data_AF-A0AA36JK21-F1
#
_entry.id   AF-A0AA36JK21-F1
#
_cell.length_a   1.000
_cell.length_b   1.000
_cell.length_c   1.000
_cell.angle_alpha   90.00
_cell.angle_beta   90.00
_cell.angle_gamma   90.00
#
_symmetry.space_group_name_H-M   'P 1'
#
loop_
_entity.id
_entity.type
_entity.pdbx_description
1 polymer ?
#
loop_
_entity_poly.entity_id
_entity_poly.type
_entity_poly.pdbx_seq_one_letter_code
_entity_poly.pdbx_strand_id
1 'polypeptide(L)'
;SAAAVNAAAASRDYKVYPRIDYRTITGVEGPLVIMENVKFPTYGEIVNVNLSDGTVRQGQILEVNKKKAIVQVFEGTSNIDNKDCHIEFTGDTLKMPISDDLMGRAFNGSGKPIDKGPTVLAEEFLDINGAPLNPKSRVYPKEMIQTGISAIDTMNSVVRGQKLPLFSAAGLPHNEIAAQVCRQASLVKGKDVMDHTQENFSIVFGAMGVNMETARFFRNDFEENGSMENVVLFMNLANDPTIERIVTPRLALTTAEYFAYTREQHVFVILTDMSSYADALREVSAAREEVPGRRGNGSITQFPILTMPNDDITHPIPDLTGYITEGQVFVDRALHNRQIYPPINVLPSLSRLMKSGIGKGMTRDDHPNVSDQLYANYAIGQDTRAMKAVVGEEALSEDEHKYLEFTDKFELKFLAQGAYENRDIFTSLDIAWTLLRIFPQELLKKIPQKLKDKYYDREKEIQKAVQAAQFPVLPVVLTGDDCGAIMPEAQSAAAVNAAAASRDYKVYPRIDYRTITGVEGPLVIMENVKFPTYGEIVNVNLSDGTVRQGQILEVNKKKAIVQVFEGTSNIDNKDCHIEFTGDTLKMPISDDLMGRAFNGSGKPIDKGPTVLAEEFLDINGAPLNPKSRVYPKEMIQTGISAIDTMNSVVRGQKLPLFSAAGLPHNEIAAQVCRQASLVKGKDVMDHTQENFSIVFGAMGVNMETARFFRNDFEENGSMENVVLFMNLANDPTIERIVTPRLALTTAEYFAYTREQHVFVILTDMSSYADALREVSAAREEVPGRRGYPGYMYTDLSTIYERAGRVEGRNGSITQFPILTMPNDDITHPIPDLTGYITEGQVFVDRALHNRQIYPPINVLPSLSRLMKSGIGKGMTRDDHPNVSDQLYANYAIGQDTRAMKAVVGEEALSEDEHKYLEFTDKFELKFLAQGAYENRDIFTSLDIAWTLLRIFPQELLKKIPQKLKDKYYDREKEIQKAVQSLKSSNVVVITDPRRQSLDHELDDELAKFPEYWVTRDCPQPFHNIVECGTEELTHVQEIMDRTMYAPGEAPHRCKIQKLLRVEDSKMWNTYERSVACLAEARTQEARAEVIRTPHSGTECPRPLTWRVASDDFRSRLRLECNEAYLWHGTDRKSAESIIGHHFDMKRAGTVNAKALGRGAYFAETSFLADKYAPEGQDGLRAVLLVRAALGRVYVETRYTKWRGGRLKRMVSAKHVVKEGKFDSVLGDRKFAFNTDAREYCVSNTGQLYPEYMCLYSRQDPQNSQKPGWQSESGGTTS
;
A
#
# COMPACT_ATOMS: atom_id res chain seq x y z
N SER A 1 66.27 5.59 8.60
CA SER A 1 64.95 4.95 8.45
C SER A 1 64.82 4.09 7.19
N ALA A 2 65.75 4.11 6.22
CA ALA A 2 65.69 3.23 5.04
C ALA A 2 66.14 1.76 5.27
N ALA A 3 66.90 1.48 6.32
CA ALA A 3 67.36 0.11 6.63
C ALA A 3 66.28 -0.77 7.30
N ALA A 4 65.24 -0.18 7.90
CA ALA A 4 64.17 -0.93 8.56
C ALA A 4 63.09 -1.42 7.58
N VAL A 5 62.92 -0.75 6.44
CA VAL A 5 61.96 -1.15 5.40
C VAL A 5 62.52 -2.29 4.54
N ASN A 6 63.83 -2.27 4.23
CA ASN A 6 64.47 -3.38 3.50
C ASN A 6 64.62 -4.67 4.31
N ALA A 7 64.58 -4.60 5.65
CA ALA A 7 64.57 -5.79 6.49
C ALA A 7 63.18 -6.47 6.55
N ALA A 8 62.09 -5.73 6.33
CA ALA A 8 60.72 -6.27 6.33
C ALA A 8 60.30 -6.86 4.97
N ALA A 9 60.92 -6.44 3.87
CA ALA A 9 60.69 -7.00 2.54
C ALA A 9 61.41 -8.35 2.31
N ALA A 10 62.42 -8.67 3.12
CA ALA A 10 63.20 -9.91 3.01
C ALA A 10 62.66 -11.07 3.86
N SER A 11 61.51 -10.92 4.53
CA SER A 11 60.97 -11.92 5.47
C SER A 11 59.50 -12.29 5.21
N ARG A 12 59.07 -12.38 3.96
CA ARG A 12 57.88 -13.18 3.63
C ARG A 12 58.34 -14.59 3.38
N ASP A 13 58.29 -15.40 4.44
CA ASP A 13 58.40 -16.86 4.36
C ASP A 13 57.44 -17.36 3.29
N TYR A 14 57.94 -17.67 2.09
CA TYR A 14 57.28 -18.62 1.22
C TYR A 14 57.28 -19.94 1.99
N LYS A 15 56.15 -20.28 2.61
CA LYS A 15 55.88 -21.67 2.95
C LYS A 15 55.87 -22.43 1.63
N VAL A 16 57.02 -23.00 1.27
CA VAL A 16 57.10 -24.01 0.22
C VAL A 16 56.36 -25.22 0.77
N TYR A 17 55.05 -25.29 0.49
CA TYR A 17 54.32 -26.52 0.66
C TYR A 17 54.97 -27.55 -0.28
N PRO A 18 55.36 -28.74 0.21
CA PRO A 18 55.88 -29.77 -0.67
C PRO A 18 54.80 -30.06 -1.71
N ARG A 19 55.12 -29.95 -3.00
CA ARG A 19 54.19 -30.35 -4.06
C ARG A 19 53.90 -31.83 -3.89
N ILE A 20 52.64 -32.17 -3.64
CA ILE A 20 52.22 -33.53 -3.31
C ILE A 20 51.61 -34.15 -4.56
N ASP A 21 52.27 -35.17 -5.09
CA ASP A 21 51.77 -35.97 -6.20
C ASP A 21 50.79 -37.05 -5.71
N TYR A 22 49.58 -37.03 -6.27
CA TYR A 22 48.55 -38.02 -5.99
C TYR A 22 48.24 -38.85 -7.24
N ARG A 23 48.21 -40.18 -7.05
CA ARG A 23 47.80 -41.17 -8.06
C ARG A 23 46.42 -41.76 -7.77
N THR A 24 45.58 -41.04 -7.02
CA THR A 24 44.32 -41.55 -6.44
C THR A 24 43.08 -41.02 -7.17
N ILE A 25 43.13 -40.97 -8.51
CA ILE A 25 41.97 -40.63 -9.33
C ILE A 25 40.97 -41.79 -9.26
N THR A 26 39.77 -41.52 -8.73
CA THR A 26 38.71 -42.52 -8.56
C THR A 26 37.70 -42.51 -9.70
N GLY A 27 37.54 -41.37 -10.38
CA GLY A 27 36.61 -41.24 -11.50
C GLY A 27 36.73 -39.89 -12.22
N VAL A 28 36.30 -39.86 -13.48
CA VAL A 28 36.28 -38.67 -14.33
C VAL A 28 34.84 -38.52 -14.86
N GLU A 29 34.20 -37.40 -14.54
CA GLU A 29 32.80 -37.09 -14.90
C GLU A 29 32.74 -35.70 -15.54
N GLY A 30 32.46 -35.64 -16.85
CA GLY A 30 32.49 -34.38 -17.60
C GLY A 30 33.84 -33.66 -17.43
N PRO A 31 33.90 -32.37 -17.04
CA PRO A 31 35.13 -31.64 -16.78
C PRO A 31 35.75 -31.91 -15.38
N LEU A 32 35.17 -32.81 -14.59
CA LEU A 32 35.56 -33.06 -13.19
C LEU A 32 36.36 -34.36 -13.04
N VAL A 33 37.39 -34.30 -12.20
CA VAL A 33 38.21 -35.42 -11.77
C VAL A 33 38.06 -35.58 -10.27
N ILE A 34 37.60 -36.77 -9.86
CA ILE A 34 37.31 -37.09 -8.47
C ILE A 34 38.52 -37.80 -7.88
N MET A 35 39.01 -37.30 -6.75
CA MET A 35 40.14 -37.87 -6.02
C MET A 35 39.74 -38.27 -4.61
N GLU A 36 40.18 -39.45 -4.17
CA GLU A 36 40.01 -39.91 -2.79
C GLU A 36 41.37 -40.09 -2.09
N ASN A 37 41.36 -40.10 -0.76
CA ASN A 37 42.55 -40.18 0.10
C ASN A 37 43.59 -39.06 -0.07
N VAL A 38 43.13 -37.86 -0.46
CA VAL A 38 43.96 -36.65 -0.56
C VAL A 38 44.26 -36.08 0.84
N LYS A 39 45.50 -35.65 1.09
CA LYS A 39 45.93 -35.02 2.34
C LYS A 39 46.00 -33.50 2.19
N PHE A 40 45.22 -32.77 2.99
CA PHE A 40 45.19 -31.30 3.03
C PHE A 40 44.82 -30.59 1.71
N PRO A 41 43.77 -31.00 0.97
CA PRO A 41 43.34 -30.25 -0.20
C PRO A 41 42.82 -28.86 0.20
N THR A 42 43.21 -27.81 -0.50
CA THR A 42 42.75 -26.44 -0.25
C THR A 42 41.73 -26.02 -1.32
N TYR A 43 40.60 -25.45 -0.91
CA TYR A 43 39.61 -24.94 -1.87
C TYR A 43 40.23 -23.84 -2.75
N GLY A 44 40.05 -23.94 -4.07
CA GLY A 44 40.56 -22.98 -5.04
C GLY A 44 42.02 -23.16 -5.45
N GLU A 45 42.71 -24.17 -4.92
CA GLU A 45 44.10 -24.52 -5.26
C GLU A 45 44.22 -25.05 -6.69
N ILE A 46 45.26 -24.64 -7.40
CA ILE A 46 45.59 -25.15 -8.73
C ILE A 46 46.31 -26.49 -8.61
N VAL A 47 45.96 -27.38 -9.52
CA VAL A 47 46.60 -28.68 -9.66
C VAL A 47 47.07 -28.89 -11.10
N ASN A 48 48.23 -29.50 -11.25
CA ASN A 48 48.71 -29.93 -12.56
C ASN A 48 48.31 -31.40 -12.75
N VAL A 49 47.53 -31.68 -13.78
CA VAL A 49 47.17 -33.02 -14.22
C VAL A 49 48.18 -33.44 -15.28
N ASN A 50 49.10 -34.33 -14.90
CA ASN A 50 50.11 -34.88 -15.78
C ASN A 50 49.54 -36.12 -16.48
N LEU A 51 49.37 -36.04 -17.79
CA LEU A 51 48.87 -37.10 -18.66
C LEU A 51 49.97 -38.09 -19.02
N SER A 52 49.58 -39.28 -19.48
CA SER A 52 50.50 -40.35 -19.89
C SER A 52 51.32 -40.03 -21.15
N ASP A 53 50.88 -39.07 -21.96
CA ASP A 53 51.59 -38.56 -23.15
C ASP A 53 52.64 -37.47 -22.82
N GLY A 54 52.81 -37.12 -21.55
CA GLY A 54 53.72 -36.07 -21.08
C GLY A 54 53.14 -34.66 -21.15
N THR A 55 51.89 -34.48 -21.56
CA THR A 55 51.20 -33.18 -21.52
C THR A 55 50.72 -32.85 -20.11
N VAL A 56 50.81 -31.57 -19.74
CA VAL A 56 50.39 -31.07 -18.43
C VAL A 56 49.17 -30.19 -18.62
N ARG A 57 48.03 -30.57 -18.03
CA ARG A 57 46.82 -29.76 -18.00
C ARG A 57 46.67 -29.13 -16.62
N GLN A 58 46.12 -27.93 -16.56
CA GLN A 58 45.80 -27.29 -15.29
C GLN A 58 44.37 -27.59 -14.87
N GLY A 59 44.14 -27.70 -13.56
CA GLY A 59 42.83 -27.78 -12.96
C GLY A 59 42.77 -27.05 -11.62
N GLN A 60 41.58 -26.96 -11.04
CA GLN A 60 41.33 -26.29 -9.77
C GLN A 60 40.50 -27.16 -8.84
N ILE A 61 40.86 -27.17 -7.55
CA ILE A 61 40.06 -27.83 -6.51
C ILE A 61 38.77 -27.04 -6.27
N LEU A 62 37.65 -27.62 -6.66
CA LEU A 62 36.32 -27.03 -6.48
C LEU A 62 35.67 -27.40 -5.15
N GLU A 63 35.97 -28.58 -4.63
CA GLU A 63 35.37 -29.03 -3.38
C GLU A 63 36.34 -29.88 -2.58
N VAL A 64 36.29 -29.68 -1.27
CA VAL A 64 37.09 -30.39 -0.29
C VAL A 64 36.16 -31.00 0.75
N ASN A 65 36.15 -32.32 0.84
CA ASN A 65 35.44 -33.02 1.91
C ASN A 65 36.35 -34.06 2.57
N LYS A 66 36.95 -33.69 3.71
CA LYS A 66 37.89 -34.50 4.51
C LYS A 66 39.09 -35.04 3.71
N LYS A 67 38.91 -36.19 3.05
CA LYS A 67 39.93 -36.89 2.25
C LYS A 67 39.58 -36.97 0.76
N LYS A 68 38.45 -36.39 0.36
CA LYS A 68 37.97 -36.36 -1.03
C LYS A 68 38.15 -34.94 -1.57
N ALA A 69 38.72 -34.83 -2.76
CA ALA A 69 38.86 -33.57 -3.48
C ALA A 69 38.23 -33.73 -4.87
N ILE A 70 37.47 -32.72 -5.29
CA ILE A 70 36.94 -32.66 -6.65
C ILE A 70 37.75 -31.60 -7.39
N VAL A 71 38.47 -32.02 -8.41
CA VAL A 71 39.30 -31.18 -9.28
C VAL A 71 38.54 -30.92 -10.57
N GLN A 72 38.43 -29.67 -10.99
CA GLN A 72 37.94 -29.32 -12.33
C GLN A 72 39.12 -29.07 -13.26
N VAL A 73 39.17 -29.74 -14.40
CA VAL A 73 40.26 -29.58 -15.37
C VAL A 73 39.89 -28.52 -16.40
N PHE A 74 40.81 -27.57 -16.64
CA PHE A 74 40.54 -26.41 -17.49
C PHE A 74 40.54 -26.73 -18.98
N GLU A 75 41.46 -27.59 -19.43
CA GLU A 75 41.69 -27.90 -20.84
C GLU A 75 40.93 -29.20 -21.26
N GLY A 76 39.82 -29.50 -20.59
CA GLY A 76 39.01 -30.71 -20.80
C GLY A 76 39.63 -31.99 -20.22
N THR A 77 38.85 -33.07 -20.17
CA THR A 77 39.20 -34.34 -19.48
C THR A 77 39.54 -35.49 -20.42
N SER A 78 39.60 -35.25 -21.73
CA SER A 78 39.97 -36.25 -22.74
C SER A 78 41.37 -36.84 -22.45
N ASN A 79 41.50 -38.17 -22.49
CA ASN A 79 42.72 -38.94 -22.21
C ASN A 79 43.21 -38.95 -20.75
N ILE A 80 42.42 -38.46 -19.78
CA ILE A 80 42.71 -38.67 -18.35
C ILE A 80 42.26 -40.08 -17.96
N ASP A 81 43.23 -40.95 -17.65
CA ASP A 81 42.98 -42.34 -17.20
C ASP A 81 43.36 -42.51 -15.73
N ASN A 82 42.64 -43.38 -15.01
CA ASN A 82 42.75 -43.57 -13.56
C ASN A 82 44.08 -44.21 -13.12
N LYS A 83 44.86 -44.78 -14.04
CA LYS A 83 46.07 -45.57 -13.73
C LYS A 83 47.39 -44.87 -14.01
N ASP A 84 47.47 -44.12 -15.11
CA ASP A 84 48.73 -43.56 -15.61
C ASP A 84 48.83 -42.03 -15.47
N CYS A 85 47.74 -41.36 -15.08
CA CYS A 85 47.73 -39.93 -14.80
C CYS A 85 48.01 -39.66 -13.31
N HIS A 86 48.76 -38.61 -13.01
CA HIS A 86 48.98 -38.15 -11.64
C HIS A 86 48.70 -36.66 -11.53
N ILE A 87 48.21 -36.24 -10.37
CA ILE A 87 47.80 -34.87 -10.10
C ILE A 87 48.73 -34.29 -9.03
N GLU A 88 49.47 -33.26 -9.42
CA GLU A 88 50.40 -32.51 -8.58
C GLU A 88 49.65 -31.32 -7.98
N PHE A 89 49.61 -31.24 -6.65
CA PHE A 89 48.98 -30.13 -5.93
C PHE A 89 50.00 -29.01 -5.79
N THR A 90 49.68 -27.83 -6.34
CA THR A 90 50.66 -26.73 -6.45
C THR A 90 50.77 -25.88 -5.19
N GLY A 91 49.75 -25.92 -4.30
CA GLY A 91 49.66 -25.03 -3.14
C GLY A 91 49.32 -23.57 -3.47
N ASP A 92 49.19 -23.24 -4.76
CA ASP A 92 48.97 -21.88 -5.25
C ASP A 92 47.54 -21.73 -5.79
N THR A 93 46.98 -20.53 -5.65
CA THR A 93 45.75 -20.11 -6.34
C THR A 93 46.05 -19.68 -7.77
N LEU A 94 45.01 -19.56 -8.60
CA LEU A 94 45.17 -19.11 -9.99
C LEU A 94 45.70 -17.66 -10.02
N LYS A 95 46.94 -17.50 -10.48
CA LYS A 95 47.62 -16.20 -10.56
C LYS A 95 47.94 -15.85 -12.01
N MET A 96 47.83 -14.58 -12.37
CA MET A 96 48.19 -14.05 -13.68
C MET A 96 49.57 -13.38 -13.60
N PRO A 97 50.47 -13.61 -14.58
CA PRO A 97 51.69 -12.82 -14.73
C PRO A 97 51.34 -11.42 -15.22
N ILE A 98 51.78 -10.40 -14.50
CA ILE A 98 51.46 -9.00 -14.76
C ILE A 98 52.74 -8.23 -15.08
N SER A 99 52.71 -7.40 -16.13
CA SER A 99 53.82 -6.59 -16.62
C SER A 99 53.31 -5.50 -17.56
N ASP A 100 54.09 -4.44 -17.77
CA ASP A 100 53.83 -3.44 -18.81
C ASP A 100 53.81 -4.07 -20.22
N ASP A 101 54.50 -5.20 -20.40
CA ASP A 101 54.50 -6.01 -21.62
C ASP A 101 53.11 -6.50 -22.05
N LEU A 102 52.07 -6.37 -21.20
CA LEU A 102 50.69 -6.74 -21.53
C LEU A 102 50.03 -5.73 -22.48
N MET A 103 50.48 -4.48 -22.54
CA MET A 103 49.89 -3.44 -23.39
C MET A 103 50.05 -3.77 -24.88
N GLY A 104 48.96 -3.61 -25.64
CA GLY A 104 48.95 -3.88 -27.08
C GLY A 104 49.03 -5.34 -27.48
N ARG A 105 48.70 -6.25 -26.56
CA ARG A 105 48.74 -7.69 -26.77
C ARG A 105 47.38 -8.36 -26.68
N ALA A 106 47.30 -9.53 -27.29
CA ALA A 106 46.11 -10.39 -27.26
C ALA A 106 46.41 -11.73 -26.57
N PHE A 107 45.52 -12.10 -25.64
CA PHE A 107 45.59 -13.31 -24.82
C PHE A 107 44.33 -14.17 -25.01
N ASN A 108 44.42 -15.47 -24.77
CA ASN A 108 43.26 -16.36 -24.68
C ASN A 108 42.60 -16.29 -23.29
N GLY A 109 41.53 -17.06 -23.08
CA GLY A 109 40.80 -17.08 -21.80
C GLY A 109 41.51 -17.76 -20.63
N SER A 110 42.69 -18.34 -20.87
CA SER A 110 43.63 -18.83 -19.85
C SER A 110 44.84 -17.89 -19.63
N GLY A 111 44.89 -16.73 -20.29
CA GLY A 111 45.95 -15.73 -20.12
C GLY A 111 47.25 -16.01 -20.90
N LYS A 112 47.24 -16.97 -21.83
CA LYS A 112 48.36 -17.25 -22.74
C LYS A 112 48.28 -16.34 -23.98
N PRO A 113 49.41 -15.81 -24.49
CA PRO A 113 49.40 -14.92 -25.65
C PRO A 113 49.00 -15.67 -26.94
N ILE A 114 48.09 -15.08 -27.71
CA ILE A 114 47.60 -15.58 -29.01
C ILE A 114 48.12 -14.76 -30.20
N ASP A 115 48.85 -13.68 -29.92
CA ASP A 115 49.43 -12.74 -30.87
C ASP A 115 50.76 -13.19 -31.50
N LYS A 116 51.25 -14.39 -31.18
CA LYS A 116 52.60 -14.90 -31.53
C LYS A 116 53.75 -14.03 -31.00
N GLY A 117 53.48 -13.12 -30.05
CA GLY A 117 54.50 -12.33 -29.37
C GLY A 117 55.32 -13.16 -28.37
N PRO A 118 56.43 -12.60 -27.85
CA PRO A 118 57.26 -13.28 -26.85
C PRO A 118 56.46 -13.57 -25.56
N THR A 119 56.91 -14.52 -24.74
CA THR A 119 56.28 -14.74 -23.42
C THR A 119 56.41 -13.50 -22.54
N VAL A 120 55.32 -13.12 -21.86
CA VAL A 120 55.30 -11.97 -20.95
C VAL A 120 56.30 -12.22 -19.81
N LEU A 121 57.24 -11.30 -19.60
CA LEU A 121 58.14 -11.33 -18.46
C LEU A 121 57.42 -10.72 -17.26
N ALA A 122 56.96 -11.56 -16.33
CA ALA A 122 56.19 -11.13 -15.18
C ALA A 122 57.02 -10.28 -14.21
N GLU A 123 56.55 -9.07 -13.89
CA GLU A 123 57.05 -8.28 -12.77
C GLU A 123 56.50 -8.82 -11.44
N GLU A 124 55.21 -9.18 -11.44
CA GLU A 124 54.50 -9.72 -10.29
C GLU A 124 53.45 -10.76 -10.74
N PHE A 125 53.06 -11.65 -9.82
CA PHE A 125 51.97 -12.60 -10.02
C PHE A 125 50.79 -12.24 -9.11
N LEU A 126 49.70 -11.75 -9.70
CA LEU A 126 48.49 -11.36 -8.95
C LEU A 126 47.44 -12.48 -8.99
N ASP A 127 46.76 -12.71 -7.87
CA ASP A 127 45.62 -13.65 -7.81
C ASP A 127 44.45 -13.07 -8.60
N ILE A 128 43.86 -13.89 -9.48
CA ILE A 128 42.73 -13.45 -10.30
C ILE A 128 41.43 -13.32 -9.52
N ASN A 129 41.38 -13.87 -8.30
CA ASN A 129 40.24 -13.79 -7.38
C ASN A 129 40.48 -12.69 -6.35
N GLY A 130 40.81 -11.49 -6.83
CA GLY A 130 41.05 -10.31 -6.00
C GLY A 130 39.95 -10.06 -4.96
N ALA A 131 40.34 -9.52 -3.80
CA ALA A 131 39.39 -9.19 -2.75
C ALA A 131 38.54 -7.98 -3.17
N PRO A 132 37.22 -7.97 -2.87
CA PRO A 132 36.38 -6.82 -3.19
C PRO A 132 36.86 -5.57 -2.46
N LEU A 133 36.85 -4.44 -3.16
CA LEU A 133 37.20 -3.15 -2.58
C LEU A 133 36.27 -2.83 -1.39
N ASN A 134 36.85 -2.41 -0.27
CA ASN A 134 36.07 -2.02 0.90
C ASN A 134 35.15 -0.83 0.57
N PRO A 135 33.83 -0.89 0.83
CA PRO A 135 32.92 0.21 0.55
C PRO A 135 33.34 1.54 1.20
N LYS A 136 33.98 1.50 2.37
CA LYS A 136 34.47 2.68 3.09
C LYS A 136 35.63 3.38 2.37
N SER A 137 36.44 2.65 1.61
CA SER A 137 37.56 3.21 0.85
C SER A 137 37.19 3.63 -0.57
N ARG A 138 35.91 3.47 -0.98
CA ARG A 138 35.45 3.85 -2.33
C ARG A 138 35.28 5.37 -2.41
N VAL A 139 36.04 5.99 -3.30
CA VAL A 139 35.85 7.39 -3.71
C VAL A 139 35.15 7.39 -5.05
N TYR A 140 34.01 8.08 -5.16
CA TYR A 140 33.32 8.26 -6.44
C TYR A 140 33.95 9.45 -7.17
N PRO A 141 34.71 9.23 -8.24
CA PRO A 141 35.26 10.30 -9.05
C PRO A 141 34.13 10.98 -9.84
N LYS A 142 34.31 12.25 -10.19
CA LYS A 142 33.32 13.07 -10.90
C LYS A 142 33.67 13.33 -12.37
N GLU A 143 34.71 12.67 -12.88
CA GLU A 143 35.21 12.90 -14.23
C GLU A 143 34.39 12.09 -15.24
N MET A 144 33.90 12.75 -16.29
CA MET A 144 33.17 12.10 -17.38
C MET A 144 34.14 11.43 -18.35
N ILE A 145 33.80 10.21 -18.77
CA ILE A 145 34.42 9.49 -19.88
C ILE A 145 33.56 9.76 -21.11
N GLN A 146 34.17 10.34 -22.14
CA GLN A 146 33.57 10.56 -23.44
C GLN A 146 33.77 9.34 -24.31
N THR A 147 32.69 8.84 -24.90
CA THR A 147 32.65 7.63 -25.72
C THR A 147 32.61 7.92 -27.23
N GLY A 148 32.36 9.17 -27.62
CA GLY A 148 32.19 9.62 -29.01
C GLY A 148 30.77 9.41 -29.56
N ILE A 149 29.90 8.74 -28.79
CA ILE A 149 28.51 8.46 -29.13
C ILE A 149 27.60 9.50 -28.48
N SER A 150 26.92 10.33 -29.28
CA SER A 150 26.10 11.45 -28.78
C SER A 150 25.00 10.99 -27.80
N ALA A 151 24.38 9.84 -28.07
CA ALA A 151 23.34 9.25 -27.23
C ALA A 151 23.87 8.80 -25.86
N ILE A 152 25.14 8.36 -25.77
CA ILE A 152 25.77 7.99 -24.50
C ILE A 152 26.29 9.26 -23.83
N ASP A 153 27.08 10.07 -24.53
CA ASP A 153 27.79 11.20 -23.93
C ASP A 153 26.84 12.30 -23.45
N THR A 154 25.74 12.55 -24.16
CA THR A 154 24.80 13.65 -23.82
C THR A 154 23.60 13.21 -22.99
N MET A 155 23.15 11.96 -23.13
CA MET A 155 21.93 11.46 -22.46
C MET A 155 22.21 10.42 -21.37
N ASN A 156 23.31 9.68 -21.47
CA ASN A 156 23.63 8.57 -20.57
C ASN A 156 25.12 8.58 -20.16
N SER A 157 25.64 9.76 -19.82
CA SER A 157 27.09 9.97 -19.69
C SER A 157 27.73 8.99 -18.71
N VAL A 158 28.86 8.41 -19.10
CA VAL A 158 29.65 7.50 -18.26
C VAL A 158 30.59 8.30 -17.37
N VAL A 159 30.60 8.01 -16.07
CA VAL A 159 31.51 8.63 -15.11
C VAL A 159 32.61 7.63 -14.72
N ARG A 160 33.81 8.13 -14.41
CA ARG A 160 34.91 7.29 -13.96
C ARG A 160 34.52 6.44 -12.75
N GLY A 161 34.85 5.14 -12.79
CA GLY A 161 34.48 4.18 -11.75
C GLY A 161 33.00 3.74 -11.76
N GLN A 162 32.21 4.22 -12.73
CA GLN A 162 30.83 3.81 -12.96
C GLN A 162 30.77 2.44 -13.65
N LYS A 163 29.85 1.59 -13.19
CA LYS A 163 29.48 0.36 -13.90
C LYS A 163 28.23 0.63 -14.73
N LEU A 164 28.35 0.54 -16.06
CA LEU A 164 27.24 0.79 -16.97
C LEU A 164 27.07 -0.39 -17.95
N PRO A 165 26.03 -1.23 -17.79
CA PRO A 165 25.73 -2.32 -18.71
C PRO A 165 25.10 -1.79 -20.00
N LEU A 166 25.45 -2.44 -21.12
CA LEU A 166 24.80 -2.27 -22.41
C LEU A 166 23.95 -3.51 -22.70
N PHE A 167 22.63 -3.33 -22.77
CA PHE A 167 21.68 -4.38 -23.08
C PHE A 167 21.35 -4.37 -24.58
N SER A 168 21.54 -5.51 -25.21
CA SER A 168 21.24 -5.72 -26.62
C SER A 168 20.64 -7.12 -26.79
N ALA A 169 19.63 -7.25 -27.66
CA ALA A 169 19.21 -8.56 -28.12
C ALA A 169 20.17 -9.12 -29.18
N ALA A 170 20.04 -10.42 -29.43
CA ALA A 170 20.74 -11.10 -30.50
C ALA A 170 20.40 -10.48 -31.88
N GLY A 171 21.43 -10.32 -32.71
CA GLY A 171 21.32 -9.76 -34.06
C GLY A 171 21.39 -8.23 -34.14
N LEU A 172 21.51 -7.51 -33.02
CA LEU A 172 21.74 -6.07 -33.01
C LEU A 172 23.25 -5.74 -32.93
N PRO A 173 23.68 -4.55 -33.38
CA PRO A 173 25.09 -4.22 -33.60
C PRO A 173 25.85 -3.81 -32.32
N HIS A 174 25.78 -4.62 -31.26
CA HIS A 174 26.42 -4.34 -29.97
C HIS A 174 27.94 -4.48 -30.01
N ASN A 175 28.46 -5.37 -30.86
CA ASN A 175 29.90 -5.55 -31.05
C ASN A 175 30.52 -4.35 -31.77
N GLU A 176 29.84 -3.80 -32.80
CA GLU A 176 30.32 -2.58 -33.45
C GLU A 176 30.28 -1.37 -32.51
N ILE A 177 29.26 -1.26 -31.65
CA ILE A 177 29.20 -0.20 -30.63
C ILE A 177 30.36 -0.35 -29.63
N ALA A 178 30.63 -1.56 -29.13
CA ALA A 178 31.75 -1.80 -28.22
C ALA A 178 33.10 -1.44 -28.86
N ALA A 179 33.30 -1.80 -30.12
CA ALA A 179 34.49 -1.42 -30.87
C ALA A 179 34.59 0.11 -31.07
N GLN A 180 33.48 0.78 -31.39
CA GLN A 180 33.44 2.24 -31.52
C GLN A 180 33.83 2.94 -30.22
N VAL A 181 33.30 2.49 -29.08
CA VAL A 181 33.67 3.03 -27.77
C VAL A 181 35.16 2.83 -27.51
N CYS A 182 35.72 1.65 -27.79
CA CYS A 182 37.17 1.42 -27.62
C CYS A 182 38.04 2.41 -28.42
N ARG A 183 37.64 2.75 -29.66
CA ARG A 183 38.40 3.66 -30.52
C ARG A 183 38.36 5.12 -30.04
N GLN A 184 37.25 5.52 -29.41
CA GLN A 184 36.92 6.93 -29.17
C GLN A 184 36.98 7.33 -27.69
N ALA A 185 37.03 6.35 -26.78
CA ALA A 185 36.99 6.59 -25.33
C ALA A 185 38.15 7.49 -24.86
N SER A 186 37.81 8.60 -24.20
CA SER A 186 38.78 9.53 -23.61
C SER A 186 38.21 10.28 -22.41
N LEU A 187 39.05 10.90 -21.59
CA LEU A 187 38.62 11.69 -20.44
C LEU A 187 38.31 13.14 -20.87
N VAL A 188 37.15 13.69 -20.47
CA VAL A 188 36.81 15.09 -20.78
C VAL A 188 37.61 16.05 -19.89
N LYS A 189 38.46 16.88 -20.49
CA LYS A 189 39.18 17.96 -19.80
C LYS A 189 38.32 19.22 -19.73
N GLY A 190 38.05 19.72 -18.53
CA GLY A 190 37.46 21.04 -18.35
C GLY A 190 38.34 22.11 -19.00
N LYS A 191 37.74 23.09 -19.69
CA LYS A 191 38.46 24.15 -20.45
C LYS A 191 39.51 24.95 -19.66
N ASP A 192 39.53 24.85 -18.34
CA ASP A 192 40.44 25.57 -17.45
C ASP A 192 41.67 24.75 -16.99
N VAL A 193 41.83 23.49 -17.44
CA VAL A 193 42.95 22.62 -17.05
C VAL A 193 43.95 22.46 -18.22
N MET A 194 45.00 23.27 -18.19
CA MET A 194 46.17 23.15 -19.07
C MET A 194 47.08 22.02 -18.57
N ASP A 195 46.71 20.77 -18.80
CA ASP A 195 47.64 19.64 -18.65
C ASP A 195 47.71 18.86 -19.97
N HIS A 196 48.88 18.89 -20.60
CA HIS A 196 49.14 18.36 -21.94
C HIS A 196 49.43 16.85 -21.98
N THR A 197 49.20 16.10 -20.90
CA THR A 197 49.39 14.64 -20.92
C THR A 197 48.15 13.97 -21.50
N GLN A 198 48.26 13.51 -22.74
CA GLN A 198 47.28 12.66 -23.44
C GLN A 198 47.55 11.17 -23.20
N GLU A 199 48.47 10.82 -22.30
CA GLU A 199 49.23 9.56 -22.35
C GLU A 199 48.84 8.48 -21.31
N ASN A 200 47.87 8.72 -20.41
CA ASN A 200 47.55 7.78 -19.31
C ASN A 200 46.13 7.18 -19.38
N PHE A 201 45.64 6.78 -20.57
CA PHE A 201 44.35 6.09 -20.72
C PHE A 201 44.54 4.72 -21.38
N SER A 202 44.13 3.66 -20.69
CA SER A 202 44.31 2.26 -21.10
C SER A 202 42.97 1.55 -21.14
N ILE A 203 42.80 0.64 -22.10
CA ILE A 203 41.55 -0.11 -22.27
C ILE A 203 41.83 -1.59 -22.09
N VAL A 204 41.02 -2.27 -21.29
CA VAL A 204 41.07 -3.72 -21.15
C VAL A 204 39.80 -4.31 -21.70
N PHE A 205 39.93 -5.17 -22.71
CA PHE A 205 38.82 -5.75 -23.46
C PHE A 205 38.75 -7.26 -23.23
N GLY A 206 37.68 -7.74 -22.61
CA GLY A 206 37.43 -9.16 -22.38
C GLY A 206 36.29 -9.67 -23.25
N ALA A 207 36.61 -10.46 -24.27
CA ALA A 207 35.66 -11.12 -25.16
C ALA A 207 35.41 -12.56 -24.76
N MET A 208 34.14 -12.95 -24.66
CA MET A 208 33.74 -14.23 -24.07
C MET A 208 32.81 -15.01 -24.98
N GLY A 209 33.13 -16.28 -25.25
CA GLY A 209 32.28 -17.14 -26.08
C GLY A 209 32.07 -16.61 -27.49
N VAL A 210 33.00 -15.81 -28.02
CA VAL A 210 32.82 -15.15 -29.33
C VAL A 210 33.15 -16.09 -30.47
N ASN A 211 32.43 -15.95 -31.59
CA ASN A 211 32.75 -16.70 -32.80
C ASN A 211 34.09 -16.21 -33.39
N MET A 212 34.76 -17.08 -34.16
CA MET A 212 36.05 -16.75 -34.79
C MET A 212 35.97 -15.53 -35.72
N GLU A 213 34.83 -15.30 -36.36
CA GLU A 213 34.60 -14.11 -37.20
C GLU A 213 34.56 -12.82 -36.37
N THR A 214 33.85 -12.83 -35.24
CA THR A 214 33.77 -11.70 -34.30
C THR A 214 35.13 -11.39 -33.66
N ALA A 215 35.89 -12.43 -33.28
CA ALA A 215 37.24 -12.27 -32.75
C ALA A 215 38.19 -11.63 -33.78
N ARG A 216 38.08 -12.04 -35.07
CA ARG A 216 38.82 -11.41 -36.17
C ARG A 216 38.40 -9.97 -36.41
N PHE A 217 37.11 -9.67 -36.31
CA PHE A 217 36.58 -8.32 -36.43
C PHE A 217 37.23 -7.38 -35.40
N PHE A 218 37.21 -7.71 -34.10
CA PHE A 218 37.80 -6.85 -33.07
C PHE A 218 39.30 -6.65 -33.29
N ARG A 219 40.04 -7.74 -33.57
CA ARG A 219 41.48 -7.64 -33.76
C ARG A 219 41.85 -6.78 -34.96
N ASN A 220 41.25 -7.05 -36.12
CA ASN A 220 41.56 -6.29 -37.34
C ASN A 220 41.14 -4.82 -37.19
N ASP A 221 39.99 -4.55 -36.59
CA ASP A 221 39.51 -3.18 -36.39
C ASP A 221 40.43 -2.38 -35.44
N PHE A 222 40.94 -2.99 -34.36
CA PHE A 222 41.88 -2.31 -33.45
C PHE A 222 43.29 -2.15 -34.03
N GLU A 223 43.76 -3.09 -34.86
CA GLU A 223 45.03 -3.00 -35.58
C GLU A 223 44.98 -1.91 -36.67
N GLU A 224 43.94 -1.90 -37.51
CA GLU A 224 43.80 -0.95 -38.62
C GLU A 224 43.62 0.50 -38.15
N ASN A 225 42.94 0.71 -37.01
CA ASN A 225 42.71 2.05 -36.46
C ASN A 225 43.81 2.51 -35.48
N GLY A 226 44.89 1.72 -35.29
CA GLY A 226 45.99 2.05 -34.38
C GLY A 226 45.60 2.10 -32.89
N SER A 227 44.42 1.58 -32.53
CA SER A 227 43.94 1.58 -31.15
C SER A 227 44.61 0.49 -30.30
N MET A 228 45.25 -0.49 -30.94
CA MET A 228 45.91 -1.61 -30.27
C MET A 228 46.98 -1.13 -29.27
N GLU A 229 47.70 -0.03 -29.51
CA GLU A 229 48.75 0.47 -28.60
C GLU A 229 48.26 0.72 -27.16
N ASN A 230 46.97 1.03 -26.99
CA ASN A 230 46.36 1.33 -25.70
C ASN A 230 45.39 0.25 -25.19
N VAL A 231 45.29 -0.90 -25.88
CA VAL A 231 44.29 -1.95 -25.57
C VAL A 231 44.98 -3.26 -25.22
N VAL A 232 44.50 -3.92 -24.16
CA VAL A 232 44.79 -5.33 -23.86
C VAL A 232 43.58 -6.18 -24.18
N LEU A 233 43.73 -7.16 -25.08
CA LEU A 233 42.64 -8.06 -25.47
C LEU A 233 42.75 -9.42 -24.77
N PHE A 234 41.67 -9.86 -24.14
CA PHE A 234 41.44 -11.25 -23.76
C PHE A 234 40.31 -11.80 -24.63
N MET A 235 40.57 -12.86 -25.40
CA MET A 235 39.59 -13.45 -26.29
C MET A 235 39.39 -14.93 -25.97
N ASN A 236 38.19 -15.28 -25.57
CA ASN A 236 37.71 -16.65 -25.47
C ASN A 236 36.75 -16.94 -26.63
N LEU A 237 37.08 -17.94 -27.44
CA LEU A 237 36.27 -18.39 -28.56
C LEU A 237 35.15 -19.31 -28.08
N ALA A 238 34.05 -19.39 -28.84
CA ALA A 238 32.94 -20.29 -28.54
C ALA A 238 33.34 -21.78 -28.42
N ASN A 239 34.40 -22.21 -29.11
CA ASN A 239 34.93 -23.58 -29.05
C ASN A 239 35.94 -23.79 -27.90
N ASP A 240 36.35 -22.74 -27.20
CA ASP A 240 37.28 -22.84 -26.07
C ASP A 240 36.54 -23.42 -24.85
N PRO A 241 37.28 -24.03 -23.90
CA PRO A 241 36.68 -24.65 -22.73
C PRO A 241 35.77 -23.68 -21.94
N THR A 242 34.62 -24.18 -21.50
CA THR A 242 33.60 -23.41 -20.75
C THR A 242 34.19 -22.63 -19.56
N ILE A 243 35.18 -23.19 -18.88
CA ILE A 243 35.82 -22.55 -17.72
C ILE A 243 36.64 -21.31 -18.08
N GLU A 244 37.21 -21.25 -19.28
CA GLU A 244 37.93 -20.06 -19.74
C GLU A 244 36.97 -18.86 -19.88
N ARG A 245 35.67 -19.10 -20.13
CA ARG A 245 34.64 -18.04 -20.08
C ARG A 245 34.48 -17.48 -18.67
N ILE A 246 34.65 -18.29 -17.63
CA ILE A 246 34.57 -17.84 -16.23
C ILE A 246 35.84 -17.07 -15.83
N VAL A 247 37.00 -17.48 -16.37
CA VAL A 247 38.31 -16.92 -16.03
C VAL A 247 38.58 -15.60 -16.78
N THR A 248 38.13 -15.47 -18.02
CA THR A 248 38.39 -14.30 -18.90
C THR A 248 38.04 -12.95 -18.24
N PRO A 249 36.85 -12.74 -17.63
CA PRO A 249 36.56 -11.50 -16.91
C PRO A 249 37.51 -11.21 -15.75
N ARG A 250 37.95 -12.26 -15.05
CA ARG A 250 38.82 -12.13 -13.88
C ARG A 250 40.23 -11.72 -14.31
N LEU A 251 40.74 -12.28 -15.40
CA LEU A 251 42.00 -11.87 -16.01
C LEU A 251 41.96 -10.40 -16.46
N ALA A 252 40.88 -10.01 -17.15
CA ALA A 252 40.68 -8.64 -17.58
C ALA A 252 40.65 -7.66 -16.39
N LEU A 253 39.91 -7.98 -15.32
CA LEU A 253 39.85 -7.14 -14.12
C LEU A 253 41.19 -7.08 -13.39
N THR A 254 41.91 -8.19 -13.25
CA THR A 254 43.23 -8.22 -12.58
C THR A 254 44.24 -7.36 -13.33
N THR A 255 44.22 -7.44 -14.66
CA THR A 255 45.03 -6.58 -15.54
C THR A 255 44.67 -5.10 -15.34
N ALA A 256 43.37 -4.80 -15.28
CA ALA A 256 42.89 -3.45 -15.04
C ALA A 256 43.29 -2.91 -13.66
N GLU A 257 43.27 -3.75 -12.61
CA GLU A 257 43.71 -3.39 -11.26
C GLU A 257 45.19 -3.01 -11.23
N TYR A 258 46.05 -3.74 -11.95
CA TYR A 258 47.46 -3.39 -12.06
C TYR A 258 47.68 -2.02 -12.73
N PHE A 259 47.08 -1.80 -13.90
CA PHE A 259 47.23 -0.52 -14.58
C PHE A 259 46.64 0.65 -13.78
N ALA A 260 45.51 0.42 -13.09
CA ALA A 260 44.84 1.45 -12.30
C ALA A 260 45.57 1.79 -10.99
N TYR A 261 46.04 0.78 -10.24
CA TYR A 261 46.57 0.98 -8.89
C TYR A 261 48.10 1.00 -8.82
N THR A 262 48.78 0.20 -9.65
CA THR A 262 50.25 0.14 -9.65
C THR A 262 50.85 1.18 -10.60
N ARG A 263 50.20 1.43 -11.74
CA ARG A 263 50.66 2.38 -12.75
C ARG A 263 49.90 3.72 -12.75
N GLU A 264 48.91 3.88 -11.87
CA GLU A 264 48.09 5.09 -11.74
C GLU A 264 47.44 5.57 -13.07
N GLN A 265 47.16 4.63 -13.98
CA GLN A 265 46.53 4.92 -15.27
C GLN A 265 45.00 4.96 -15.16
N HIS A 266 44.36 5.69 -16.07
CA HIS A 266 42.91 5.62 -16.24
C HIS A 266 42.56 4.39 -17.05
N VAL A 267 41.87 3.42 -16.45
CA VAL A 267 41.52 2.17 -17.12
C VAL A 267 40.04 2.12 -17.44
N PHE A 268 39.70 1.81 -18.69
CA PHE A 268 38.34 1.51 -19.12
C PHE A 268 38.22 0.02 -19.47
N VAL A 269 37.33 -0.68 -18.76
CA VAL A 269 37.16 -2.14 -18.94
C VAL A 269 35.87 -2.41 -19.70
N ILE A 270 35.97 -3.15 -20.80
CA ILE A 270 34.82 -3.64 -21.57
C ILE A 270 34.80 -5.16 -21.48
N LEU A 271 33.69 -5.71 -20.99
CA LEU A 271 33.43 -7.14 -20.97
C LEU A 271 32.27 -7.44 -21.91
N THR A 272 32.52 -8.20 -22.98
CA THR A 272 31.47 -8.57 -23.92
C THR A 272 30.79 -9.86 -23.49
N ASP A 273 29.49 -9.94 -23.75
CA ASP A 273 28.67 -11.14 -23.59
C ASP A 273 28.79 -11.86 -22.24
N MET A 274 28.43 -11.13 -21.17
CA MET A 274 28.27 -11.68 -19.82
C MET A 274 27.18 -12.78 -19.72
N SER A 275 26.44 -13.03 -20.80
CA SER A 275 25.53 -14.18 -20.99
C SER A 275 26.32 -15.47 -21.04
N SER A 276 27.36 -15.49 -21.87
CA SER A 276 28.26 -16.63 -22.03
C SER A 276 29.02 -16.95 -20.73
N TYR A 277 29.31 -15.94 -19.90
CA TYR A 277 29.85 -16.13 -18.53
C TYR A 277 28.92 -16.98 -17.67
N ALA A 278 27.64 -16.68 -17.79
CA ALA A 278 26.61 -17.19 -16.94
C ALA A 278 26.13 -18.59 -17.38
N ASP A 279 26.01 -18.81 -18.69
CA ASP A 279 25.82 -20.13 -19.26
C ASP A 279 26.93 -21.08 -18.80
N ALA A 280 28.17 -20.58 -18.78
CA ALA A 280 29.31 -21.33 -18.27
C ALA A 280 29.18 -21.68 -16.77
N LEU A 281 28.74 -20.75 -15.92
CA LEU A 281 28.48 -21.04 -14.50
C LEU A 281 27.37 -22.07 -14.30
N ARG A 282 26.33 -22.04 -15.15
CA ARG A 282 25.24 -23.01 -15.13
C ARG A 282 25.73 -24.41 -15.53
N GLU A 283 26.50 -24.51 -16.61
CA GLU A 283 27.07 -25.78 -17.08
C GLU A 283 28.00 -26.40 -16.02
N VAL A 284 28.86 -25.59 -15.39
CA VAL A 284 29.73 -26.03 -14.29
C VAL A 284 28.93 -26.47 -13.06
N SER A 285 27.81 -25.81 -12.77
CA SER A 285 26.93 -26.19 -11.65
C SER A 285 26.19 -27.50 -11.92
N ALA A 286 25.67 -27.69 -13.14
CA ALA A 286 24.97 -28.91 -13.53
C ALA A 286 25.89 -30.14 -13.46
N ALA A 287 27.14 -30.01 -13.92
CA ALA A 287 28.14 -31.07 -13.82
C ALA A 287 28.47 -31.47 -12.37
N ARG A 288 28.20 -30.61 -11.36
CA ARG A 288 28.41 -30.93 -9.94
C ARG A 288 27.27 -31.75 -9.32
N GLU A 289 26.06 -31.69 -9.88
CA GLU A 289 24.90 -32.43 -9.37
C GLU A 289 24.88 -33.91 -9.80
N GLU A 290 25.55 -34.26 -10.90
CA GLU A 290 25.57 -35.63 -11.43
C GLU A 290 26.48 -36.61 -10.63
N VAL A 291 27.25 -36.12 -9.65
CA VAL A 291 28.15 -36.95 -8.83
C VAL A 291 27.34 -37.86 -7.89
N PRO A 292 27.41 -39.20 -8.02
CA PRO A 292 26.59 -40.11 -7.22
C PRO A 292 26.96 -40.06 -5.73
N GLY A 293 25.96 -39.79 -4.86
CA GLY A 293 26.08 -40.05 -3.41
C GLY A 293 25.84 -38.89 -2.44
N ARG A 294 25.20 -37.78 -2.81
CA ARG A 294 24.81 -36.73 -1.85
C ARG A 294 23.33 -36.31 -1.95
N ARG A 295 22.56 -36.68 -0.91
CA ARG A 295 21.43 -35.89 -0.40
C ARG A 295 21.94 -35.11 0.81
N GLY A 296 22.06 -33.80 0.69
CA GLY A 296 22.51 -32.95 1.79
C GLY A 296 21.94 -31.54 1.66
N ASN A 297 21.24 -31.11 2.70
CA ASN A 297 20.72 -29.76 2.90
C ASN A 297 21.83 -28.71 2.73
N GLY A 298 21.77 -27.95 1.64
CA GLY A 298 22.57 -26.76 1.42
C GLY A 298 21.87 -25.88 0.40
N SER A 299 21.21 -24.82 0.86
CA SER A 299 20.71 -23.78 -0.02
C SER A 299 21.90 -23.08 -0.67
N ILE A 300 22.02 -23.14 -1.99
CA ILE A 300 22.90 -22.25 -2.74
C ILE A 300 22.07 -21.67 -3.89
N THR A 301 21.58 -20.46 -3.67
CA THR A 301 21.14 -19.55 -4.72
C THR A 301 22.37 -19.13 -5.52
N GLN A 302 22.51 -19.65 -6.74
CA GLN A 302 23.46 -19.12 -7.72
C GLN A 302 22.67 -18.79 -8.98
N PHE A 303 22.31 -17.51 -9.11
CA PHE A 303 21.82 -16.92 -10.36
C PHE A 303 22.97 -16.93 -11.38
N PRO A 304 22.74 -17.34 -12.64
CA PRO A 304 22.69 -16.31 -13.70
C PRO A 304 22.01 -16.70 -15.05
N ILE A 305 21.83 -15.72 -15.98
CA ILE A 305 22.17 -15.69 -17.44
C ILE A 305 21.74 -14.35 -18.07
N LEU A 306 22.58 -13.69 -18.89
CA LEU A 306 22.35 -12.42 -19.64
C LEU A 306 22.05 -12.71 -21.14
N THR A 307 21.85 -11.72 -22.01
CA THR A 307 21.06 -11.69 -23.28
C THR A 307 19.56 -11.57 -23.03
N MET A 308 18.95 -10.53 -23.62
CA MET A 308 17.51 -10.29 -23.55
C MET A 308 16.79 -11.30 -24.48
N PRO A 309 16.05 -12.29 -23.94
CA PRO A 309 15.17 -13.08 -24.77
C PRO A 309 14.06 -12.16 -25.27
N ASN A 310 13.90 -12.04 -26.59
CA ASN A 310 12.81 -11.27 -27.22
C ASN A 310 12.76 -9.76 -26.96
N ASP A 311 13.89 -9.07 -26.75
CA ASP A 311 13.94 -7.61 -26.48
C ASP A 311 13.15 -7.17 -25.21
N ASP A 312 12.86 -8.10 -24.29
CA ASP A 312 12.07 -7.80 -23.09
C ASP A 312 12.90 -7.14 -21.99
N ILE A 313 12.63 -5.85 -21.75
CA ILE A 313 13.26 -5.04 -20.70
C ILE A 313 12.77 -5.40 -19.28
N THR A 314 11.63 -6.10 -19.15
CA THR A 314 11.07 -6.56 -17.87
C THR A 314 11.58 -7.92 -17.45
N HIS A 315 12.40 -8.54 -18.30
CA HIS A 315 13.07 -9.79 -17.97
C HIS A 315 13.92 -9.60 -16.70
N PRO A 316 14.02 -10.60 -15.79
CA PRO A 316 14.78 -10.48 -14.54
C PRO A 316 16.25 -10.05 -14.70
N ILE A 317 16.78 -10.15 -15.92
CA ILE A 317 18.16 -9.88 -16.30
C ILE A 317 18.47 -8.38 -16.31
N PRO A 318 17.85 -7.55 -17.19
CA PRO A 318 17.95 -6.09 -17.09
C PRO A 318 17.58 -5.57 -15.70
N ASP A 319 16.55 -6.14 -15.08
CA ASP A 319 16.03 -5.66 -13.80
C ASP A 319 17.06 -5.82 -12.67
N LEU A 320 17.53 -7.06 -12.41
CA LEU A 320 18.54 -7.34 -11.37
C LEU A 320 19.88 -6.65 -11.63
N THR A 321 20.34 -6.65 -12.89
CA THR A 321 21.60 -6.01 -13.27
C THR A 321 21.49 -4.49 -13.11
N GLY A 322 20.34 -3.92 -13.44
CA GLY A 322 20.01 -2.51 -13.23
C GLY A 322 20.05 -2.10 -11.76
N TYR A 323 19.75 -2.99 -10.80
CA TYR A 323 19.88 -2.71 -9.36
C TYR A 323 21.33 -2.73 -8.85
N ILE A 324 22.18 -3.60 -9.40
CA ILE A 324 23.57 -3.78 -8.94
C ILE A 324 24.52 -2.75 -9.59
N THR A 325 24.19 -2.30 -10.80
CA THR A 325 24.97 -1.34 -11.58
C THR A 325 24.50 0.10 -11.34
N GLU A 326 25.24 1.08 -11.84
CA GLU A 326 24.97 2.51 -11.61
C GLU A 326 24.22 3.15 -12.80
N GLY A 327 23.54 2.32 -13.62
CA GLY A 327 22.76 2.75 -14.79
C GLY A 327 22.54 1.60 -15.78
N GLN A 328 22.11 1.90 -16.99
CA GLN A 328 21.94 0.98 -18.12
C GLN A 328 21.79 1.73 -19.46
N VAL A 329 22.23 1.10 -20.55
CA VAL A 329 22.02 1.58 -21.93
C VAL A 329 21.34 0.47 -22.74
N PHE A 330 20.27 0.79 -23.46
CA PHE A 330 19.52 -0.16 -24.29
C PHE A 330 19.74 0.08 -25.77
N VAL A 331 20.03 -1.00 -26.48
CA VAL A 331 20.04 -1.06 -27.95
C VAL A 331 18.69 -1.59 -28.41
N ASP A 332 17.99 -0.80 -29.23
CA ASP A 332 16.61 -1.05 -29.64
C ASP A 332 16.51 -1.49 -31.10
N ARG A 333 15.79 -2.60 -31.33
CA ARG A 333 15.56 -3.16 -32.65
C ARG A 333 14.70 -2.25 -33.53
N ALA A 334 13.78 -1.46 -32.95
CA ALA A 334 12.95 -0.54 -33.74
C ALA A 334 13.78 0.59 -34.38
N LEU A 335 14.77 1.12 -33.66
CA LEU A 335 15.73 2.07 -34.22
C LEU A 335 16.58 1.43 -35.33
N HIS A 336 17.06 0.20 -35.10
CA HIS A 336 17.88 -0.53 -36.07
C HIS A 336 17.12 -0.82 -37.37
N ASN A 337 15.86 -1.26 -37.28
CA ASN A 337 15.00 -1.52 -38.44
C ASN A 337 14.74 -0.27 -39.29
N ARG A 338 14.86 0.93 -38.69
CA ARG A 338 14.76 2.22 -39.39
C ARG A 338 16.11 2.75 -39.87
N GLN A 339 17.15 1.91 -39.86
CA GLN A 339 18.51 2.24 -40.31
C GLN A 339 19.18 3.36 -39.50
N ILE A 340 18.80 3.51 -38.21
CA ILE A 340 19.46 4.43 -37.29
C ILE A 340 20.58 3.68 -36.57
N TYR A 341 21.82 4.15 -36.72
CA TYR A 341 23.00 3.64 -36.03
C TYR A 341 23.68 4.76 -35.25
N PRO A 342 24.19 4.56 -34.01
CA PRO A 342 23.94 3.38 -33.18
C PRO A 342 22.48 3.36 -32.72
N PRO A 343 21.81 2.19 -32.72
CA PRO A 343 20.38 2.09 -32.36
C PRO A 343 20.15 2.15 -30.85
N ILE A 344 20.61 3.22 -30.19
CA ILE A 344 20.50 3.39 -28.73
C ILE A 344 19.19 4.11 -28.40
N ASN A 345 18.33 3.46 -27.62
CA ASN A 345 17.10 4.07 -27.16
C ASN A 345 17.35 4.84 -25.85
N VAL A 346 17.27 6.17 -25.94
CA VAL A 346 17.55 7.07 -24.82
C VAL A 346 16.47 7.08 -23.72
N LEU A 347 15.25 6.58 -23.99
CA LEU A 347 14.15 6.61 -23.02
C LEU A 347 14.30 5.58 -21.88
N PRO A 348 14.55 4.28 -22.14
CA PRO A 348 14.78 3.28 -21.11
C PRO A 348 16.23 3.30 -20.57
N SER A 349 17.15 3.95 -21.30
CA SER A 349 18.54 4.13 -20.86
C SER A 349 18.64 5.16 -19.74
N LEU A 350 19.44 4.88 -18.71
CA LEU A 350 19.63 5.75 -17.56
C LEU A 350 21.06 5.65 -17.02
N SER A 351 21.74 6.77 -16.79
CA SER A 351 22.98 6.81 -16.01
C SER A 351 22.74 7.54 -14.68
N ARG A 352 22.83 6.81 -13.55
CA ARG A 352 22.55 7.39 -12.21
C ARG A 352 23.64 8.35 -11.74
N LEU A 353 24.88 8.15 -12.19
CA LEU A 353 26.00 9.03 -11.85
C LEU A 353 26.17 10.18 -12.83
N MET A 354 25.44 10.22 -13.95
CA MET A 354 25.53 11.29 -14.96
C MET A 354 25.55 12.68 -14.33
N LYS A 355 24.56 13.02 -13.48
CA LYS A 355 24.43 14.35 -12.85
C LYS A 355 25.62 14.74 -11.97
N SER A 356 26.43 13.78 -11.52
CA SER A 356 27.65 14.04 -10.76
C SER A 356 28.86 14.38 -11.63
N GLY A 357 28.83 13.99 -12.92
CA GLY A 357 29.92 14.21 -13.88
C GLY A 357 29.66 15.24 -14.97
N ILE A 358 28.48 15.88 -14.98
CA ILE A 358 28.12 16.90 -15.99
C ILE A 358 27.77 18.26 -15.35
N GLY A 359 27.98 19.35 -16.11
CA GLY A 359 27.69 20.71 -15.67
C GLY A 359 28.93 21.55 -15.38
N LYS A 360 28.73 22.68 -14.69
CA LYS A 360 29.76 23.73 -14.49
C LYS A 360 31.00 23.17 -13.77
N GLY A 361 32.16 23.25 -14.43
CA GLY A 361 33.45 22.77 -13.91
C GLY A 361 33.83 21.35 -14.35
N MET A 362 32.92 20.60 -15.00
CA MET A 362 33.18 19.27 -15.55
C MET A 362 33.04 19.25 -17.07
N THR A 363 31.85 19.60 -17.57
CA THR A 363 31.55 19.74 -19.01
C THR A 363 31.09 21.18 -19.30
N ARG A 364 30.01 21.38 -20.08
CA ARG A 364 29.41 22.70 -20.33
C ARG A 364 28.30 22.99 -19.32
N ASP A 365 28.09 24.27 -18.97
CA ASP A 365 27.14 24.70 -17.92
C ASP A 365 25.67 24.39 -18.24
N ASP A 366 25.33 24.23 -19.51
CA ASP A 366 24.00 23.91 -20.03
C ASP A 366 23.70 22.41 -20.15
N HIS A 367 24.71 21.54 -20.11
CA HIS A 367 24.59 20.11 -20.39
C HIS A 367 23.44 19.41 -19.62
N PRO A 368 23.30 19.55 -18.28
CA PRO A 368 22.21 18.89 -17.55
C PRO A 368 20.82 19.34 -18.02
N ASN A 369 20.65 20.63 -18.30
CA ASN A 369 19.35 21.20 -18.66
C ASN A 369 18.96 20.85 -20.11
N VAL A 370 19.95 20.82 -21.01
CA VAL A 370 19.76 20.43 -22.41
C VAL A 370 19.35 18.95 -22.48
N SER A 371 20.04 18.08 -21.75
CA SER A 371 19.71 16.65 -21.68
C SER A 371 18.29 16.40 -21.13
N ASP A 372 17.95 17.04 -20.00
CA ASP A 372 16.61 16.93 -19.38
C ASP A 372 15.48 17.42 -20.33
N GLN A 373 15.76 18.44 -21.15
CA GLN A 373 14.82 19.00 -22.12
C GLN A 373 14.69 18.13 -23.39
N LEU A 374 15.79 17.62 -23.93
CA LEU A 374 15.78 16.68 -25.06
C LEU A 374 14.99 15.41 -24.71
N TYR A 375 15.22 14.86 -23.51
CA TYR A 375 14.49 13.69 -23.03
C TYR A 375 12.98 13.95 -22.99
N ALA A 376 12.56 15.09 -22.44
CA ALA A 376 11.14 15.44 -22.35
C ALA A 376 10.49 15.60 -23.73
N ASN A 377 11.16 16.32 -24.65
CA ASN A 377 10.63 16.54 -25.98
C ASN A 377 10.55 15.23 -26.78
N TYR A 378 11.52 14.33 -26.60
CA TYR A 378 11.53 13.03 -27.28
C TYR A 378 10.47 12.09 -26.71
N ALA A 379 10.24 12.08 -25.39
CA ALA A 379 9.16 11.31 -24.78
C ALA A 379 7.79 11.75 -25.30
N ILE A 380 7.50 13.06 -25.24
CA ILE A 380 6.26 13.63 -25.77
C ILE A 380 6.11 13.31 -27.26
N GLY A 381 7.20 13.45 -28.03
CA GLY A 381 7.17 13.18 -29.46
C GLY A 381 6.95 11.71 -29.84
N GLN A 382 7.42 10.75 -29.03
CA GLN A 382 7.06 9.33 -29.22
C GLN A 382 5.59 9.08 -28.89
N ASP A 383 5.04 9.70 -27.84
CA ASP A 383 3.61 9.63 -27.53
C ASP A 383 2.77 10.23 -28.67
N THR A 384 3.20 11.38 -29.22
CA THR A 384 2.57 12.01 -30.39
C THR A 384 2.67 11.13 -31.64
N ARG A 385 3.79 10.43 -31.85
CA ARG A 385 3.95 9.49 -32.97
C ARG A 385 3.03 8.28 -32.83
N ALA A 386 2.89 7.74 -31.62
CA ALA A 386 1.93 6.68 -31.33
C ALA A 386 0.49 7.18 -31.56
N MET A 387 0.19 8.41 -31.13
CA MET A 387 -1.10 9.05 -31.37
C MET A 387 -1.38 9.27 -32.87
N LYS A 388 -0.39 9.73 -33.65
CA LYS A 388 -0.49 9.84 -35.12
C LYS A 388 -0.85 8.52 -35.77
N ALA A 389 -0.25 7.42 -35.32
CA ALA A 389 -0.54 6.08 -35.85
C ALA A 389 -1.99 5.63 -35.59
N VAL A 390 -2.61 6.10 -34.49
CA VAL A 390 -3.98 5.74 -34.10
C VAL A 390 -5.03 6.67 -34.72
N VAL A 391 -4.76 7.98 -34.77
CA VAL A 391 -5.77 9.02 -35.04
C VAL A 391 -5.63 9.61 -36.46
N GLY A 392 -4.49 9.41 -37.12
CA GLY A 392 -4.16 10.06 -38.38
C GLY A 392 -3.54 11.45 -38.17
N GLU A 393 -2.83 11.92 -39.19
CA GLU A 393 -2.03 13.16 -39.12
C GLU A 393 -2.86 14.44 -39.07
N GLU A 394 -4.08 14.41 -39.61
CA GLU A 394 -4.98 15.57 -39.70
C GLU A 394 -5.57 16.01 -38.35
N ALA A 395 -5.45 15.18 -37.31
CA ALA A 395 -5.99 15.42 -35.98
C ALA A 395 -4.97 16.01 -34.99
N LEU A 396 -3.73 16.25 -35.43
CA LEU A 396 -2.66 16.78 -34.59
C LEU A 396 -2.74 18.31 -34.50
N SER A 397 -2.52 18.85 -33.30
CA SER A 397 -2.34 20.28 -33.08
C SER A 397 -1.01 20.79 -33.65
N GLU A 398 -0.90 22.10 -33.86
CA GLU A 398 0.33 22.72 -34.37
C GLU A 398 1.56 22.45 -33.48
N ASP A 399 1.38 22.33 -32.17
CA ASP A 399 2.48 22.01 -31.25
C ASP A 399 2.85 20.52 -31.32
N GLU A 400 1.88 19.62 -31.48
CA GLU A 400 2.13 18.20 -31.71
C GLU A 400 2.89 17.95 -33.02
N HIS A 401 2.60 18.71 -34.08
CA HIS A 401 3.40 18.67 -35.31
C HIS A 401 4.87 19.04 -35.07
N LYS A 402 5.16 20.02 -34.21
CA LYS A 402 6.55 20.38 -33.85
C LYS A 402 7.25 19.28 -33.05
N TYR A 403 6.54 18.59 -32.15
CA TYR A 403 7.09 17.44 -31.43
C TYR A 403 7.38 16.25 -32.35
N LEU A 404 6.53 16.02 -33.35
CA LEU A 404 6.77 15.00 -34.37
C LEU A 404 7.99 15.35 -35.23
N GLU A 405 8.07 16.59 -35.72
CA GLU A 405 9.21 17.09 -36.50
C GLU A 405 10.53 17.01 -35.70
N PHE A 406 10.49 17.37 -34.42
CA PHE A 406 11.63 17.22 -33.51
C PHE A 406 12.04 15.76 -33.39
N THR A 407 11.10 14.82 -33.21
CA THR A 407 11.40 13.38 -33.05
C THR A 407 12.13 12.83 -34.27
N ASP A 408 11.63 13.12 -35.48
CA ASP A 408 12.25 12.68 -36.72
C ASP A 408 13.67 13.25 -36.88
N LYS A 409 13.85 14.55 -36.61
CA LYS A 409 15.16 15.21 -36.69
C LYS A 409 16.13 14.76 -35.59
N PHE A 410 15.63 14.47 -34.39
CA PHE A 410 16.43 13.96 -33.28
C PHE A 410 17.00 12.59 -33.61
N GLU A 411 16.19 11.70 -34.17
CA GLU A 411 16.63 10.37 -34.59
C GLU A 411 17.63 10.43 -35.75
N LEU A 412 17.39 11.27 -36.77
CA LEU A 412 18.22 11.34 -37.97
C LEU A 412 19.49 12.20 -37.84
N LYS A 413 19.50 13.21 -36.98
CA LYS A 413 20.65 14.14 -36.85
C LYS A 413 21.41 13.99 -35.54
N PHE A 414 20.76 13.56 -34.47
CA PHE A 414 21.39 13.47 -33.15
C PHE A 414 21.75 12.02 -32.79
N LEU A 415 20.80 11.08 -32.89
CA LEU A 415 21.06 9.67 -32.62
C LEU A 415 21.87 9.01 -33.75
N ALA A 416 21.52 9.28 -35.00
CA ALA A 416 22.26 8.72 -36.14
C ALA A 416 23.68 9.30 -36.23
N GLN A 417 24.66 8.41 -36.24
CA GLN A 417 26.09 8.63 -36.37
C GLN A 417 26.69 7.53 -37.25
N GLY A 418 27.76 7.83 -37.99
CA GLY A 418 28.55 6.78 -38.64
C GLY A 418 29.32 5.93 -37.62
N ALA A 419 29.60 4.66 -37.91
CA ALA A 419 30.39 3.77 -37.04
C ALA A 419 31.83 4.28 -36.77
N TYR A 420 32.35 5.13 -37.65
CA TYR A 420 33.67 5.77 -37.51
C TYR A 420 33.57 7.28 -37.23
N GLU A 421 32.36 7.82 -37.08
CA GLU A 421 32.15 9.23 -36.75
C GLU A 421 32.43 9.45 -35.26
N ASN A 422 33.31 10.39 -34.93
CA ASN A 422 33.63 10.76 -33.55
C ASN A 422 33.06 12.16 -33.26
N ARG A 423 32.08 12.26 -32.35
CA ARG A 423 31.52 13.54 -31.93
C ARG A 423 31.97 13.89 -30.53
N ASP A 424 32.64 15.03 -30.41
CA ASP A 424 32.95 15.62 -29.12
C ASP A 424 31.67 16.05 -28.38
N ILE A 425 31.70 16.07 -27.04
CA ILE A 425 30.54 16.43 -26.22
C ILE A 425 30.06 17.85 -26.54
N PHE A 426 30.98 18.79 -26.81
CA PHE A 426 30.62 20.16 -27.15
C PHE A 426 29.88 20.26 -28.49
N THR A 427 30.32 19.50 -29.49
CA THR A 427 29.65 19.38 -30.79
C THR A 427 28.27 18.75 -30.65
N SER A 428 28.14 17.70 -29.85
CA SER A 428 26.85 17.05 -29.58
C SER A 428 25.86 18.01 -28.92
N LEU A 429 26.31 18.82 -27.96
CA LEU A 429 25.47 19.84 -27.32
C LEU A 429 25.09 20.99 -28.26
N ASP A 430 25.92 21.33 -29.25
CA ASP A 430 25.55 22.33 -30.26
C ASP A 430 24.46 21.82 -31.20
N ILE A 431 24.54 20.55 -31.63
CA ILE A 431 23.48 19.89 -32.40
C ILE A 431 22.18 19.84 -31.58
N ALA A 432 22.27 19.56 -30.28
CA ALA A 432 21.12 19.57 -29.38
C ALA A 432 20.41 20.93 -29.36
N TRP A 433 21.15 22.04 -29.29
CA TRP A 433 20.55 23.37 -29.35
C TRP A 433 19.89 23.66 -30.70
N THR A 434 20.47 23.21 -31.81
CA THR A 434 19.84 23.33 -33.13
C THR A 434 18.49 22.59 -33.20
N LEU A 435 18.35 21.46 -32.52
CA LEU A 435 17.07 20.74 -32.41
C LEU A 435 16.07 21.44 -31.48
N LEU A 436 16.54 21.97 -30.35
CA LEU A 436 15.68 22.69 -29.40
C LEU A 436 15.09 23.98 -29.97
N ARG A 437 15.72 24.57 -31.00
CA ARG A 437 15.22 25.76 -31.72
C ARG A 437 13.95 25.51 -32.55
N ILE A 438 13.56 24.25 -32.77
CA ILE A 438 12.25 23.93 -33.39
C ILE A 438 11.11 24.46 -32.50
N PHE A 439 11.33 24.52 -31.19
CA PHE A 439 10.35 25.01 -30.24
C PHE A 439 10.55 26.49 -29.91
N PRO A 440 9.48 27.28 -29.76
CA PRO A 440 9.56 28.62 -29.19
C PRO A 440 10.10 28.56 -27.75
N GLN A 441 10.74 29.65 -27.30
CA GLN A 441 11.39 29.72 -25.98
C GLN A 441 10.43 29.40 -24.81
N GLU A 442 9.14 29.67 -24.98
CA GLU A 442 8.08 29.41 -24.00
C GLU A 442 7.86 27.92 -23.72
N LEU A 443 8.08 27.04 -24.70
CA LEU A 443 7.93 25.60 -24.56
C LEU A 443 9.16 24.91 -23.94
N LEU A 444 10.31 25.59 -23.89
CA LEU A 444 11.56 25.08 -23.30
C LEU A 444 11.59 25.25 -21.77
N LYS A 445 10.64 24.63 -21.06
CA LYS A 445 10.41 24.87 -19.62
C LYS A 445 11.54 24.41 -18.69
N LYS A 446 12.32 23.39 -19.08
CA LYS A 446 13.40 22.84 -18.23
C LYS A 446 14.72 23.59 -18.32
N ILE A 447 14.84 24.56 -19.23
CA ILE A 447 16.04 25.37 -19.40
C ILE A 447 15.84 26.72 -18.69
N PRO A 448 16.73 27.09 -17.74
CA PRO A 448 16.70 28.41 -17.11
C PRO A 448 16.84 29.56 -18.13
N GLN A 449 16.15 30.68 -17.90
CA GLN A 449 16.18 31.84 -18.82
C GLN A 449 17.61 32.34 -19.09
N LYS A 450 18.47 32.37 -18.06
CA LYS A 450 19.89 32.73 -18.17
C LYS A 450 20.66 31.91 -19.22
N LEU A 451 20.32 30.63 -19.39
CA LEU A 451 20.96 29.76 -20.38
C LEU A 451 20.31 29.91 -21.77
N LYS A 452 18.99 30.19 -21.83
CA LYS A 452 18.31 30.53 -23.09
C LYS A 452 18.90 31.79 -23.70
N ASP A 453 19.07 32.86 -22.92
CA ASP A 453 19.64 34.13 -23.38
C ASP A 453 21.08 33.96 -23.89
N LYS A 454 21.83 32.99 -23.35
CA LYS A 454 23.23 32.73 -23.70
C LYS A 454 23.42 31.84 -24.93
N TYR A 455 22.53 30.87 -25.17
CA TYR A 455 22.76 29.80 -26.15
C TYR A 455 21.67 29.69 -27.25
N TYR A 456 20.45 30.20 -27.01
CA TYR A 456 19.34 30.05 -27.95
C TYR A 456 19.55 30.86 -29.23
N ASP A 457 19.95 32.14 -29.14
CA ASP A 457 20.13 33.05 -30.29
C ASP A 457 21.52 32.99 -30.95
N ARG A 458 22.42 32.13 -30.45
CA ARG A 458 23.82 32.05 -30.88
C ARG A 458 23.99 31.74 -32.37
N GLU A 459 23.04 31.00 -32.97
CA GLU A 459 23.06 30.69 -34.40
C GLU A 459 22.52 31.83 -35.27
N LYS A 460 21.69 32.75 -34.76
CA LYS A 460 21.37 34.01 -35.46
C LYS A 460 22.58 34.93 -35.52
N GLU A 461 23.45 34.91 -34.51
CA GLU A 461 24.73 35.63 -34.53
C GLU A 461 25.75 34.96 -35.47
N ILE A 462 25.82 33.63 -35.48
CA ILE A 462 26.69 32.88 -36.41
C ILE A 462 26.19 32.99 -37.85
N GLN A 463 24.88 32.87 -38.11
CA GLN A 463 24.28 33.10 -39.43
C GLN A 463 24.38 34.56 -39.85
N LYS A 464 24.23 35.54 -38.94
CA LYS A 464 24.54 36.95 -39.24
C LYS A 464 26.02 37.16 -39.52
N ALA A 465 26.93 36.48 -38.85
CA ALA A 465 28.38 36.56 -39.11
C ALA A 465 28.76 35.90 -40.44
N VAL A 466 28.11 34.79 -40.80
CA VAL A 466 28.27 34.09 -42.09
C VAL A 466 27.59 34.86 -43.23
N GLN A 467 26.43 35.49 -43.01
CA GLN A 467 25.74 36.37 -43.97
C GLN A 467 26.44 37.72 -44.12
N ALA A 468 27.05 38.28 -43.06
CA ALA A 468 27.85 39.51 -43.13
C ALA A 468 29.15 39.32 -43.93
N ALA A 469 29.56 38.08 -44.18
CA ALA A 469 30.76 37.75 -44.96
C ALA A 469 30.51 37.64 -46.48
N GLN A 470 29.27 37.80 -46.98
CA GLN A 470 28.97 37.76 -48.42
C GLN A 470 28.40 39.10 -48.93
N PHE A 471 29.13 39.73 -49.86
CA PHE A 471 28.80 41.00 -50.51
C PHE A 471 27.62 40.88 -51.53
N PRO A 472 26.99 42.01 -51.93
CA PRO A 472 25.56 42.08 -52.23
C PRO A 472 25.20 42.13 -53.72
N VAL A 473 23.97 41.73 -54.05
CA VAL A 473 23.20 42.24 -55.21
C VAL A 473 21.71 42.39 -54.83
N LEU A 474 21.15 43.58 -55.05
CA LEU A 474 19.75 44.02 -54.86
C LEU A 474 18.94 43.89 -56.18
N PRO A 475 17.65 44.28 -56.29
CA PRO A 475 16.41 43.89 -55.57
C PRO A 475 15.16 43.77 -56.51
N VAL A 476 14.02 43.18 -56.08
CA VAL A 476 12.62 43.46 -56.57
C VAL A 476 11.62 42.94 -55.48
N VAL A 477 10.83 43.70 -54.68
CA VAL A 477 9.59 44.52 -54.92
C VAL A 477 8.40 43.56 -55.27
N LEU A 478 7.25 43.38 -54.58
CA LEU A 478 6.33 44.20 -53.75
C LEU A 478 5.30 43.35 -52.94
N THR A 479 4.85 43.98 -51.83
CA THR A 479 3.47 44.12 -51.25
C THR A 479 2.59 42.96 -50.77
N GLY A 480 2.04 43.22 -49.57
CA GLY A 480 0.70 42.83 -49.08
C GLY A 480 0.73 41.62 -48.15
N ASP A 481 0.27 41.62 -46.91
CA ASP A 481 -0.48 42.57 -46.08
C ASP A 481 -0.19 42.16 -44.63
N ASP A 482 0.00 43.13 -43.73
CA ASP A 482 0.02 42.84 -42.30
C ASP A 482 -0.55 44.00 -41.47
N CYS A 483 -1.38 43.57 -40.52
CA CYS A 483 -1.68 44.20 -39.24
C CYS A 483 -2.64 45.40 -39.17
N GLY A 484 -3.79 45.12 -38.54
CA GLY A 484 -4.22 45.93 -37.40
C GLY A 484 -5.74 45.98 -37.16
N ALA A 485 -6.24 45.26 -36.15
CA ALA A 485 -6.59 45.88 -34.86
C ALA A 485 -7.62 45.07 -34.02
N ILE A 486 -7.17 44.69 -32.81
CA ILE A 486 -7.77 45.00 -31.48
C ILE A 486 -9.12 44.32 -31.07
N MET A 487 -8.99 43.36 -30.12
CA MET A 487 -9.79 43.02 -28.91
C MET A 487 -11.31 42.70 -29.04
N PRO A 488 -11.90 41.73 -28.26
CA PRO A 488 -11.81 41.69 -26.78
C PRO A 488 -11.80 40.31 -26.08
N GLU A 489 -11.12 40.27 -24.92
CA GLU A 489 -10.92 39.15 -23.98
C GLU A 489 -12.17 38.69 -23.18
N ALA A 490 -13.39 38.96 -23.62
CA ALA A 490 -14.60 38.57 -22.86
C ALA A 490 -15.32 37.32 -23.37
N GLN A 491 -15.00 36.82 -24.58
CA GLN A 491 -15.66 35.65 -25.18
C GLN A 491 -14.90 34.33 -24.99
N SER A 492 -13.61 34.40 -24.66
CA SER A 492 -12.74 33.22 -24.46
C SER A 492 -13.20 32.34 -23.29
N ALA A 493 -13.63 32.93 -22.18
CA ALA A 493 -14.08 32.16 -21.01
C ALA A 493 -15.39 31.40 -21.25
N ALA A 494 -16.27 31.90 -22.12
CA ALA A 494 -17.51 31.22 -22.49
C ALA A 494 -17.26 30.06 -23.47
N ALA A 495 -16.30 30.22 -24.38
CA ALA A 495 -15.88 29.16 -25.31
C ALA A 495 -15.12 28.03 -24.59
N VAL A 496 -14.30 28.36 -23.60
CA VAL A 496 -13.60 27.37 -22.76
C VAL A 496 -14.59 26.59 -21.88
N ASN A 497 -15.64 27.23 -21.35
CA ASN A 497 -16.71 26.52 -20.64
C ASN A 497 -17.60 25.67 -21.56
N ALA A 498 -17.77 26.07 -22.83
CA ALA A 498 -18.49 25.27 -23.82
C ALA A 498 -17.68 24.06 -24.30
N ALA A 499 -16.36 24.21 -24.44
CA ALA A 499 -15.43 23.12 -24.78
C ALA A 499 -15.26 22.11 -23.63
N ALA A 500 -15.32 22.56 -22.37
CA ALA A 500 -15.35 21.68 -21.21
C ALA A 500 -16.61 20.79 -21.14
N ALA A 501 -17.67 21.13 -21.86
CA ALA A 501 -18.91 20.35 -21.92
C ALA A 501 -18.86 19.17 -22.92
N SER A 502 -17.86 19.10 -23.80
CA SER A 502 -17.68 18.01 -24.78
C SER A 502 -16.37 17.26 -24.53
N ARG A 503 -16.36 16.32 -23.58
CA ARG A 503 -15.24 15.39 -23.39
C ARG A 503 -15.11 14.45 -24.60
N ASP A 504 -13.87 14.27 -25.06
CA ASP A 504 -13.46 13.42 -26.18
C ASP A 504 -13.95 11.96 -26.03
N TYR A 505 -14.90 11.56 -26.87
CA TYR A 505 -15.15 10.15 -27.16
C TYR A 505 -14.74 9.87 -28.60
N LYS A 506 -13.63 9.16 -28.80
CA LYS A 506 -13.33 8.53 -30.09
C LYS A 506 -14.20 7.27 -30.21
N VAL A 507 -15.28 7.38 -30.96
CA VAL A 507 -16.20 6.25 -31.21
C VAL A 507 -15.67 5.45 -32.39
N TYR A 508 -14.72 4.55 -32.14
CA TYR A 508 -14.43 3.47 -33.08
C TYR A 508 -15.45 2.34 -32.85
N PRO A 509 -16.09 1.80 -33.90
CA PRO A 509 -16.97 0.65 -33.74
C PRO A 509 -16.18 -0.54 -33.20
N ARG A 510 -16.72 -1.22 -32.18
CA ARG A 510 -16.13 -2.44 -31.63
C ARG A 510 -16.15 -3.54 -32.69
N ILE A 511 -15.05 -4.27 -32.81
CA ILE A 511 -14.89 -5.31 -33.81
C ILE A 511 -15.30 -6.64 -33.19
N ASP A 512 -16.19 -7.35 -33.88
CA ASP A 512 -16.69 -8.66 -33.48
C ASP A 512 -16.05 -9.77 -34.33
N TYR A 513 -15.50 -10.79 -33.66
CA TYR A 513 -14.77 -11.88 -34.27
C TYR A 513 -15.43 -13.23 -33.99
N ARG A 514 -15.60 -14.03 -35.06
CA ARG A 514 -16.11 -15.42 -35.00
C ARG A 514 -15.01 -16.47 -35.22
N THR A 515 -13.76 -16.09 -35.01
CA THR A 515 -12.58 -16.87 -35.40
C THR A 515 -11.96 -17.60 -34.20
N ILE A 516 -12.80 -18.23 -33.38
CA ILE A 516 -12.36 -19.08 -32.26
C ILE A 516 -11.80 -20.38 -32.84
N THR A 517 -10.54 -20.65 -32.57
CA THR A 517 -9.85 -21.85 -33.08
C THR A 517 -9.87 -23.00 -32.08
N GLY A 518 -9.80 -22.70 -30.79
CA GLY A 518 -9.73 -23.72 -29.74
C GLY A 518 -10.02 -23.17 -28.35
N VAL A 519 -10.43 -24.05 -27.46
CA VAL A 519 -10.73 -23.75 -26.05
C VAL A 519 -9.98 -24.77 -25.20
N GLU A 520 -9.10 -24.29 -24.32
CA GLU A 520 -8.22 -25.13 -23.48
C GLU A 520 -8.28 -24.62 -22.04
N GLY A 521 -8.84 -25.42 -21.13
CA GLY A 521 -9.02 -25.00 -19.74
C GLY A 521 -9.75 -23.65 -19.65
N PRO A 522 -9.21 -22.62 -18.95
CA PRO A 522 -9.80 -21.28 -18.89
C PRO A 522 -9.49 -20.37 -20.10
N LEU A 523 -8.78 -20.88 -21.11
CA LEU A 523 -8.28 -20.10 -22.25
C LEU A 523 -9.11 -20.34 -23.52
N VAL A 524 -9.32 -19.27 -24.28
CA VAL A 524 -9.92 -19.27 -25.61
C VAL A 524 -8.91 -18.70 -26.58
N ILE A 525 -8.61 -19.49 -27.62
CA ILE A 525 -7.61 -19.16 -28.63
C ILE A 525 -8.33 -18.64 -29.87
N MET A 526 -7.94 -17.45 -30.33
CA MET A 526 -8.46 -16.82 -31.53
C MET A 526 -7.38 -16.61 -32.57
N GLU A 527 -7.74 -16.73 -33.85
CA GLU A 527 -6.88 -16.40 -34.99
C GLU A 527 -7.48 -15.30 -35.86
N ASN A 528 -6.67 -14.70 -36.73
CA ASN A 528 -7.06 -13.62 -37.65
C ASN A 528 -7.62 -12.36 -36.96
N VAL A 529 -7.25 -12.11 -35.70
CA VAL A 529 -7.59 -10.88 -34.98
C VAL A 529 -6.72 -9.73 -35.50
N LYS A 530 -7.28 -8.53 -35.63
CA LYS A 530 -6.56 -7.34 -36.14
C LYS A 530 -6.14 -6.48 -34.97
N PHE A 531 -4.83 -6.31 -34.80
CA PHE A 531 -4.23 -5.44 -33.77
C PHE A 531 -4.73 -5.68 -32.33
N PRO A 532 -4.83 -6.93 -31.84
CA PRO A 532 -5.21 -7.14 -30.45
C PRO A 532 -4.17 -6.54 -29.50
N THR A 533 -4.62 -5.95 -28.40
CA THR A 533 -3.74 -5.32 -27.40
C THR A 533 -3.60 -6.18 -26.14
N TYR A 534 -2.45 -6.11 -25.47
CA TYR A 534 -2.23 -6.86 -24.24
C TYR A 534 -3.07 -6.27 -23.09
N GLY A 535 -3.72 -7.14 -22.31
CA GLY A 535 -4.55 -6.73 -21.18
C GLY A 535 -5.91 -6.12 -21.56
N GLU A 536 -6.27 -6.13 -22.84
CA GLU A 536 -7.56 -5.67 -23.37
C GLU A 536 -8.70 -6.54 -22.86
N ILE A 537 -9.86 -5.92 -22.59
CA ILE A 537 -11.08 -6.64 -22.25
C ILE A 537 -11.86 -7.00 -23.50
N VAL A 538 -12.41 -8.22 -23.48
CA VAL A 538 -13.28 -8.73 -24.53
C VAL A 538 -14.59 -9.24 -23.93
N ASN A 539 -15.67 -9.09 -24.67
CA ASN A 539 -16.97 -9.66 -24.34
C ASN A 539 -17.17 -10.92 -25.19
N VAL A 540 -17.25 -12.07 -24.55
CA VAL A 540 -17.53 -13.36 -25.18
C VAL A 540 -19.04 -13.58 -25.17
N ASN A 541 -19.67 -13.50 -26.33
CA ASN A 541 -21.08 -13.77 -26.52
C ASN A 541 -21.27 -15.25 -26.88
N LEU A 542 -21.90 -16.00 -25.98
CA LEU A 542 -22.23 -17.41 -26.18
C LEU A 542 -23.45 -17.59 -27.07
N SER A 543 -23.62 -18.80 -27.60
CA SER A 543 -24.76 -19.19 -28.44
C SER A 543 -26.11 -19.15 -27.72
N ASP A 544 -26.12 -19.28 -26.39
CA ASP A 544 -27.29 -19.14 -25.54
C ASP A 544 -27.69 -17.67 -25.25
N GLY A 545 -26.90 -16.71 -25.75
CA GLY A 545 -27.07 -15.29 -25.53
C GLY A 545 -26.47 -14.78 -24.22
N THR A 546 -25.80 -15.62 -23.43
CA THR A 546 -25.06 -15.18 -22.25
C THR A 546 -23.77 -14.48 -22.66
N VAL A 547 -23.43 -13.40 -21.94
CA VAL A 547 -22.20 -12.62 -22.18
C VAL A 547 -21.25 -12.85 -21.03
N ARG A 548 -20.03 -13.27 -21.34
CA ARG A 548 -18.92 -13.43 -20.40
C ARG A 548 -17.84 -12.42 -20.68
N GLN A 549 -17.08 -12.04 -19.65
CA GLN A 549 -15.94 -11.15 -19.82
C GLN A 549 -14.65 -11.96 -19.91
N GLY A 550 -13.73 -11.50 -20.73
CA GLY A 550 -12.40 -12.06 -20.81
C GLY A 550 -11.34 -10.98 -20.95
N GLN A 551 -10.09 -11.36 -20.71
CA GLN A 551 -8.93 -10.51 -20.87
C GLN A 551 -7.92 -11.16 -21.81
N ILE A 552 -7.32 -10.36 -22.69
CA ILE A 552 -6.24 -10.82 -23.56
C ILE A 552 -4.96 -10.99 -22.73
N LEU A 553 -4.47 -12.22 -22.63
CA LEU A 553 -3.23 -12.55 -21.93
C LEU A 553 -2.01 -12.54 -22.85
N GLU A 554 -2.17 -12.97 -24.11
CA GLU A 554 -1.05 -13.04 -25.03
C GLU A 554 -1.50 -12.69 -26.44
N VAL A 555 -0.65 -11.96 -27.13
CA VAL A 555 -0.83 -11.58 -28.52
C VAL A 555 0.38 -12.02 -29.31
N ASN A 556 0.15 -12.83 -30.34
CA ASN A 556 1.18 -13.19 -31.31
C ASN A 556 0.68 -12.90 -32.72
N LYS A 557 1.07 -11.73 -33.26
CA LYS A 557 0.67 -11.22 -34.59
C LYS A 557 -0.84 -11.15 -34.79
N LYS A 558 -1.44 -12.23 -35.31
CA LYS A 558 -2.88 -12.37 -35.60
C LYS A 558 -3.59 -13.33 -34.65
N LYS A 559 -2.85 -13.96 -33.74
CA LYS A 559 -3.36 -14.88 -32.74
C LYS A 559 -3.49 -14.13 -31.42
N ALA A 560 -4.63 -14.29 -30.76
CA ALA A 560 -4.89 -13.75 -29.44
C ALA A 560 -5.32 -14.87 -28.51
N ILE A 561 -4.73 -14.93 -27.32
CA ILE A 561 -5.13 -15.84 -26.24
C ILE A 561 -5.93 -15.03 -25.24
N VAL A 562 -7.21 -15.35 -25.14
CA VAL A 562 -8.17 -14.72 -24.25
C VAL A 562 -8.40 -15.64 -23.05
N GLN A 563 -8.31 -15.09 -21.85
CA GLN A 563 -8.72 -15.76 -20.63
C GLN A 563 -10.14 -15.33 -20.27
N VAL A 564 -11.07 -16.28 -20.10
CA VAL A 564 -12.48 -15.97 -19.77
C VAL A 564 -12.69 -16.03 -18.26
N PHE A 565 -13.20 -14.95 -17.67
CA PHE A 565 -13.36 -14.81 -16.23
C PHE A 565 -14.35 -15.82 -15.64
N GLU A 566 -15.53 -15.96 -16.25
CA GLU A 566 -16.58 -16.88 -15.78
C GLU A 566 -16.34 -18.35 -16.22
N GLY A 567 -15.18 -18.64 -16.82
CA GLY A 567 -14.82 -19.95 -17.34
C GLY A 567 -15.31 -20.21 -18.77
N THR A 568 -14.93 -21.37 -19.31
CA THR A 568 -15.10 -21.70 -20.74
C THR A 568 -16.22 -22.71 -21.04
N SER A 569 -16.96 -23.14 -20.01
CA SER A 569 -18.08 -24.07 -20.16
C SER A 569 -19.11 -23.55 -21.16
N ASN A 570 -19.52 -24.38 -22.12
CA ASN A 570 -20.49 -24.06 -23.18
C ASN A 570 -20.02 -23.05 -24.25
N ILE A 571 -18.72 -22.74 -24.33
CA ILE A 571 -18.19 -21.99 -25.48
C ILE A 571 -18.03 -22.94 -26.66
N ASP A 572 -18.79 -22.69 -27.73
CA ASP A 572 -18.68 -23.38 -29.02
C ASP A 572 -17.83 -22.56 -30.01
N ASN A 573 -17.12 -23.24 -30.90
CA ASN A 573 -16.21 -22.61 -31.86
C ASN A 573 -16.93 -21.92 -33.03
N LYS A 574 -18.19 -22.31 -33.34
CA LYS A 574 -18.90 -21.83 -34.53
C LYS A 574 -19.91 -20.72 -34.24
N ASP A 575 -20.70 -20.90 -33.18
CA ASP A 575 -21.82 -20.01 -32.88
C ASP A 575 -21.45 -18.88 -31.90
N CYS A 576 -20.34 -19.01 -31.17
CA CYS A 576 -19.87 -17.96 -30.27
C CYS A 576 -19.08 -16.89 -31.03
N HIS A 577 -19.19 -15.65 -30.57
CA HIS A 577 -18.48 -14.51 -31.14
C HIS A 577 -17.93 -13.63 -30.02
N ILE A 578 -16.80 -12.99 -30.27
CA ILE A 578 -16.05 -12.23 -29.27
C ILE A 578 -15.90 -10.80 -29.75
N GLU A 579 -16.47 -9.87 -29.00
CA GLU A 579 -16.41 -8.43 -29.22
C GLU A 579 -15.23 -7.85 -28.44
N PHE A 580 -14.34 -7.15 -29.14
CA PHE A 580 -13.15 -6.52 -28.56
C PHE A 580 -13.49 -5.09 -28.14
N THR A 581 -13.21 -4.75 -26.87
CA THR A 581 -13.60 -3.43 -26.33
C THR A 581 -12.62 -2.32 -26.67
N GLY A 582 -11.37 -2.63 -27.02
CA GLY A 582 -10.32 -1.67 -27.33
C GLY A 582 -9.70 -0.98 -26.12
N ASP A 583 -10.04 -1.40 -24.90
CA ASP A 583 -9.59 -0.77 -23.67
C ASP A 583 -9.26 -1.83 -22.60
N THR A 584 -8.50 -1.41 -21.60
CA THR A 584 -8.15 -2.24 -20.44
C THR A 584 -9.31 -2.30 -19.44
N LEU A 585 -9.20 -3.19 -18.44
CA LEU A 585 -10.22 -3.30 -17.40
C LEU A 585 -10.26 -2.04 -16.54
N LYS A 586 -11.38 -1.33 -16.57
CA LYS A 586 -11.60 -0.11 -15.79
C LYS A 586 -12.72 -0.30 -14.78
N MET A 587 -12.49 0.18 -13.56
CA MET A 587 -13.52 0.25 -12.53
C MET A 587 -14.33 1.55 -12.69
N PRO A 588 -15.67 1.50 -12.71
CA PRO A 588 -16.50 2.68 -12.54
C PRO A 588 -16.38 3.21 -11.10
N ILE A 589 -15.82 4.40 -10.94
CA ILE A 589 -15.56 5.00 -9.64
C ILE A 589 -16.54 6.13 -9.36
N SER A 590 -17.07 6.15 -8.13
CA SER A 590 -18.04 7.15 -7.65
C SER A 590 -18.06 7.18 -6.12
N ASP A 591 -18.50 8.30 -5.53
CA ASP A 591 -18.77 8.38 -4.09
C ASP A 591 -19.86 7.40 -3.64
N ASP A 592 -20.78 7.08 -4.54
CA ASP A 592 -21.91 6.17 -4.29
C ASP A 592 -21.47 4.71 -4.07
N LEU A 593 -20.18 4.42 -4.17
CA LEU A 593 -19.60 3.12 -3.81
C LEU A 593 -19.62 2.88 -2.28
N MET A 594 -19.62 3.94 -1.47
CA MET A 594 -19.67 3.82 0.00
C MET A 594 -20.97 3.16 0.47
N GLY A 595 -20.83 2.17 1.36
CA GLY A 595 -21.94 1.40 1.91
C GLY A 595 -22.57 0.39 0.97
N ARG A 596 -21.87 0.05 -0.11
CA ARG A 596 -22.33 -0.92 -1.10
C ARG A 596 -21.48 -2.18 -1.14
N ALA A 597 -22.11 -3.25 -1.61
CA ALA A 597 -21.48 -4.55 -1.77
C ALA A 597 -21.44 -4.96 -3.25
N PHE A 598 -20.27 -5.37 -3.70
CA PHE A 598 -19.95 -5.79 -5.06
C PHE A 598 -19.40 -7.23 -5.07
N ASN A 599 -19.52 -7.91 -6.21
CA ASN A 599 -18.84 -9.18 -6.45
C ASN A 599 -17.36 -8.97 -6.85
N GLY A 600 -16.64 -10.05 -7.13
CA GLY A 600 -15.24 -10.01 -7.57
C GLY A 600 -14.99 -9.35 -8.93
N SER A 601 -16.03 -9.14 -9.74
CA SER A 601 -15.98 -8.39 -11.02
C SER A 601 -16.43 -6.93 -10.90
N GLY A 602 -16.79 -6.43 -9.69
CA GLY A 602 -17.27 -5.07 -9.49
C GLY A 602 -18.77 -4.84 -9.81
N LYS A 603 -19.54 -5.92 -10.01
CA LYS A 603 -21.00 -5.87 -10.19
C LYS A 603 -21.70 -5.84 -8.82
N PRO A 604 -22.75 -5.03 -8.63
CA PRO A 604 -23.43 -4.91 -7.34
C PRO A 604 -24.20 -6.18 -6.96
N ILE A 605 -24.05 -6.63 -5.71
CA ILE A 605 -24.72 -7.84 -5.15
C ILE A 605 -25.80 -7.51 -4.11
N ASP A 606 -25.87 -6.25 -3.69
CA ASP A 606 -26.83 -5.71 -2.71
C ASP A 606 -28.22 -5.39 -3.31
N LYS A 607 -28.48 -5.78 -4.56
CA LYS A 607 -29.70 -5.45 -5.34
C LYS A 607 -29.92 -3.94 -5.56
N GLY A 608 -28.91 -3.11 -5.30
CA GLY A 608 -28.93 -1.71 -5.69
C GLY A 608 -28.73 -1.52 -7.21
N PRO A 609 -28.97 -0.32 -7.74
CA PRO A 609 -28.73 -0.02 -9.15
C PRO A 609 -27.25 -0.14 -9.51
N THR A 610 -26.95 -0.16 -10.81
CA THR A 610 -25.56 -0.03 -11.29
C THR A 610 -24.97 1.31 -10.84
N VAL A 611 -23.67 1.33 -10.57
CA VAL A 611 -22.96 2.53 -10.11
C VAL A 611 -22.92 3.55 -11.24
N LEU A 612 -23.33 4.78 -10.96
CA LEU A 612 -23.15 5.89 -11.88
C LEU A 612 -21.72 6.41 -11.71
N ALA A 613 -20.86 6.09 -12.67
CA ALA A 613 -19.44 6.45 -12.62
C ALA A 613 -19.24 7.96 -12.79
N GLU A 614 -18.45 8.57 -11.91
CA GLU A 614 -17.87 9.90 -12.13
C GLU A 614 -16.68 9.81 -13.09
N GLU A 615 -15.91 8.74 -12.94
CA GLU A 615 -14.70 8.46 -13.72
C GLU A 615 -14.47 6.95 -13.85
N PHE A 616 -13.76 6.53 -14.90
CA PHE A 616 -13.34 5.16 -15.11
C PHE A 616 -11.82 5.06 -14.92
N LEU A 617 -11.38 4.38 -13.87
CA LEU A 617 -9.95 4.20 -13.56
C LEU A 617 -9.49 2.78 -13.88
N ASP A 618 -8.28 2.65 -14.43
CA ASP A 618 -7.64 1.34 -14.65
C ASP A 618 -7.39 0.65 -13.31
N ILE A 619 -7.77 -0.62 -13.22
CA ILE A 619 -7.64 -1.43 -12.01
C ILE A 619 -6.18 -1.70 -11.63
N ASN A 620 -5.26 -1.68 -12.61
CA ASN A 620 -3.86 -1.93 -12.37
C ASN A 620 -3.20 -0.80 -11.55
N GLY A 621 -3.83 0.38 -11.55
CA GLY A 621 -3.32 1.56 -10.87
C GLY A 621 -2.04 2.11 -11.51
N ALA A 622 -1.45 3.10 -10.86
CA ALA A 622 -0.19 3.70 -11.29
C ALA A 622 0.87 3.60 -10.19
N PRO A 623 2.14 3.34 -10.53
CA PRO A 623 3.21 3.31 -9.54
C PRO A 623 3.42 4.70 -8.93
N LEU A 624 3.37 4.77 -7.60
CA LEU A 624 3.63 6.00 -6.85
C LEU A 624 5.11 6.39 -6.93
N ASN A 625 5.38 7.63 -7.36
CA ASN A 625 6.74 8.17 -7.42
C ASN A 625 7.40 8.15 -6.02
N PRO A 626 8.55 7.47 -5.84
CA PRO A 626 9.22 7.40 -4.54
C PRO A 626 9.57 8.75 -3.92
N LYS A 627 9.89 9.76 -4.74
CA LYS A 627 10.22 11.11 -4.25
C LYS A 627 9.00 11.82 -3.65
N SER A 628 7.83 11.57 -4.21
CA SER A 628 6.57 12.19 -3.77
C SER A 628 5.95 11.46 -2.57
N ARG A 629 6.53 10.33 -2.11
CA ARG A 629 6.01 9.59 -0.95
C ARG A 629 6.41 10.27 0.36
N VAL A 630 5.45 10.41 1.27
CA VAL A 630 5.68 10.93 2.62
C VAL A 630 5.80 9.78 3.61
N TYR A 631 6.79 9.86 4.48
CA TYR A 631 7.05 8.82 5.48
C TYR A 631 5.93 8.75 6.55
N PRO A 632 5.32 7.58 6.79
CA PRO A 632 4.30 7.36 7.82
C PRO A 632 4.79 7.63 9.26
N LYS A 633 4.01 8.37 10.05
CA LYS A 633 4.32 8.69 11.46
C LYS A 633 3.12 8.62 12.42
N GLU A 634 1.90 8.64 11.93
CA GLU A 634 0.69 8.65 12.79
C GLU A 634 0.27 7.22 13.12
N MET A 635 0.09 6.89 14.39
CA MET A 635 -0.38 5.58 14.82
C MET A 635 -1.89 5.43 14.62
N ILE A 636 -2.31 4.27 14.11
CA ILE A 636 -3.70 3.82 14.10
C ILE A 636 -3.92 2.96 15.34
N GLN A 637 -4.94 3.30 16.12
CA GLN A 637 -5.42 2.48 17.22
C GLN A 637 -6.39 1.45 16.65
N THR A 638 -6.05 0.18 16.81
CA THR A 638 -6.88 -0.96 16.38
C THR A 638 -7.84 -1.41 17.47
N GLY A 639 -7.62 -1.01 18.72
CA GLY A 639 -8.39 -1.43 19.88
C GLY A 639 -7.91 -2.73 20.51
N ILE A 640 -6.98 -3.44 19.85
CA ILE A 640 -6.39 -4.69 20.31
C ILE A 640 -5.05 -4.41 21.01
N SER A 641 -4.94 -4.74 22.30
CA SER A 641 -3.75 -4.48 23.12
C SER A 641 -2.46 -5.05 22.52
N ALA A 642 -2.50 -6.29 22.02
CA ALA A 642 -1.36 -6.98 21.43
C ALA A 642 -0.84 -6.29 20.15
N ILE A 643 -1.74 -5.77 19.31
CA ILE A 643 -1.35 -5.03 18.11
C ILE A 643 -0.90 -3.63 18.50
N ASP A 644 -1.71 -2.90 19.26
CA ASP A 644 -1.45 -1.49 19.55
C ASP A 644 -0.18 -1.25 20.38
N THR A 645 0.14 -2.14 21.33
CA THR A 645 1.29 -1.96 22.24
C THR A 645 2.57 -2.64 21.75
N MET A 646 2.46 -3.82 21.13
CA MET A 646 3.64 -4.60 20.73
C MET A 646 3.99 -4.43 19.26
N ASN A 647 2.99 -4.23 18.40
CA ASN A 647 3.15 -4.22 16.94
C ASN A 647 2.33 -3.08 16.31
N SER A 648 2.50 -1.85 16.84
CA SER A 648 1.64 -0.72 16.49
C SER A 648 1.58 -0.49 14.98
N VAL A 649 0.37 -0.27 14.47
CA VAL A 649 0.12 0.01 13.04
C VAL A 649 0.24 1.51 12.80
N VAL A 650 0.97 1.89 11.75
CA VAL A 650 1.13 3.28 11.33
C VAL A 650 0.27 3.56 10.10
N ARG A 651 -0.29 4.75 10.03
CA ARG A 651 -1.11 5.22 8.91
C ARG A 651 -0.31 5.29 7.62
N GLY A 652 -0.69 4.48 6.63
CA GLY A 652 0.04 4.32 5.37
C GLY A 652 0.94 3.08 5.34
N GLN A 653 0.99 2.30 6.43
CA GLN A 653 1.76 1.05 6.51
C GLN A 653 1.03 -0.10 5.81
N LYS A 654 1.81 -1.08 5.33
CA LYS A 654 1.33 -2.40 4.93
C LYS A 654 1.74 -3.44 5.97
N LEU A 655 0.79 -3.92 6.77
CA LEU A 655 1.03 -4.88 7.85
C LEU A 655 0.09 -6.10 7.72
N PRO A 656 0.60 -7.27 7.27
CA PRO A 656 -0.21 -8.47 7.10
C PRO A 656 -0.53 -9.16 8.43
N LEU A 657 -1.61 -9.94 8.43
CA LEU A 657 -1.97 -10.90 9.47
C LEU A 657 -1.78 -12.33 8.94
N PHE A 658 -0.83 -13.05 9.54
CA PHE A 658 -0.52 -14.44 9.25
C PHE A 658 -1.34 -15.32 10.16
N SER A 659 -2.26 -16.08 9.57
CA SER A 659 -3.15 -17.00 10.25
C SER A 659 -2.98 -18.41 9.72
N ALA A 660 -3.78 -19.34 10.20
CA ALA A 660 -3.90 -20.67 9.67
C ALA A 660 -5.36 -21.10 9.57
N ALA A 661 -5.60 -22.18 8.84
CA ALA A 661 -6.93 -22.78 8.72
C ALA A 661 -7.49 -23.17 10.10
N GLY A 662 -8.70 -22.68 10.40
CA GLY A 662 -9.41 -22.91 11.65
C GLY A 662 -9.10 -21.92 12.78
N LEU A 663 -8.23 -20.93 12.57
CA LEU A 663 -7.98 -19.87 13.55
C LEU A 663 -8.92 -18.66 13.36
N PRO A 664 -9.22 -17.88 14.43
CA PRO A 664 -10.22 -16.82 14.39
C PRO A 664 -9.70 -15.50 13.79
N HIS A 665 -9.14 -15.55 12.58
CA HIS A 665 -8.59 -14.37 11.89
C HIS A 665 -9.68 -13.46 11.33
N ASN A 666 -10.85 -14.01 10.98
CA ASN A 666 -11.97 -13.23 10.46
C ASN A 666 -12.57 -12.35 11.57
N GLU A 667 -12.66 -12.89 12.79
CA GLU A 667 -13.14 -12.19 13.97
C GLU A 667 -12.20 -11.08 14.38
N ILE A 668 -10.88 -11.32 14.31
CA ILE A 668 -9.86 -10.28 14.54
C ILE A 668 -9.98 -9.17 13.48
N ALA A 669 -10.13 -9.53 12.20
CA ALA A 669 -10.29 -8.57 11.11
C ALA A 669 -11.54 -7.70 11.30
N ALA A 670 -12.66 -8.32 11.65
CA ALA A 670 -13.90 -7.63 11.95
C ALA A 670 -13.75 -6.70 13.17
N GLN A 671 -13.05 -7.16 14.22
CA GLN A 671 -12.73 -6.33 15.38
C GLN A 671 -11.91 -5.09 15.01
N VAL A 672 -10.85 -5.26 14.21
CA VAL A 672 -10.04 -4.14 13.71
C VAL A 672 -10.90 -3.19 12.88
N CYS A 673 -11.75 -3.67 11.98
CA CYS A 673 -12.67 -2.82 11.21
C CYS A 673 -13.59 -1.96 12.09
N ARG A 674 -14.14 -2.54 13.17
CA ARG A 674 -15.06 -1.82 14.07
C ARG A 674 -14.37 -0.75 14.91
N GLN A 675 -13.13 -1.02 15.31
CA GLN A 675 -12.43 -0.27 16.35
C GLN A 675 -11.35 0.67 15.81
N ALA A 676 -10.92 0.48 14.55
CA ALA A 676 -9.89 1.27 13.91
C ALA A 676 -10.21 2.76 13.96
N SER A 677 -9.34 3.52 14.62
CA SER A 677 -9.44 4.97 14.71
C SER A 677 -8.06 5.60 14.90
N LEU A 678 -7.94 6.90 14.66
CA LEU A 678 -6.72 7.65 14.94
C LEU A 678 -6.59 7.91 16.45
N VAL A 679 -5.37 7.79 16.98
CA VAL A 679 -5.06 8.15 18.38
C VAL A 679 -5.30 9.64 18.58
N LYS A 680 -6.08 10.00 19.62
CA LYS A 680 -6.42 11.39 19.96
C LYS A 680 -5.21 12.13 20.55
N GLY A 681 -4.28 12.56 19.71
CA GLY A 681 -3.14 13.42 20.07
C GLY A 681 -3.45 14.91 20.02
N LYS A 682 -2.67 15.73 20.76
CA LYS A 682 -2.78 17.21 20.78
C LYS A 682 -2.36 17.90 19.47
N ASP A 683 -1.58 17.22 18.62
CA ASP A 683 -0.94 17.79 17.42
C ASP A 683 -1.54 17.28 16.09
N VAL A 684 -2.64 16.51 16.14
CA VAL A 684 -3.29 15.98 14.92
C VAL A 684 -4.31 16.99 14.43
N MET A 685 -3.94 17.81 13.45
CA MET A 685 -4.78 18.90 12.91
C MET A 685 -6.11 18.41 12.28
N ASP A 686 -6.23 17.11 11.98
CA ASP A 686 -7.43 16.49 11.39
C ASP A 686 -8.26 15.74 12.45
N HIS A 687 -9.07 16.47 13.22
CA HIS A 687 -9.92 15.90 14.28
C HIS A 687 -11.30 15.39 13.80
N THR A 688 -11.56 15.34 12.50
CA THR A 688 -12.82 14.85 11.96
C THR A 688 -12.81 13.33 11.86
N GLN A 689 -13.49 12.65 12.81
CA GLN A 689 -13.83 11.22 12.70
C GLN A 689 -14.62 10.86 11.41
N GLU A 690 -15.04 11.86 10.64
CA GLU A 690 -15.83 11.73 9.41
C GLU A 690 -14.99 11.38 8.16
N ASN A 691 -13.64 11.31 8.26
CA ASN A 691 -12.75 11.03 7.11
C ASN A 691 -12.15 9.61 7.08
N PHE A 692 -12.57 8.68 7.95
CA PHE A 692 -12.06 7.30 7.95
C PHE A 692 -12.99 6.36 7.18
N SER A 693 -12.43 5.60 6.26
CA SER A 693 -13.18 4.72 5.35
C SER A 693 -12.52 3.37 5.25
N ILE A 694 -13.32 2.33 5.05
CA ILE A 694 -12.84 0.95 5.01
C ILE A 694 -13.16 0.36 3.65
N VAL A 695 -12.16 -0.25 3.01
CA VAL A 695 -12.37 -1.04 1.80
C VAL A 695 -12.02 -2.49 2.11
N PHE A 696 -12.98 -3.38 1.93
CA PHE A 696 -12.84 -4.79 2.25
C PHE A 696 -12.89 -5.61 0.97
N GLY A 697 -11.84 -6.39 0.71
CA GLY A 697 -11.76 -7.32 -0.42
C GLY A 697 -11.71 -8.76 0.06
N ALA A 698 -12.79 -9.50 -0.13
CA ALA A 698 -12.90 -10.92 0.12
C ALA A 698 -12.67 -11.74 -1.16
N MET A 699 -11.79 -12.74 -1.12
CA MET A 699 -11.34 -13.57 -2.24
C MET A 699 -11.43 -15.04 -1.83
N GLY A 700 -12.23 -15.83 -2.55
CA GLY A 700 -12.38 -17.26 -2.32
C GLY A 700 -12.95 -17.62 -0.93
N VAL A 701 -13.73 -16.73 -0.31
CA VAL A 701 -14.25 -16.96 1.04
C VAL A 701 -15.51 -17.85 1.03
N ASN A 702 -15.72 -18.60 2.10
CA ASN A 702 -16.93 -19.39 2.27
C ASN A 702 -18.16 -18.48 2.48
N MET A 703 -19.34 -18.98 2.13
CA MET A 703 -20.60 -18.26 2.30
C MET A 703 -20.87 -17.88 3.77
N GLU A 704 -20.44 -18.70 4.72
CA GLU A 704 -20.56 -18.41 6.15
C GLU A 704 -19.70 -17.22 6.57
N THR A 705 -18.43 -17.21 6.15
CA THR A 705 -17.50 -16.09 6.35
C THR A 705 -18.03 -14.82 5.71
N ALA A 706 -18.56 -14.92 4.49
CA ALA A 706 -19.15 -13.79 3.79
C ALA A 706 -20.35 -13.19 4.54
N ARG A 707 -21.24 -14.06 5.05
CA ARG A 707 -22.38 -13.64 5.89
C ARG A 707 -21.94 -13.04 7.21
N PHE A 708 -20.90 -13.60 7.83
CA PHE A 708 -20.34 -13.10 9.08
C PHE A 708 -19.90 -11.64 8.93
N PHE A 709 -19.06 -11.32 7.93
CA PHE A 709 -18.61 -9.94 7.71
C PHE A 709 -19.76 -8.99 7.38
N ARG A 710 -20.69 -9.42 6.52
CA ARG A 710 -21.83 -8.57 6.15
C ARG A 710 -22.72 -8.26 7.36
N ASN A 711 -23.11 -9.27 8.13
CA ASN A 711 -23.93 -9.09 9.31
C ASN A 711 -23.21 -8.25 10.36
N ASP A 712 -21.90 -8.47 10.57
CA ASP A 712 -21.12 -7.68 11.52
C ASP A 712 -21.07 -6.20 11.14
N PHE A 713 -20.86 -5.87 9.86
CA PHE A 713 -20.84 -4.47 9.41
C PHE A 713 -22.23 -3.82 9.42
N GLU A 714 -23.30 -4.59 9.18
CA GLU A 714 -24.68 -4.13 9.27
C GLU A 714 -25.11 -3.87 10.73
N GLU A 715 -24.83 -4.80 11.66
CA GLU A 715 -25.23 -4.71 13.07
C GLU A 715 -24.53 -3.57 13.81
N ASN A 716 -23.27 -3.29 13.47
CA ASN A 716 -22.47 -2.24 14.10
C ASN A 716 -22.70 -0.85 13.48
N GLY A 717 -23.46 -0.76 12.38
CA GLY A 717 -23.74 0.50 11.70
C GLY A 717 -22.53 1.11 10.98
N SER A 718 -21.45 0.36 10.82
CA SER A 718 -20.24 0.77 10.09
C SER A 718 -20.41 0.69 8.58
N MET A 719 -21.47 0.01 8.09
CA MET A 719 -21.73 -0.19 6.68
C MET A 719 -21.69 1.13 5.88
N GLU A 720 -22.18 2.25 6.41
CA GLU A 720 -22.18 3.55 5.69
C GLU A 720 -20.78 4.00 5.21
N ASN A 721 -19.71 3.56 5.87
CA ASN A 721 -18.33 3.94 5.57
C ASN A 721 -17.48 2.79 5.00
N VAL A 722 -18.12 1.67 4.62
CA VAL A 722 -17.44 0.45 4.17
C VAL A 722 -17.84 0.15 2.72
N VAL A 723 -16.85 -0.18 1.89
CA VAL A 723 -17.07 -0.78 0.56
C VAL A 723 -16.69 -2.24 0.63
N LEU A 724 -17.60 -3.13 0.25
CA LEU A 724 -17.37 -4.58 0.25
C LEU A 724 -17.20 -5.10 -1.18
N PHE A 725 -16.08 -5.75 -1.47
CA PHE A 725 -15.89 -6.61 -2.64
C PHE A 725 -15.85 -8.05 -2.17
N MET A 726 -16.78 -8.87 -2.64
CA MET A 726 -17.00 -10.22 -2.14
C MET A 726 -16.92 -11.21 -3.30
N ASN A 727 -15.83 -11.98 -3.35
CA ASN A 727 -15.71 -13.16 -4.20
C ASN A 727 -15.79 -14.42 -3.32
N LEU A 728 -16.81 -15.23 -3.59
CA LEU A 728 -17.09 -16.46 -2.85
C LEU A 728 -16.26 -17.63 -3.41
N ALA A 729 -16.14 -18.70 -2.63
CA ALA A 729 -15.43 -19.91 -3.05
C ALA A 729 -16.04 -20.60 -4.29
N ASN A 730 -17.35 -20.44 -4.53
CA ASN A 730 -18.05 -20.94 -5.72
C ASN A 730 -17.94 -20.00 -6.94
N ASP A 731 -17.45 -18.78 -6.74
CA ASP A 731 -17.22 -17.84 -7.83
C ASP A 731 -15.92 -18.20 -8.57
N PRO A 732 -15.77 -17.80 -9.84
CA PRO A 732 -14.62 -18.15 -10.65
C PRO A 732 -13.28 -17.72 -10.03
N THR A 733 -12.24 -18.52 -10.24
CA THR A 733 -10.92 -18.29 -9.64
C THR A 733 -10.24 -17.04 -10.21
N ILE A 734 -10.51 -16.67 -11.45
CA ILE A 734 -9.92 -15.49 -12.09
C ILE A 734 -10.45 -14.18 -11.47
N GLU A 735 -11.69 -14.14 -11.02
CA GLU A 735 -12.21 -12.97 -10.29
C GLU A 735 -11.39 -12.67 -9.03
N ARG A 736 -10.79 -13.69 -8.40
CA ARG A 736 -9.91 -13.51 -7.23
C ARG A 736 -8.68 -12.69 -7.57
N ILE A 737 -8.17 -12.79 -8.81
CA ILE A 737 -7.00 -12.03 -9.27
C ILE A 737 -7.37 -10.55 -9.44
N VAL A 738 -8.59 -10.26 -9.89
CA VAL A 738 -9.08 -8.91 -10.17
C VAL A 738 -9.60 -8.20 -8.91
N THR A 739 -10.22 -8.93 -7.98
CA THR A 739 -10.82 -8.40 -6.74
C THR A 739 -9.91 -7.45 -5.94
N PRO A 740 -8.65 -7.79 -5.61
CA PRO A 740 -7.80 -6.88 -4.83
C PRO A 740 -7.43 -5.62 -5.62
N ARG A 741 -7.33 -5.71 -6.95
CA ARG A 741 -7.07 -4.57 -7.84
C ARG A 741 -8.27 -3.60 -7.86
N LEU A 742 -9.49 -4.11 -7.89
CA LEU A 742 -10.72 -3.32 -7.78
C LEU A 742 -10.82 -2.60 -6.43
N ALA A 743 -10.54 -3.34 -5.34
CA ALA A 743 -10.53 -2.80 -3.99
C ALA A 743 -9.50 -1.67 -3.84
N LEU A 744 -8.26 -1.89 -4.31
CA LEU A 744 -7.20 -0.89 -4.22
C LEU A 744 -7.44 0.34 -5.10
N THR A 745 -8.02 0.17 -6.29
CA THR A 745 -8.36 1.32 -7.16
C THR A 745 -9.44 2.18 -6.53
N THR A 746 -10.42 1.55 -5.88
CA THR A 746 -11.43 2.25 -5.08
C THR A 746 -10.78 2.97 -3.88
N ALA A 747 -9.84 2.32 -3.19
CA ALA A 747 -9.11 2.92 -2.08
C ALA A 747 -8.23 4.11 -2.51
N GLU A 748 -7.59 4.04 -3.68
CA GLU A 748 -6.79 5.13 -4.25
C GLU A 748 -7.63 6.35 -4.59
N TYR A 749 -8.82 6.15 -5.15
CA TYR A 749 -9.74 7.24 -5.38
C TYR A 749 -10.15 7.93 -4.08
N PHE A 750 -10.58 7.17 -3.07
CA PHE A 750 -10.99 7.76 -1.80
C PHE A 750 -9.83 8.44 -1.08
N ALA A 751 -8.64 7.85 -1.09
CA ALA A 751 -7.48 8.42 -0.42
C ALA A 751 -6.90 9.63 -1.15
N TYR A 752 -6.71 9.53 -2.46
CA TYR A 752 -5.95 10.55 -3.20
C TYR A 752 -6.84 11.59 -3.86
N THR A 753 -8.07 11.27 -4.25
CA THR A 753 -9.00 12.25 -4.87
C THR A 753 -9.92 12.86 -3.83
N ARG A 754 -10.40 12.07 -2.87
CA ARG A 754 -11.31 12.54 -1.81
C ARG A 754 -10.62 12.82 -0.47
N GLU A 755 -9.29 12.67 -0.41
CA GLU A 755 -8.45 12.97 0.76
C GLU A 755 -8.85 12.20 2.05
N GLN A 756 -9.53 11.07 1.91
CA GLN A 756 -9.96 10.23 3.03
C GLN A 756 -8.82 9.33 3.54
N HIS A 757 -8.97 8.82 4.76
CA HIS A 757 -8.06 7.86 5.35
C HIS A 757 -8.64 6.48 5.16
N VAL A 758 -8.08 5.74 4.21
CA VAL A 758 -8.60 4.44 3.81
C VAL A 758 -7.83 3.33 4.51
N PHE A 759 -8.56 2.42 5.14
CA PHE A 759 -8.05 1.18 5.71
C PHE A 759 -8.54 0.02 4.86
N VAL A 760 -7.61 -0.64 4.18
CA VAL A 760 -7.90 -1.73 3.24
C VAL A 760 -7.63 -3.06 3.91
N ILE A 761 -8.63 -3.94 3.93
CA ILE A 761 -8.47 -5.33 4.37
C ILE A 761 -8.66 -6.24 3.17
N LEU A 762 -7.68 -7.11 2.92
CA LEU A 762 -7.71 -8.10 1.84
C LEU A 762 -7.67 -9.48 2.46
N THR A 763 -8.66 -10.33 2.18
CA THR A 763 -8.73 -11.71 2.71
C THR A 763 -9.30 -12.63 1.65
N ASP A 764 -8.77 -13.79 1.29
CA ASP A 764 -7.53 -14.40 1.75
C ASP A 764 -6.48 -14.33 0.63
N MET A 765 -5.30 -13.78 0.93
CA MET A 765 -4.18 -13.71 -0.02
C MET A 765 -3.63 -15.10 -0.40
N SER A 766 -3.90 -16.14 0.39
CA SER A 766 -3.58 -17.52 0.01
C SER A 766 -4.48 -18.02 -1.12
N SER A 767 -5.77 -17.68 -1.08
CA SER A 767 -6.71 -17.98 -2.16
C SER A 767 -6.37 -17.23 -3.45
N TYR A 768 -5.84 -16.01 -3.32
CA TYR A 768 -5.28 -15.25 -4.44
C TYR A 768 -4.07 -15.98 -5.06
N ALA A 769 -3.10 -16.38 -4.25
CA ALA A 769 -1.88 -17.05 -4.72
C ALA A 769 -2.18 -18.41 -5.38
N ASP A 770 -3.15 -19.15 -4.84
CA ASP A 770 -3.59 -20.42 -5.42
C ASP A 770 -4.30 -20.23 -6.77
N ALA A 771 -5.11 -19.17 -6.92
CA ALA A 771 -5.68 -18.80 -8.21
C ALA A 771 -4.61 -18.41 -9.23
N LEU A 772 -3.59 -17.66 -8.80
CA LEU A 772 -2.45 -17.30 -9.65
C LEU A 772 -1.66 -18.55 -10.10
N ARG A 773 -1.49 -19.52 -9.21
CA ARG A 773 -0.88 -20.82 -9.52
C ARG A 773 -1.70 -21.61 -10.53
N GLU A 774 -3.02 -21.66 -10.38
CA GLU A 774 -3.90 -22.35 -11.32
C GLU A 774 -3.82 -21.76 -12.73
N VAL A 775 -3.81 -20.43 -12.84
CA VAL A 775 -3.65 -19.73 -14.13
C VAL A 775 -2.28 -20.01 -14.74
N SER A 776 -1.21 -19.98 -13.94
CA SER A 776 0.15 -20.29 -14.41
C SER A 776 0.28 -21.73 -14.91
N ALA A 777 -0.31 -22.69 -14.19
CA ALA A 777 -0.32 -24.11 -14.58
C ALA A 777 -1.14 -24.34 -15.86
N ALA A 778 -2.29 -23.67 -16.01
CA ALA A 778 -3.11 -23.74 -17.22
C ALA A 778 -2.39 -23.17 -18.46
N ARG A 779 -1.38 -22.30 -18.26
CA ARG A 779 -0.54 -21.73 -19.32
C ARG A 779 0.73 -22.54 -19.59
N GLU A 780 0.93 -23.65 -18.89
CA GLU A 780 2.15 -24.46 -18.95
C GLU A 780 3.43 -23.65 -18.71
N GLU A 781 3.35 -22.61 -17.86
CA GLU A 781 4.52 -21.83 -17.47
C GLU A 781 5.48 -22.66 -16.61
N VAL A 782 6.77 -22.30 -16.65
CA VAL A 782 7.77 -22.95 -15.79
C VAL A 782 7.43 -22.63 -14.32
N PRO A 783 7.11 -23.65 -13.50
CA PRO A 783 6.72 -23.42 -12.12
C PRO A 783 7.94 -23.02 -11.28
N GLY A 784 7.71 -22.12 -10.34
CA GLY A 784 8.64 -21.78 -9.27
C GLY A 784 8.54 -22.74 -8.08
N ARG A 785 8.87 -22.22 -6.89
CA ARG A 785 8.85 -23.02 -5.65
C ARG A 785 7.43 -23.49 -5.32
N ARG A 786 7.29 -24.78 -4.97
CA ARG A 786 6.01 -25.44 -4.64
C ARG A 786 4.91 -25.25 -5.71
N GLY A 787 5.29 -25.05 -6.97
CA GLY A 787 4.36 -24.92 -8.10
C GLY A 787 3.82 -23.51 -8.34
N TYR A 788 4.10 -22.52 -7.48
CA TYR A 788 3.69 -21.13 -7.70
C TYR A 788 4.47 -20.47 -8.86
N PRO A 789 3.90 -19.48 -9.57
CA PRO A 789 4.58 -18.81 -10.67
C PRO A 789 5.85 -18.08 -10.23
N GLY A 790 6.84 -18.00 -11.12
CA GLY A 790 8.09 -17.29 -10.86
C GLY A 790 7.91 -15.79 -10.58
N TYR A 791 6.85 -15.17 -11.12
CA TYR A 791 6.53 -13.75 -10.95
C TYR A 791 5.64 -13.45 -9.74
N MET A 792 5.35 -14.43 -8.86
CA MET A 792 4.47 -14.22 -7.70
C MET A 792 4.96 -13.08 -6.79
N TYR A 793 6.29 -12.89 -6.66
CA TYR A 793 6.85 -11.77 -5.90
C TYR A 793 6.45 -10.42 -6.50
N THR A 794 6.63 -10.26 -7.81
CA THR A 794 6.30 -9.02 -8.53
C THR A 794 4.79 -8.76 -8.48
N ASP A 795 3.98 -9.79 -8.69
CA ASP A 795 2.53 -9.65 -8.70
C ASP A 795 1.98 -9.24 -7.32
N LEU A 796 2.44 -9.88 -6.23
CA LEU A 796 2.10 -9.43 -4.87
C LEU A 796 2.60 -8.00 -4.58
N SER A 797 3.77 -7.62 -5.12
CA SER A 797 4.32 -6.28 -4.96
C SER A 797 3.44 -5.21 -5.61
N THR A 798 2.82 -5.50 -6.76
CA THR A 798 1.89 -4.56 -7.42
C THR A 798 0.66 -4.25 -6.58
N ILE A 799 0.24 -5.18 -5.71
CA ILE A 799 -0.88 -5.00 -4.78
C ILE A 799 -0.41 -4.26 -3.51
N TYR A 800 0.63 -4.79 -2.85
CA TYR A 800 1.07 -4.30 -1.55
C TYR A 800 1.70 -2.90 -1.62
N GLU A 801 2.45 -2.56 -2.67
CA GLU A 801 3.14 -1.27 -2.78
C GLU A 801 2.22 -0.08 -3.09
N ARG A 802 0.91 -0.30 -3.29
CA ARG A 802 -0.09 0.77 -3.47
C ARG A 802 -0.45 1.48 -2.15
N ALA A 803 -0.01 0.95 -1.01
CA ALA A 803 -0.15 1.60 0.29
C ALA A 803 0.80 2.81 0.45
N GLY A 804 0.38 3.82 1.20
CA GLY A 804 1.23 4.95 1.56
C GLY A 804 0.53 6.30 1.65
N ARG A 805 1.36 7.35 1.70
CA ARG A 805 0.98 8.77 1.71
C ARG A 805 1.73 9.53 0.62
N VAL A 806 1.09 10.52 0.03
CA VAL A 806 1.65 11.34 -1.05
C VAL A 806 1.78 12.79 -0.59
N GLU A 807 2.87 13.44 -0.97
CA GLU A 807 3.11 14.85 -0.68
C GLU A 807 2.07 15.72 -1.40
N GLY A 808 1.46 16.65 -0.67
CA GLY A 808 0.42 17.53 -1.19
C GLY A 808 -1.00 16.94 -1.19
N ARG A 809 -1.21 15.71 -0.71
CA ARG A 809 -2.55 15.12 -0.49
C ARG A 809 -2.70 14.69 0.96
N ASN A 810 -3.85 14.99 1.57
CA ASN A 810 -4.07 14.69 2.99
C ASN A 810 -4.46 13.25 3.26
N GLY A 811 -5.03 12.53 2.28
CA GLY A 811 -5.46 11.14 2.46
C GLY A 811 -4.32 10.12 2.49
N SER A 812 -4.67 8.88 2.84
CA SER A 812 -3.70 7.79 3.00
C SER A 812 -4.33 6.42 2.79
N ILE A 813 -3.54 5.45 2.35
CA ILE A 813 -3.96 4.05 2.23
C ILE A 813 -3.14 3.19 3.18
N THR A 814 -3.79 2.59 4.17
CA THR A 814 -3.19 1.59 5.05
C THR A 814 -3.70 0.22 4.64
N GLN A 815 -2.82 -0.76 4.50
CA GLN A 815 -3.19 -2.12 4.10
C GLN A 815 -3.00 -3.11 5.26
N PHE A 816 -4.03 -3.92 5.50
CA PHE A 816 -4.03 -5.02 6.46
C PHE A 816 -4.43 -6.33 5.76
N PRO A 817 -3.54 -6.90 4.91
CA PRO A 817 -3.82 -8.13 4.19
C PRO A 817 -3.76 -9.36 5.11
N ILE A 818 -4.69 -10.28 4.95
CA ILE A 818 -4.82 -11.48 5.74
C ILE A 818 -4.47 -12.67 4.86
N LEU A 819 -3.61 -13.54 5.38
CA LEU A 819 -3.24 -14.78 4.71
C LEU A 819 -3.35 -15.98 5.63
N THR A 820 -3.79 -17.12 5.09
CA THR A 820 -3.77 -18.40 5.80
C THR A 820 -2.57 -19.24 5.37
N MET A 821 -1.64 -19.49 6.29
CA MET A 821 -0.45 -20.29 6.06
C MET A 821 -0.83 -21.77 5.94
N PRO A 822 -0.46 -22.45 4.85
CA PRO A 822 -0.65 -23.90 4.74
C PRO A 822 0.19 -24.63 5.78
N ASN A 823 -0.43 -25.57 6.51
CA ASN A 823 0.21 -26.38 7.57
C ASN A 823 0.89 -25.56 8.68
N ASP A 824 0.43 -24.33 8.93
CA ASP A 824 1.03 -23.40 9.90
C ASP A 824 2.52 -23.10 9.60
N ASP A 825 2.97 -23.29 8.35
CA ASP A 825 4.38 -23.16 7.93
C ASP A 825 4.71 -21.73 7.46
N ILE A 826 5.45 -20.98 8.29
CA ILE A 826 5.91 -19.63 7.96
C ILE A 826 6.94 -19.60 6.81
N THR A 827 7.61 -20.72 6.51
CA THR A 827 8.58 -20.82 5.41
C THR A 827 7.92 -21.11 4.06
N HIS A 828 6.59 -21.22 4.04
CA HIS A 828 5.82 -21.37 2.82
C HIS A 828 6.04 -20.14 1.90
N PRO A 829 6.10 -20.29 0.55
CA PRO A 829 6.35 -19.18 -0.37
C PRO A 829 5.42 -17.97 -0.19
N ILE A 830 4.15 -18.18 0.18
CA ILE A 830 3.16 -17.11 0.39
C ILE A 830 3.55 -16.19 1.57
N PRO A 831 3.67 -16.66 2.83
CA PRO A 831 4.12 -15.84 3.94
C PRO A 831 5.57 -15.34 3.78
N ASP A 832 6.47 -16.13 3.20
CA ASP A 832 7.87 -15.75 2.97
C ASP A 832 7.96 -14.52 2.04
N LEU A 833 7.35 -14.58 0.85
CA LEU A 833 7.32 -13.44 -0.09
C LEU A 833 6.55 -12.24 0.49
N THR A 834 5.45 -12.49 1.20
CA THR A 834 4.70 -11.39 1.84
C THR A 834 5.54 -10.69 2.90
N GLY A 835 6.31 -11.42 3.71
CA GLY A 835 7.21 -10.85 4.72
C GLY A 835 8.42 -10.09 4.14
N TYR A 836 8.83 -10.41 2.91
CA TYR A 836 9.84 -9.62 2.19
C TYR A 836 9.29 -8.27 1.71
N ILE A 837 8.05 -8.26 1.21
CA ILE A 837 7.43 -7.06 0.61
C ILE A 837 6.88 -6.11 1.69
N THR A 838 6.20 -6.66 2.69
CA THR A 838 5.51 -5.87 3.72
C THR A 838 6.42 -5.43 4.86
N GLU A 839 5.97 -4.46 5.67
CA GLU A 839 6.79 -3.83 6.71
C GLU A 839 6.67 -4.50 8.08
N GLY A 840 6.45 -5.82 8.11
CA GLY A 840 6.23 -6.60 9.33
C GLY A 840 5.16 -7.67 9.14
N GLN A 841 4.70 -8.28 10.23
CA GLN A 841 3.61 -9.24 10.23
C GLN A 841 3.02 -9.40 11.63
N VAL A 842 1.72 -9.70 11.72
CA VAL A 842 1.05 -10.12 12.96
C VAL A 842 0.75 -11.62 12.85
N PHE A 843 1.27 -12.41 13.77
CA PHE A 843 1.17 -13.86 13.74
C PHE A 843 0.10 -14.37 14.71
N VAL A 844 -0.87 -15.12 14.19
CA VAL A 844 -1.92 -15.78 14.97
C VAL A 844 -1.52 -17.23 15.23
N ASP A 845 -1.49 -17.62 16.49
CA ASP A 845 -0.91 -18.88 16.95
C ASP A 845 -1.98 -19.87 17.42
N ARG A 846 -1.89 -21.11 16.93
CA ARG A 846 -2.79 -22.20 17.30
C ARG A 846 -2.63 -22.62 18.75
N ALA A 847 -1.42 -22.52 19.33
CA ALA A 847 -1.19 -22.92 20.72
C ALA A 847 -1.97 -22.03 21.71
N LEU A 848 -2.02 -20.73 21.45
CA LEU A 848 -2.81 -19.78 22.25
C LEU A 848 -4.31 -19.98 22.05
N HIS A 849 -4.74 -20.26 20.81
CA HIS A 849 -6.15 -20.51 20.51
C HIS A 849 -6.68 -21.77 21.20
N ASN A 850 -5.91 -22.87 21.20
CA ASN A 850 -6.26 -24.11 21.89
C ASN A 850 -6.40 -23.92 23.41
N ARG A 851 -5.77 -22.90 23.98
CA ARG A 851 -5.89 -22.49 25.38
C ARG A 851 -7.04 -21.51 25.64
N GLN A 852 -7.91 -21.29 24.64
CA GLN A 852 -9.07 -20.39 24.71
C GLN A 852 -8.69 -18.92 24.96
N ILE A 853 -7.50 -18.50 24.54
CA ILE A 853 -7.07 -17.10 24.59
C ILE A 853 -7.50 -16.40 23.30
N TYR A 854 -8.17 -15.26 23.43
CA TYR A 854 -8.57 -14.42 22.29
C TYR A 854 -8.13 -12.96 22.51
N PRO A 855 -7.60 -12.26 21.50
CA PRO A 855 -7.14 -12.79 20.22
C PRO A 855 -5.84 -13.61 20.39
N PRO A 856 -5.70 -14.77 19.72
CA PRO A 856 -4.53 -15.65 19.88
C PRO A 856 -3.31 -15.13 19.09
N ILE A 857 -2.83 -13.93 19.41
CA ILE A 857 -1.69 -13.29 18.74
C ILE A 857 -0.40 -13.64 19.48
N ASN A 858 0.54 -14.27 18.78
CA ASN A 858 1.87 -14.53 19.33
C ASN A 858 2.79 -13.36 18.99
N VAL A 859 3.21 -12.65 20.03
CA VAL A 859 4.00 -11.42 19.91
C VAL A 859 5.47 -11.67 19.54
N LEU A 860 5.98 -12.90 19.66
CA LEU A 860 7.39 -13.23 19.38
C LEU A 860 7.73 -13.23 17.88
N PRO A 861 7.02 -13.97 17.00
CA PRO A 861 7.25 -13.90 15.55
C PRO A 861 6.57 -12.69 14.89
N SER A 862 5.75 -11.94 15.63
CA SER A 862 5.12 -10.70 15.14
C SER A 862 6.09 -9.53 15.18
N LEU A 863 6.01 -8.65 14.18
CA LEU A 863 6.87 -7.47 14.07
C LEU A 863 6.13 -6.34 13.34
N SER A 864 6.34 -5.09 13.76
CA SER A 864 6.03 -3.90 12.97
C SER A 864 7.28 -3.03 12.81
N ARG A 865 7.82 -2.90 11.59
CA ARG A 865 9.05 -2.15 11.31
C ARG A 865 8.87 -0.64 11.50
N LEU A 866 7.66 -0.11 11.22
CA LEU A 866 7.34 1.31 11.36
C LEU A 866 6.88 1.70 12.76
N MET A 867 6.72 0.75 13.70
CA MET A 867 6.29 1.03 15.06
C MET A 867 7.09 2.18 15.69
N LYS A 868 8.42 2.20 15.53
CA LYS A 868 9.31 3.22 16.11
C LYS A 868 8.99 4.66 15.69
N SER A 869 8.40 4.87 14.52
CA SER A 869 8.00 6.21 14.07
C SER A 869 6.60 6.61 14.54
N GLY A 870 5.73 5.62 14.83
CA GLY A 870 4.37 5.82 15.32
C GLY A 870 4.25 6.04 16.83
N ILE A 871 5.29 5.70 17.61
CA ILE A 871 5.24 5.74 19.07
C ILE A 871 6.18 6.79 19.67
N GLY A 872 5.91 7.20 20.92
CA GLY A 872 6.77 8.10 21.68
C GLY A 872 6.14 9.48 21.92
N LYS A 873 6.96 10.41 22.42
CA LYS A 873 6.52 11.73 22.88
C LYS A 873 5.94 12.56 21.72
N GLY A 874 4.68 12.97 21.85
CA GLY A 874 3.95 13.75 20.83
C GLY A 874 2.96 12.92 20.00
N MET A 875 3.17 11.60 19.91
CA MET A 875 2.25 10.68 19.21
C MET A 875 1.38 9.91 20.20
N THR A 876 1.99 9.06 21.03
CA THR A 876 1.32 8.29 22.08
C THR A 876 1.77 8.76 23.46
N ARG A 877 2.53 7.93 24.19
CA ARG A 877 3.10 8.22 25.51
C ARG A 877 4.62 8.01 25.50
N ASP A 878 5.33 8.65 26.41
CA ASP A 878 6.81 8.67 26.47
C ASP A 878 7.44 7.31 26.80
N ASP A 879 6.69 6.44 27.45
CA ASP A 879 7.11 5.12 27.94
C ASP A 879 6.87 3.96 26.97
N HIS A 880 5.98 4.14 25.98
CA HIS A 880 5.54 3.08 25.06
C HIS A 880 6.69 2.24 24.45
N PRO A 881 7.77 2.82 23.88
CA PRO A 881 8.87 2.03 23.31
C PRO A 881 9.53 1.10 24.34
N ASN A 882 9.81 1.63 25.54
CA ASN A 882 10.55 0.91 26.58
C ASN A 882 9.69 -0.19 27.22
N VAL A 883 8.39 0.07 27.39
CA VAL A 883 7.43 -0.90 27.93
C VAL A 883 7.28 -2.08 26.98
N SER A 884 7.11 -1.83 25.68
CA SER A 884 7.03 -2.89 24.67
C SER A 884 8.29 -3.75 24.63
N ASP A 885 9.47 -3.11 24.58
CA ASP A 885 10.76 -3.82 24.54
C ASP A 885 11.00 -4.69 25.79
N GLN A 886 10.52 -4.26 26.95
CA GLN A 886 10.63 -4.98 28.21
C GLN A 886 9.61 -6.12 28.31
N LEU A 887 8.35 -5.91 27.89
CA LEU A 887 7.35 -6.96 27.82
C LEU A 887 7.80 -8.09 26.90
N TYR A 888 8.33 -7.75 25.73
CA TYR A 888 8.84 -8.73 24.76
C TYR A 888 9.98 -9.56 25.36
N ALA A 889 10.94 -8.90 26.03
CA ALA A 889 12.06 -9.59 26.67
C ALA A 889 11.60 -10.54 27.78
N ASN A 890 10.69 -10.08 28.64
CA ASN A 890 10.17 -10.89 29.74
C ASN A 890 9.35 -12.08 29.22
N TYR A 891 8.59 -11.89 28.16
CA TYR A 891 7.80 -12.97 27.55
C TYR A 891 8.68 -14.02 26.87
N ALA A 892 9.74 -13.60 26.17
CA ALA A 892 10.72 -14.52 25.58
C ALA A 892 11.42 -15.37 26.65
N ILE A 893 11.93 -14.74 27.71
CA ILE A 893 12.54 -15.46 28.84
C ILE A 893 11.54 -16.40 29.49
N GLY A 894 10.30 -15.94 29.71
CA GLY A 894 9.25 -16.75 30.31
C GLY A 894 8.85 -17.98 29.50
N GLN A 895 8.86 -17.91 28.16
CA GLN A 895 8.64 -19.08 27.31
C GLN A 895 9.81 -20.06 27.38
N ASP A 896 11.07 -19.58 27.40
CA ASP A 896 12.24 -20.44 27.60
C ASP A 896 12.18 -21.13 28.97
N THR A 897 11.81 -20.40 30.02
CA THR A 897 11.61 -20.96 31.36
C THR A 897 10.47 -21.98 31.39
N ARG A 898 9.37 -21.76 30.65
CA ARG A 898 8.27 -22.72 30.53
C ARG A 898 8.72 -24.02 29.86
N ALA A 899 9.58 -23.92 28.83
CA ALA A 899 10.20 -25.08 28.20
C ALA A 899 11.15 -25.81 29.18
N MET A 900 11.96 -25.07 29.94
CA MET A 900 12.84 -25.66 30.97
C MET A 900 12.05 -26.35 32.08
N LYS A 901 10.96 -25.74 32.56
CA LYS A 901 10.03 -26.33 33.55
C LYS A 901 9.51 -27.69 33.10
N ALA A 902 9.18 -27.83 31.82
CA ALA A 902 8.69 -29.09 31.26
C ALA A 902 9.77 -30.19 31.22
N VAL A 903 11.05 -29.83 31.15
CA VAL A 903 12.18 -30.79 31.07
C VAL A 903 12.74 -31.15 32.44
N VAL A 904 12.99 -30.15 33.30
CA VAL A 904 13.72 -30.32 34.57
C VAL A 904 12.78 -30.41 35.78
N GLY A 905 11.52 -29.99 35.63
CA GLY A 905 10.54 -29.93 36.71
C GLY A 905 10.50 -28.57 37.40
N GLU A 906 9.46 -28.35 38.20
CA GLU A 906 9.19 -27.05 38.83
C GLU A 906 10.14 -26.70 39.99
N GLU A 907 10.65 -27.71 40.71
CA GLU A 907 11.53 -27.52 41.88
C GLU A 907 12.94 -27.04 41.53
N ALA A 908 13.34 -27.16 40.26
CA ALA A 908 14.66 -26.77 39.77
C ALA A 908 14.74 -25.28 39.36
N LEU A 909 13.63 -24.56 39.43
CA LEU A 909 13.54 -23.16 39.02
C LEU A 909 13.97 -22.22 40.15
N SER A 910 14.67 -21.16 39.78
CA SER A 910 14.99 -20.05 40.67
C SER A 910 13.75 -19.21 40.99
N GLU A 911 13.78 -18.45 42.09
CA GLU A 911 12.68 -17.54 42.47
C GLU A 911 12.37 -16.50 41.39
N ASP A 912 13.37 -16.08 40.61
CA ASP A 912 13.17 -15.14 39.50
C ASP A 912 12.52 -15.82 38.29
N GLU A 913 12.89 -17.06 37.99
CA GLU A 913 12.24 -17.88 36.95
C GLU A 913 10.77 -18.15 37.28
N HIS A 914 10.42 -18.36 38.55
CA HIS A 914 9.03 -18.44 38.98
C HIS A 914 8.24 -17.16 38.67
N LYS A 915 8.84 -15.97 38.86
CA LYS A 915 8.20 -14.69 38.49
C LYS A 915 8.03 -14.54 36.98
N TYR A 916 8.98 -15.01 36.17
CA TYR A 916 8.83 -15.02 34.70
C TYR A 916 7.69 -15.93 34.24
N LEU A 917 7.52 -17.09 34.88
CA LEU A 917 6.38 -17.98 34.60
C LEU A 917 5.05 -17.32 34.99
N GLU A 918 4.97 -16.76 36.20
CA GLU A 918 3.78 -16.05 36.68
C GLU A 918 3.42 -14.87 35.77
N PHE A 919 4.42 -14.10 35.33
CA PHE A 919 4.24 -13.05 34.35
C PHE A 919 3.70 -13.57 33.02
N THR A 920 4.24 -14.68 32.51
CA THR A 920 3.84 -15.25 31.21
C THR A 920 2.36 -15.65 31.23
N ASP A 921 1.91 -16.31 32.30
CA ASP A 921 0.51 -16.71 32.47
C ASP A 921 -0.41 -15.49 32.60
N LYS A 922 -0.02 -14.49 33.41
CA LYS A 922 -0.81 -13.25 33.56
C LYS A 922 -0.80 -12.39 32.30
N PHE A 923 0.29 -12.37 31.53
CA PHE A 923 0.39 -11.67 30.26
C PHE A 923 -0.58 -12.26 29.24
N GLU A 924 -0.62 -13.59 29.13
CA GLU A 924 -1.54 -14.29 28.25
C GLU A 924 -3.01 -14.09 28.67
N LEU A 925 -3.33 -14.16 29.96
CA LEU A 925 -4.71 -14.10 30.47
C LEU A 925 -5.28 -12.69 30.70
N LYS A 926 -4.44 -11.66 30.89
CA LYS A 926 -4.90 -10.28 31.16
C LYS A 926 -4.57 -9.32 30.05
N PHE A 927 -3.40 -9.47 29.42
CA PHE A 927 -2.95 -8.53 28.41
C PHE A 927 -3.32 -8.97 26.99
N LEU A 928 -2.99 -10.21 26.61
CA LEU A 928 -3.40 -10.76 25.31
C LEU A 928 -4.89 -11.08 25.29
N ALA A 929 -5.43 -11.70 26.35
CA ALA A 929 -6.84 -11.98 26.42
C ALA A 929 -7.68 -10.69 26.52
N GLN A 930 -8.60 -10.55 25.59
CA GLN A 930 -9.49 -9.41 25.40
C GLN A 930 -10.81 -9.92 24.79
N GLY A 931 -11.93 -9.23 25.04
CA GLY A 931 -13.19 -9.56 24.36
C GLY A 931 -13.19 -9.14 22.88
N ALA A 932 -13.88 -9.88 22.00
CA ALA A 932 -14.02 -9.54 20.57
C ALA A 932 -14.70 -8.18 20.31
N TYR A 933 -15.49 -7.68 21.28
CA TYR A 933 -16.16 -6.38 21.22
C TYR A 933 -15.58 -5.35 22.20
N GLU A 934 -14.57 -5.74 22.97
CA GLU A 934 -13.88 -4.83 23.90
C GLU A 934 -12.95 -3.93 23.09
N ASN A 935 -13.04 -2.60 23.26
CA ASN A 935 -12.16 -1.63 22.61
C ASN A 935 -11.26 -0.98 23.67
N ARG A 936 -9.96 -1.30 23.67
CA ARG A 936 -8.99 -0.72 24.60
C ARG A 936 -8.30 0.47 23.96
N ASP A 937 -8.25 1.58 24.69
CA ASP A 937 -7.38 2.70 24.33
C ASP A 937 -5.91 2.34 24.57
N ILE A 938 -4.99 2.93 23.80
CA ILE A 938 -3.56 2.69 23.93
C ILE A 938 -3.07 3.02 25.35
N PHE A 939 -3.62 4.07 25.96
CA PHE A 939 -3.24 4.45 27.33
C PHE A 939 -3.66 3.38 28.36
N THR A 940 -4.85 2.80 28.18
CA THR A 940 -5.33 1.70 29.02
C THR A 940 -4.46 0.45 28.83
N SER A 941 -4.13 0.09 27.59
CA SER A 941 -3.23 -1.04 27.31
C SER A 941 -1.85 -0.86 27.94
N LEU A 942 -1.29 0.35 27.88
CA LEU A 942 -0.01 0.66 28.54
C LEU A 942 -0.10 0.61 30.07
N ASP A 943 -1.23 0.99 30.67
CA ASP A 943 -1.41 0.89 32.11
C ASP A 943 -1.55 -0.58 32.57
N ILE A 944 -2.23 -1.43 31.78
CA ILE A 944 -2.25 -2.89 32.01
C ILE A 944 -0.84 -3.47 31.91
N ALA A 945 -0.06 -3.05 30.90
CA ALA A 945 1.33 -3.45 30.76
C ALA A 945 2.17 -3.11 32.00
N TRP A 946 2.03 -1.90 32.55
CA TRP A 946 2.73 -1.52 33.79
C TRP A 946 2.31 -2.36 34.99
N THR A 947 1.03 -2.69 35.12
CA THR A 947 0.52 -3.58 36.18
C THR A 947 1.18 -4.96 36.12
N LEU A 948 1.45 -5.48 34.91
CA LEU A 948 2.19 -6.73 34.74
C LEU A 948 3.69 -6.59 35.02
N LEU A 949 4.31 -5.49 34.62
CA LEU A 949 5.72 -5.24 34.90
C LEU A 949 6.02 -5.07 36.40
N ARG A 950 5.03 -4.67 37.22
CA ARG A 950 5.14 -4.58 38.68
C ARG A 950 5.32 -5.92 39.40
N ILE A 951 5.06 -7.05 38.73
CA ILE A 951 5.37 -8.39 39.27
C ILE A 951 6.87 -8.52 39.53
N PHE A 952 7.68 -7.86 38.69
CA PHE A 952 9.13 -7.85 38.83
C PHE A 952 9.61 -6.72 39.75
N PRO A 953 10.64 -6.97 40.57
CA PRO A 953 11.37 -5.90 41.25
C PRO A 953 12.03 -4.95 40.22
N GLN A 954 12.22 -3.68 40.61
CA GLN A 954 12.74 -2.63 39.73
C GLN A 954 14.11 -2.97 39.11
N GLU A 955 14.91 -3.80 39.79
CA GLU A 955 16.23 -4.26 39.37
C GLU A 955 16.20 -5.16 38.12
N LEU A 956 15.14 -5.96 37.95
CA LEU A 956 14.99 -6.87 36.81
C LEU A 956 14.49 -6.15 35.54
N LEU A 957 13.92 -4.95 35.67
CA LEU A 957 13.44 -4.14 34.54
C LEU A 957 14.57 -3.38 33.85
N LYS A 958 15.50 -4.10 33.21
CA LYS A 958 16.76 -3.53 32.67
C LYS A 958 16.58 -2.60 31.46
N LYS A 959 15.54 -2.80 30.64
CA LYS A 959 15.32 -1.99 29.42
C LYS A 959 14.57 -0.69 29.66
N ILE A 960 14.04 -0.47 30.86
CA ILE A 960 13.29 0.74 31.20
C ILE A 960 14.23 1.75 31.89
N PRO A 961 14.34 2.99 31.39
CA PRO A 961 15.08 4.06 32.06
C PRO A 961 14.55 4.39 33.46
N GLN A 962 15.45 4.74 34.40
CA GLN A 962 15.07 5.05 35.78
C GLN A 962 14.00 6.16 35.90
N LYS A 963 14.12 7.22 35.08
CA LYS A 963 13.14 8.32 35.02
C LYS A 963 11.70 7.86 34.77
N LEU A 964 11.51 6.79 33.99
CA LEU A 964 10.19 6.24 33.70
C LEU A 964 9.74 5.28 34.80
N LYS A 965 10.65 4.53 35.43
CA LYS A 965 10.36 3.70 36.59
C LYS A 965 9.82 4.55 37.74
N ASP A 966 10.52 5.62 38.09
CA ASP A 966 10.13 6.52 39.19
C ASP A 966 8.73 7.13 38.97
N LYS A 967 8.36 7.38 37.70
CA LYS A 967 7.08 8.00 37.32
C LYS A 967 5.90 7.03 37.29
N TYR A 968 6.09 5.79 36.85
CA TYR A 968 4.98 4.86 36.56
C TYR A 968 4.93 3.61 37.47
N TYR A 969 6.01 3.25 38.14
CA TYR A 969 6.08 2.04 38.97
C TYR A 969 5.21 2.15 40.24
N ASP A 970 5.27 3.28 40.96
CA ASP A 970 4.57 3.47 42.26
C ASP A 970 3.14 4.04 42.16
N ARG A 971 2.65 4.28 40.94
CA ARG A 971 1.39 5.01 40.67
C ARG A 971 0.17 4.39 41.34
N GLU A 972 0.10 3.07 41.50
CA GLU A 972 -1.04 2.39 42.11
C GLU A 972 -1.04 2.49 43.64
N LYS A 973 0.14 2.49 44.28
CA LYS A 973 0.26 2.76 45.72
C LYS A 973 -0.09 4.21 46.04
N GLU A 974 0.25 5.15 45.14
CA GLU A 974 -0.16 6.54 45.26
C GLU A 974 -1.65 6.75 44.99
N ILE A 975 -2.24 6.08 43.98
CA ILE A 975 -3.68 6.14 43.73
C ILE A 975 -4.45 5.50 44.89
N GLN A 976 -4.02 4.36 45.43
CA GLN A 976 -4.64 3.74 46.60
C GLN A 976 -4.51 4.61 47.86
N LYS A 977 -3.34 5.22 48.10
CA LYS A 977 -3.15 6.20 49.20
C LYS A 977 -3.97 7.47 48.98
N ALA A 978 -4.07 7.97 47.75
CA ALA A 978 -4.86 9.14 47.39
C ALA A 978 -6.35 8.84 47.59
N VAL A 979 -6.85 7.69 47.12
CA VAL A 979 -8.23 7.22 47.33
C VAL A 979 -8.52 7.01 48.82
N GLN A 980 -7.58 6.47 49.61
CA GLN A 980 -7.70 6.38 51.07
C GLN A 980 -7.70 7.76 51.75
N SER A 981 -6.89 8.71 51.29
CA SER A 981 -6.82 10.07 51.83
C SER A 981 -8.00 10.96 51.42
N LEU A 982 -8.59 10.68 50.25
CA LEU A 982 -9.80 11.33 49.72
C LEU A 982 -11.06 10.81 50.43
N LYS A 983 -11.06 9.55 50.87
CA LYS A 983 -12.13 9.01 51.73
C LYS A 983 -12.10 9.58 53.16
N SER A 984 -10.95 10.09 53.63
CA SER A 984 -10.82 10.70 54.97
C SER A 984 -10.98 12.21 55.00
N SER A 985 -10.98 12.88 53.84
CA SER A 985 -11.04 14.34 53.73
C SER A 985 -12.21 14.70 52.80
N ASN A 986 -13.34 15.16 53.36
CA ASN A 986 -14.52 15.63 52.60
C ASN A 986 -14.19 16.86 51.74
N VAL A 987 -13.45 16.67 50.65
CA VAL A 987 -13.09 17.69 49.66
C VAL A 987 -13.52 17.19 48.29
N VAL A 988 -14.55 17.81 47.74
CA VAL A 988 -15.08 17.55 46.40
C VAL A 988 -14.10 18.11 45.37
N VAL A 989 -13.39 17.22 44.67
CA VAL A 989 -12.58 17.56 43.51
C VAL A 989 -13.50 17.73 42.30
N ILE A 990 -13.52 18.95 41.74
CA ILE A 990 -14.25 19.28 40.52
C ILE A 990 -13.47 18.70 39.33
N THR A 991 -13.85 17.50 38.91
CA THR A 991 -13.51 16.93 37.60
C THR A 991 -14.82 16.56 36.91
N ASP A 992 -15.01 17.01 35.67
CA ASP A 992 -16.23 16.90 34.88
C ASP A 992 -16.82 15.45 34.88
N PRO A 993 -17.94 15.19 35.59
CA PRO A 993 -18.47 13.83 35.79
C PRO A 993 -19.29 13.29 34.61
N ARG A 994 -19.46 14.06 33.52
CA ARG A 994 -20.53 13.80 32.54
C ARG A 994 -20.24 12.70 31.50
N ARG A 995 -19.12 11.98 31.60
CA ARG A 995 -18.78 10.88 30.65
C ARG A 995 -18.17 9.63 31.28
N GLN A 996 -17.95 9.59 32.58
CA GLN A 996 -17.49 8.40 33.29
C GLN A 996 -18.54 8.00 34.31
N SER A 997 -19.46 7.12 33.90
CA SER A 997 -20.11 6.09 34.75
C SER A 997 -21.44 5.66 34.13
N LEU A 998 -21.42 4.64 33.27
CA LEU A 998 -22.49 3.66 33.22
C LEU A 998 -21.98 2.22 33.47
N ASP A 999 -20.66 2.03 33.53
CA ASP A 999 -20.03 0.72 33.73
C ASP A 999 -19.18 0.68 35.02
N HIS A 1000 -19.71 1.20 36.13
CA HIS A 1000 -19.19 0.85 37.45
C HIS A 1000 -20.18 -0.10 38.14
N GLU A 1001 -19.77 -1.36 38.32
CA GLU A 1001 -20.36 -2.27 39.30
C GLU A 1001 -20.34 -1.59 40.68
N LEU A 1002 -21.52 -1.24 41.19
CA LEU A 1002 -21.70 -0.69 42.55
C LEU A 1002 -23.04 -1.16 43.12
N ASP A 1003 -22.99 -1.48 44.41
CA ASP A 1003 -23.92 -2.24 45.25
C ASP A 1003 -25.40 -1.82 45.20
N ASP A 1004 -26.27 -2.82 45.35
CA ASP A 1004 -27.73 -2.72 45.44
C ASP A 1004 -28.20 -2.01 46.74
N GLU A 1005 -28.15 -0.68 46.79
CA GLU A 1005 -29.14 0.06 47.59
C GLU A 1005 -30.42 0.21 46.75
N LEU A 1006 -31.47 -0.52 47.13
CA LEU A 1006 -32.80 -0.46 46.50
C LEU A 1006 -33.33 0.98 46.48
N ALA A 1007 -33.51 1.55 45.28
CA ALA A 1007 -34.23 2.80 45.12
C ALA A 1007 -35.67 2.64 45.64
N LYS A 1008 -36.20 3.67 46.31
CA LYS A 1008 -37.60 3.64 46.78
C LYS A 1008 -38.56 3.64 45.59
N PHE A 1009 -39.35 2.57 45.45
CA PHE A 1009 -40.39 2.49 44.42
C PHE A 1009 -41.60 3.39 44.76
N PRO A 1010 -42.37 3.86 43.76
CA PRO A 1010 -43.53 4.70 44.01
C PRO A 1010 -44.60 4.04 44.87
N GLU A 1011 -45.22 4.80 45.77
CA GLU A 1011 -46.18 4.26 46.75
C GLU A 1011 -47.42 3.60 46.12
N TYR A 1012 -47.81 4.03 44.92
CA TYR A 1012 -48.96 3.51 44.16
C TYR A 1012 -48.66 2.23 43.37
N TRP A 1013 -47.42 1.74 43.37
CA TRP A 1013 -47.08 0.47 42.74
C TRP A 1013 -47.55 -0.71 43.57
N VAL A 1014 -48.18 -1.68 42.92
CA VAL A 1014 -48.66 -2.90 43.58
C VAL A 1014 -47.49 -3.80 43.95
N THR A 1015 -46.42 -3.78 43.17
CA THR A 1015 -45.25 -4.69 43.30
C THR A 1015 -44.08 -4.10 44.10
N ARG A 1016 -44.30 -2.97 44.79
CA ARG A 1016 -43.27 -2.20 45.51
C ARG A 1016 -42.51 -2.96 46.60
N ASP A 1017 -43.13 -3.96 47.21
CA ASP A 1017 -42.56 -4.74 48.34
C ASP A 1017 -41.78 -5.98 47.85
N CYS A 1018 -41.55 -6.12 46.53
CA CYS A 1018 -40.82 -7.25 45.96
C CYS A 1018 -39.30 -7.09 46.13
N PRO A 1019 -38.60 -8.02 46.81
CA PRO A 1019 -37.16 -7.92 47.08
C PRO A 1019 -36.27 -8.29 45.88
N GLN A 1020 -36.83 -8.77 44.78
CA GLN A 1020 -36.10 -9.16 43.57
C GLN A 1020 -36.47 -8.25 42.38
N PRO A 1021 -35.59 -8.09 41.37
CA PRO A 1021 -35.90 -7.32 40.17
C PRO A 1021 -37.16 -7.88 39.49
N PHE A 1022 -38.13 -7.01 39.24
CA PHE A 1022 -39.41 -7.35 38.61
C PHE A 1022 -39.69 -6.48 37.39
N HIS A 1023 -40.46 -7.05 36.46
CA HIS A 1023 -41.05 -6.40 35.28
C HIS A 1023 -42.51 -6.85 35.19
N ASN A 1024 -43.44 -5.99 35.61
CA ASN A 1024 -44.87 -6.29 35.61
C ASN A 1024 -45.65 -5.21 34.86
N ILE A 1025 -46.64 -5.65 34.07
CA ILE A 1025 -47.59 -4.76 33.40
C ILE A 1025 -48.94 -4.94 34.09
N VAL A 1026 -49.39 -3.90 34.78
CA VAL A 1026 -50.59 -3.93 35.63
C VAL A 1026 -51.74 -3.19 34.93
N GLU A 1027 -52.88 -3.84 34.75
CA GLU A 1027 -54.08 -3.17 34.25
C GLU A 1027 -54.68 -2.26 35.33
N CYS A 1028 -54.85 -0.98 35.01
CA CYS A 1028 -55.22 0.05 35.98
C CYS A 1028 -56.70 -0.01 36.34
N GLY A 1029 -57.03 0.39 37.59
CA GLY A 1029 -58.41 0.53 38.05
C GLY A 1029 -59.18 1.68 37.38
N THR A 1030 -60.49 1.74 37.61
CA THR A 1030 -61.39 2.73 36.99
C THR A 1030 -61.05 4.18 37.35
N GLU A 1031 -60.46 4.43 38.53
CA GLU A 1031 -60.06 5.77 38.96
C GLU A 1031 -58.88 6.32 38.14
N GLU A 1032 -57.77 5.58 38.03
CA GLU A 1032 -56.61 6.01 37.22
C GLU A 1032 -56.96 6.13 35.73
N LEU A 1033 -57.79 5.21 35.22
CA LEU A 1033 -58.29 5.28 33.84
C LEU A 1033 -59.07 6.57 33.59
N THR A 1034 -59.92 7.00 34.53
CA THR A 1034 -60.69 8.25 34.39
C THR A 1034 -59.79 9.48 34.34
N HIS A 1035 -58.73 9.51 35.14
CA HIS A 1035 -57.77 10.63 35.17
C HIS A 1035 -56.92 10.69 33.90
N VAL A 1036 -56.39 9.55 33.43
CA VAL A 1036 -55.61 9.51 32.18
C VAL A 1036 -56.50 9.80 30.97
N GLN A 1037 -57.76 9.35 30.98
CA GLN A 1037 -58.76 9.72 29.97
C GLN A 1037 -59.02 11.23 29.96
N GLU A 1038 -59.12 11.88 31.12
CA GLU A 1038 -59.30 13.32 31.21
C GLU A 1038 -58.07 14.10 30.69
N ILE A 1039 -56.85 13.64 30.98
CA ILE A 1039 -55.62 14.20 30.39
C ILE A 1039 -55.65 14.01 28.86
N MET A 1040 -56.04 12.83 28.38
CA MET A 1040 -56.13 12.55 26.95
C MET A 1040 -57.14 13.46 26.26
N ASP A 1041 -58.36 13.59 26.80
CA ASP A 1041 -59.43 14.43 26.24
C ASP A 1041 -59.06 15.92 26.22
N ARG A 1042 -58.48 16.43 27.32
CA ARG A 1042 -58.06 17.84 27.41
C ARG A 1042 -56.84 18.17 26.56
N THR A 1043 -56.07 17.16 26.13
CA THR A 1043 -54.92 17.32 25.22
C THR A 1043 -55.24 16.92 23.77
N MET A 1044 -56.48 16.47 23.49
CA MET A 1044 -56.97 16.07 22.18
C MET A 1044 -57.65 17.26 21.45
N TYR A 1045 -56.93 18.36 21.28
CA TYR A 1045 -57.42 19.56 20.60
C TYR A 1045 -56.36 20.17 19.69
N ALA A 1046 -56.76 20.57 18.48
CA ALA A 1046 -55.99 21.41 17.56
C ALA A 1046 -56.81 22.67 17.21
N PRO A 1047 -56.21 23.87 17.17
CA PRO A 1047 -56.93 25.06 16.74
C PRO A 1047 -57.39 24.91 15.28
N GLY A 1048 -58.71 24.83 15.03
CA GLY A 1048 -59.30 24.82 13.69
C GLY A 1048 -59.81 23.48 13.16
N GLU A 1049 -59.70 22.36 13.89
CA GLU A 1049 -60.27 21.05 13.52
C GLU A 1049 -61.28 20.56 14.58
N ALA A 1050 -62.32 19.82 14.16
CA ALA A 1050 -63.30 19.25 15.08
C ALA A 1050 -62.66 18.11 15.91
N PRO A 1051 -62.76 18.10 17.25
CA PRO A 1051 -62.09 17.11 18.08
C PRO A 1051 -62.67 15.71 17.86
N HIS A 1052 -61.82 14.76 17.49
CA HIS A 1052 -62.15 13.34 17.51
C HIS A 1052 -62.13 12.86 18.97
N ARG A 1053 -63.25 12.32 19.46
CA ARG A 1053 -63.33 11.84 20.84
C ARG A 1053 -62.66 10.47 20.92
N CYS A 1054 -61.55 10.36 21.65
CA CYS A 1054 -60.83 9.11 21.86
C CYS A 1054 -61.30 8.47 23.16
N LYS A 1055 -61.67 7.19 23.16
CA LYS A 1055 -62.02 6.46 24.38
C LYS A 1055 -60.97 5.39 24.67
N ILE A 1056 -60.29 5.51 25.82
CA ILE A 1056 -59.37 4.50 26.33
C ILE A 1056 -60.18 3.26 26.74
N GLN A 1057 -59.88 2.15 26.10
CA GLN A 1057 -60.50 0.84 26.35
C GLN A 1057 -59.71 0.06 27.39
N LYS A 1058 -58.38 0.16 27.37
CA LYS A 1058 -57.48 -0.45 28.35
C LYS A 1058 -56.34 0.49 28.69
N LEU A 1059 -56.04 0.62 29.98
CA LEU A 1059 -54.91 1.37 30.50
C LEU A 1059 -53.97 0.40 31.22
N LEU A 1060 -52.73 0.32 30.73
CA LEU A 1060 -51.71 -0.59 31.25
C LEU A 1060 -50.58 0.24 31.87
N ARG A 1061 -50.30 0.04 33.16
CA ARG A 1061 -49.21 0.68 33.89
C ARG A 1061 -47.99 -0.24 33.90
N VAL A 1062 -46.83 0.34 33.66
CA VAL A 1062 -45.55 -0.37 33.68
C VAL A 1062 -44.96 -0.25 35.08
N GLU A 1063 -44.70 -1.38 35.73
CA GLU A 1063 -43.99 -1.49 37.01
C GLU A 1063 -42.71 -2.30 36.76
N ASP A 1064 -41.64 -1.62 36.35
CA ASP A 1064 -40.33 -2.21 36.05
C ASP A 1064 -39.25 -1.61 36.94
N SER A 1065 -38.69 -2.44 37.82
CA SER A 1065 -37.65 -2.07 38.78
C SER A 1065 -36.34 -1.61 38.13
N LYS A 1066 -35.93 -2.22 37.01
CA LYS A 1066 -34.67 -1.92 36.32
C LYS A 1066 -34.77 -0.61 35.53
N MET A 1067 -35.87 -0.40 34.83
CA MET A 1067 -36.13 0.87 34.14
C MET A 1067 -36.29 2.01 35.14
N TRP A 1068 -36.97 1.77 36.27
CA TRP A 1068 -37.15 2.77 37.32
C TRP A 1068 -35.84 3.16 38.00
N ASN A 1069 -34.97 2.20 38.33
CA ASN A 1069 -33.66 2.49 38.90
C ASN A 1069 -32.78 3.32 37.95
N THR A 1070 -32.86 3.04 36.64
CA THR A 1070 -32.14 3.82 35.62
C THR A 1070 -32.69 5.25 35.51
N TYR A 1071 -34.01 5.40 35.61
CA TYR A 1071 -34.70 6.68 35.63
C TYR A 1071 -34.34 7.50 36.88
N GLU A 1072 -34.46 6.92 38.08
CA GLU A 1072 -34.13 7.57 39.35
C GLU A 1072 -32.68 8.02 39.44
N ARG A 1073 -31.73 7.22 38.95
CA ARG A 1073 -30.31 7.63 38.86
C ARG A 1073 -30.12 8.86 37.97
N SER A 1074 -30.83 8.91 36.85
CA SER A 1074 -30.76 10.05 35.92
C SER A 1074 -31.40 11.30 36.54
N VAL A 1075 -32.51 11.14 37.27
CA VAL A 1075 -33.18 12.24 37.98
C VAL A 1075 -32.31 12.76 39.14
N ALA A 1076 -31.68 11.88 39.93
CA ALA A 1076 -30.78 12.28 41.00
C ALA A 1076 -29.57 13.08 40.47
N CYS A 1077 -28.97 12.62 39.36
CA CYS A 1077 -27.88 13.34 38.69
C CYS A 1077 -28.32 14.73 38.20
N LEU A 1078 -29.53 14.85 37.63
CA LEU A 1078 -30.10 16.14 37.21
C LEU A 1078 -30.42 17.06 38.41
N ALA A 1079 -30.89 16.50 39.53
CA ALA A 1079 -31.19 17.26 40.75
C ALA A 1079 -29.92 17.81 41.42
N GLU A 1080 -28.85 17.00 41.50
CA GLU A 1080 -27.54 17.42 42.01
C GLU A 1080 -26.91 18.50 41.11
N ALA A 1081 -26.99 18.32 39.79
CA ALA A 1081 -26.50 19.31 38.83
C ALA A 1081 -27.24 20.66 38.91
N ARG A 1082 -28.45 20.70 39.49
CA ARG A 1082 -29.24 21.93 39.68
C ARG A 1082 -29.11 22.53 41.08
N THR A 1083 -28.93 21.73 42.13
CA THR A 1083 -28.69 22.25 43.49
C THR A 1083 -27.38 23.01 43.60
N GLN A 1084 -26.36 22.63 42.82
CA GLN A 1084 -25.11 23.40 42.68
C GLN A 1084 -25.29 24.79 42.02
N GLU A 1085 -26.42 25.04 41.34
CA GLU A 1085 -26.70 26.29 40.60
C GLU A 1085 -27.73 27.21 41.28
N ALA A 1086 -28.20 26.87 42.48
CA ALA A 1086 -29.36 27.52 43.10
C ALA A 1086 -29.13 28.99 43.50
N ARG A 1087 -29.31 29.91 42.54
CA ARG A 1087 -29.75 31.31 42.75
C ARG A 1087 -30.34 32.01 41.53
N ALA A 1088 -30.59 31.31 40.42
CA ALA A 1088 -31.33 31.85 39.30
C ALA A 1088 -32.71 31.20 39.21
N GLU A 1089 -33.72 31.86 39.78
CA GLU A 1089 -35.08 31.71 39.27
C GLU A 1089 -35.07 32.00 37.76
N VAL A 1090 -35.88 31.25 37.03
CA VAL A 1090 -36.29 31.46 35.63
C VAL A 1090 -35.37 30.87 34.54
N ILE A 1091 -35.94 29.86 33.87
CA ILE A 1091 -35.51 29.36 32.55
C ILE A 1091 -35.61 30.55 31.56
N ARG A 1092 -34.47 31.09 31.10
CA ARG A 1092 -34.45 32.13 30.05
C ARG A 1092 -33.95 31.55 28.73
N THR A 1093 -34.73 31.75 27.67
CA THR A 1093 -34.27 31.48 26.29
C THR A 1093 -33.10 32.41 25.92
N PRO A 1094 -32.17 32.00 25.04
CA PRO A 1094 -31.02 32.82 24.69
C PRO A 1094 -31.34 34.13 23.96
N HIS A 1095 -32.60 34.35 23.53
CA HIS A 1095 -32.95 35.46 22.64
C HIS A 1095 -34.17 36.30 23.07
N SER A 1096 -34.97 35.92 24.07
CA SER A 1096 -36.15 36.71 24.46
C SER A 1096 -36.40 36.88 25.96
N GLY A 1097 -35.58 36.27 26.83
CA GLY A 1097 -35.71 36.45 28.28
C GLY A 1097 -37.04 35.97 28.88
N THR A 1098 -37.83 35.20 28.13
CA THR A 1098 -39.18 34.75 28.51
C THR A 1098 -39.11 33.37 29.17
N GLU A 1099 -39.88 33.17 30.24
CA GLU A 1099 -40.04 31.89 30.94
C GLU A 1099 -40.48 30.77 29.97
N CYS A 1100 -39.83 29.61 30.04
CA CYS A 1100 -40.27 28.43 29.30
C CYS A 1100 -41.60 27.91 29.91
N PRO A 1101 -42.73 27.94 29.19
CA PRO A 1101 -44.02 27.57 29.78
C PRO A 1101 -44.11 26.07 30.01
N ARG A 1102 -44.69 25.66 31.14
CA ARG A 1102 -44.87 24.23 31.45
C ARG A 1102 -45.74 23.52 30.41
N PRO A 1103 -45.47 22.23 30.12
CA PRO A 1103 -46.30 21.41 29.23
C PRO A 1103 -47.79 21.44 29.60
N LEU A 1104 -48.67 21.30 28.60
CA LEU A 1104 -50.12 21.35 28.71
C LEU A 1104 -50.60 20.19 29.55
N THR A 1105 -49.98 19.02 29.40
CA THR A 1105 -50.16 17.84 30.25
C THR A 1105 -50.01 18.18 31.73
N TRP A 1106 -49.01 18.97 32.12
CA TRP A 1106 -48.88 19.46 33.49
C TRP A 1106 -50.04 20.39 33.89
N ARG A 1107 -50.46 21.29 32.98
CA ARG A 1107 -51.56 22.24 33.21
C ARG A 1107 -52.94 21.57 33.27
N VAL A 1108 -53.13 20.41 32.66
CA VAL A 1108 -54.40 19.69 32.63
C VAL A 1108 -54.47 18.51 33.60
N ALA A 1109 -53.33 17.99 34.07
CA ALA A 1109 -53.27 16.91 35.05
C ALA A 1109 -53.93 17.31 36.38
N SER A 1110 -54.57 16.35 37.04
CA SER A 1110 -55.12 16.51 38.39
C SER A 1110 -54.01 16.75 39.41
N ASP A 1111 -54.35 17.33 40.56
CA ASP A 1111 -53.36 17.65 41.60
C ASP A 1111 -52.69 16.38 42.17
N ASP A 1112 -53.36 15.22 42.13
CA ASP A 1112 -52.78 13.92 42.47
C ASP A 1112 -51.69 13.48 41.48
N PHE A 1113 -51.88 13.65 40.17
CA PHE A 1113 -50.83 13.32 39.19
C PHE A 1113 -49.70 14.35 39.18
N ARG A 1114 -49.99 15.60 39.56
CA ARG A 1114 -48.96 16.63 39.70
C ARG A 1114 -48.03 16.39 40.88
N SER A 1115 -48.56 15.94 42.02
CA SER A 1115 -47.75 15.66 43.21
C SER A 1115 -46.72 14.54 42.98
N ARG A 1116 -46.96 13.67 41.99
CA ARG A 1116 -46.05 12.59 41.58
C ARG A 1116 -44.79 13.06 40.83
N LEU A 1117 -44.76 14.29 40.29
CA LEU A 1117 -43.63 14.79 39.47
C LEU A 1117 -42.75 15.78 40.24
N ARG A 1118 -41.43 15.64 40.06
CA ARG A 1118 -40.42 16.49 40.71
C ARG A 1118 -40.20 17.79 39.95
N LEU A 1119 -40.63 18.87 40.57
CA LEU A 1119 -40.44 20.24 40.07
C LEU A 1119 -38.97 20.63 39.87
N GLU A 1120 -38.09 20.14 40.75
CA GLU A 1120 -36.65 20.42 40.72
C GLU A 1120 -35.98 19.93 39.44
N CYS A 1121 -36.48 18.86 38.82
CA CYS A 1121 -35.93 18.27 37.59
C CYS A 1121 -36.72 18.63 36.33
N ASN A 1122 -37.74 19.50 36.44
CA ASN A 1122 -38.67 19.83 35.36
C ASN A 1122 -39.33 18.57 34.75
N GLU A 1123 -39.77 17.65 35.62
CA GLU A 1123 -40.48 16.45 35.19
C GLU A 1123 -41.86 16.79 34.62
N ALA A 1124 -42.23 16.13 33.53
CA ALA A 1124 -43.55 16.24 32.93
C ALA A 1124 -43.99 14.92 32.30
N TYR A 1125 -45.32 14.75 32.21
CA TYR A 1125 -45.92 13.73 31.37
C TYR A 1125 -45.95 14.19 29.92
N LEU A 1126 -45.51 13.36 28.99
CA LEU A 1126 -45.55 13.66 27.56
C LEU A 1126 -46.09 12.47 26.77
N TRP A 1127 -46.72 12.76 25.63
CA TRP A 1127 -47.32 11.75 24.78
C TRP A 1127 -46.34 11.26 23.72
N HIS A 1128 -46.24 9.94 23.55
CA HIS A 1128 -45.48 9.31 22.48
C HIS A 1128 -46.38 8.41 21.64
N GLY A 1129 -46.54 8.75 20.35
CA GLY A 1129 -47.32 7.98 19.40
C GLY A 1129 -46.44 7.05 18.58
N THR A 1130 -46.79 5.77 18.54
CA THR A 1130 -46.11 4.75 17.73
C THR A 1130 -47.07 3.61 17.43
N ASP A 1131 -46.69 2.69 16.54
CA ASP A 1131 -47.46 1.47 16.29
C ASP A 1131 -47.51 0.53 17.52
N ARG A 1132 -48.52 -0.34 17.56
CA ARG A 1132 -48.79 -1.23 18.71
C ARG A 1132 -47.60 -2.12 19.09
N LYS A 1133 -46.89 -2.69 18.10
CA LYS A 1133 -45.76 -3.61 18.35
C LYS A 1133 -44.56 -2.85 18.92
N SER A 1134 -44.30 -1.66 18.40
CA SER A 1134 -43.26 -0.79 18.96
C SER A 1134 -43.60 -0.30 20.37
N ALA A 1135 -44.87 0.03 20.66
CA ALA A 1135 -45.29 0.40 22.01
C ALA A 1135 -45.08 -0.75 23.01
N GLU A 1136 -45.44 -1.98 22.64
CA GLU A 1136 -45.20 -3.19 23.45
C GLU A 1136 -43.70 -3.48 23.62
N SER A 1137 -42.90 -3.25 22.58
CA SER A 1137 -41.44 -3.38 22.66
C SER A 1137 -40.82 -2.33 23.59
N ILE A 1138 -41.32 -1.09 23.60
CA ILE A 1138 -40.79 -0.01 24.44
C ILE A 1138 -41.06 -0.29 25.91
N ILE A 1139 -42.26 -0.76 26.25
CA ILE A 1139 -42.57 -1.11 27.63
C ILE A 1139 -41.75 -2.33 28.10
N GLY A 1140 -41.42 -3.29 27.23
CA GLY A 1140 -40.65 -4.49 27.59
C GLY A 1140 -39.12 -4.31 27.58
N HIS A 1141 -38.59 -3.43 26.73
CA HIS A 1141 -37.14 -3.32 26.49
C HIS A 1141 -36.59 -1.89 26.61
N HIS A 1142 -37.37 -0.94 27.14
CA HIS A 1142 -37.06 0.48 27.24
C HIS A 1142 -37.03 1.16 25.85
N PHE A 1143 -37.03 2.50 25.82
CA PHE A 1143 -36.76 3.26 24.60
C PHE A 1143 -35.39 2.90 24.00
N ASP A 1144 -35.36 2.52 22.72
CA ASP A 1144 -34.14 2.24 21.97
C ASP A 1144 -33.73 3.43 21.07
N MET A 1145 -32.62 4.10 21.42
CA MET A 1145 -32.10 5.24 20.66
C MET A 1145 -31.51 4.87 19.30
N LYS A 1146 -31.27 3.58 19.03
CA LYS A 1146 -30.86 3.10 17.71
C LYS A 1146 -32.00 3.26 16.70
N ARG A 1147 -33.25 3.17 17.15
CA ARG A 1147 -34.46 3.36 16.33
C ARG A 1147 -34.97 4.80 16.33
N ALA A 1148 -34.39 5.69 17.14
CA ALA A 1148 -34.82 7.09 17.23
C ALA A 1148 -34.53 7.88 15.94
N GLY A 1149 -35.58 8.39 15.29
CA GLY A 1149 -35.50 9.26 14.11
C GLY A 1149 -35.48 8.56 12.75
N THR A 1150 -35.86 7.28 12.68
CA THR A 1150 -35.88 6.48 11.44
C THR A 1150 -37.06 6.79 10.52
N VAL A 1151 -38.20 7.26 11.04
CA VAL A 1151 -39.45 7.26 10.26
C VAL A 1151 -39.95 8.65 9.82
N ASN A 1152 -39.71 9.77 10.51
CA ASN A 1152 -40.02 11.12 10.00
C ASN A 1152 -39.39 12.27 10.81
N ALA A 1153 -38.96 13.33 10.13
CA ALA A 1153 -38.55 14.67 10.60
C ALA A 1153 -37.35 14.79 11.59
N LYS A 1154 -36.13 14.92 11.03
CA LYS A 1154 -34.85 15.25 11.72
C LYS A 1154 -34.75 16.71 12.21
N ALA A 1155 -35.86 17.38 12.55
CA ALA A 1155 -35.87 18.82 12.79
C ALA A 1155 -35.20 19.24 14.12
N LEU A 1156 -35.42 18.49 15.20
CA LEU A 1156 -34.92 18.86 16.55
C LEU A 1156 -33.66 18.08 16.99
N GLY A 1157 -33.18 17.14 16.17
CA GLY A 1157 -31.98 16.33 16.43
C GLY A 1157 -32.26 14.84 16.58
N ARG A 1158 -31.25 14.06 16.99
CA ARG A 1158 -31.39 12.62 17.24
C ARG A 1158 -31.82 12.45 18.71
N GLY A 1159 -33.03 11.97 18.93
CA GLY A 1159 -33.63 11.81 20.26
C GLY A 1159 -34.99 11.12 20.19
N ALA A 1160 -35.54 10.70 21.32
CA ALA A 1160 -36.92 10.28 21.42
C ALA A 1160 -37.83 11.51 21.37
N TYR A 1161 -38.82 11.46 20.48
CA TYR A 1161 -39.74 12.58 20.22
C TYR A 1161 -41.04 12.41 21.00
N PHE A 1162 -41.47 13.48 21.65
CA PHE A 1162 -42.66 13.54 22.47
C PHE A 1162 -43.49 14.76 22.14
N ALA A 1163 -44.80 14.64 22.30
CA ALA A 1163 -45.75 15.72 22.08
C ALA A 1163 -46.40 16.16 23.39
N GLU A 1164 -46.68 17.47 23.48
CA GLU A 1164 -47.47 18.05 24.57
C GLU A 1164 -48.96 17.68 24.44
N THR A 1165 -49.43 17.41 23.21
CA THR A 1165 -50.83 17.10 22.89
C THR A 1165 -51.01 15.65 22.44
N SER A 1166 -52.03 14.95 22.95
CA SER A 1166 -52.38 13.59 22.52
C SER A 1166 -52.78 13.54 21.03
N PHE A 1167 -53.37 14.63 20.51
CA PHE A 1167 -53.72 14.77 19.09
C PHE A 1167 -52.53 14.58 18.14
N LEU A 1168 -51.38 15.15 18.48
CA LEU A 1168 -50.17 15.02 17.65
C LEU A 1168 -49.59 13.61 17.73
N ALA A 1169 -49.62 12.99 18.92
CA ALA A 1169 -49.20 11.60 19.09
C ALA A 1169 -50.13 10.62 18.34
N ASP A 1170 -51.44 10.84 18.33
CA ASP A 1170 -52.43 10.03 17.60
C ASP A 1170 -52.17 9.99 16.08
N LYS A 1171 -51.60 11.04 15.48
CA LYS A 1171 -51.16 11.03 14.07
C LYS A 1171 -50.10 9.96 13.77
N TYR A 1172 -49.34 9.55 14.76
CA TYR A 1172 -48.28 8.54 14.66
C TYR A 1172 -48.70 7.16 15.18
N ALA A 1173 -49.96 7.00 15.61
CA ALA A 1173 -50.51 5.76 16.15
C ALA A 1173 -51.48 5.10 15.14
N PRO A 1174 -50.99 4.20 14.26
CA PRO A 1174 -51.85 3.45 13.35
C PRO A 1174 -52.76 2.48 14.12
N GLU A 1175 -53.88 2.12 13.51
CA GLU A 1175 -54.86 1.18 14.07
C GLU A 1175 -54.34 -0.26 13.99
N GLY A 1176 -54.39 -0.97 15.11
CA GLY A 1176 -53.98 -2.38 15.19
C GLY A 1176 -55.04 -3.33 14.60
N GLN A 1177 -54.70 -4.62 14.51
CA GLN A 1177 -55.58 -5.66 13.97
C GLN A 1177 -56.91 -5.81 14.76
N ASP A 1178 -56.90 -5.45 16.04
CA ASP A 1178 -58.07 -5.54 16.93
C ASP A 1178 -58.93 -4.25 16.94
N GLY A 1179 -58.67 -3.29 16.03
CA GLY A 1179 -59.37 -1.99 15.96
C GLY A 1179 -58.97 -0.98 17.05
N LEU A 1180 -57.94 -1.30 17.84
CA LEU A 1180 -57.41 -0.43 18.91
C LEU A 1180 -56.08 0.21 18.50
N ARG A 1181 -55.88 1.47 18.90
CA ARG A 1181 -54.65 2.26 18.73
C ARG A 1181 -53.88 2.31 20.04
N ALA A 1182 -52.56 2.49 19.95
CA ALA A 1182 -51.66 2.56 21.11
C ALA A 1182 -50.93 3.91 21.16
N VAL A 1183 -50.97 4.58 22.31
CA VAL A 1183 -50.14 5.76 22.62
C VAL A 1183 -49.56 5.55 24.02
N LEU A 1184 -48.31 5.98 24.22
CA LEU A 1184 -47.63 5.92 25.52
C LEU A 1184 -47.70 7.29 26.21
N LEU A 1185 -48.00 7.28 27.51
CA LEU A 1185 -47.83 8.42 28.40
C LEU A 1185 -46.55 8.21 29.20
N VAL A 1186 -45.55 9.04 28.92
CA VAL A 1186 -44.18 8.86 29.38
C VAL A 1186 -43.85 9.95 30.38
N ARG A 1187 -43.31 9.55 31.54
CA ARG A 1187 -42.73 10.47 32.51
C ARG A 1187 -41.32 10.83 32.04
N ALA A 1188 -41.08 12.10 31.78
CA ALA A 1188 -39.83 12.58 31.23
C ALA A 1188 -39.21 13.67 32.13
N ALA A 1189 -37.94 13.48 32.49
CA ALA A 1189 -37.14 14.47 33.21
C ALA A 1189 -36.44 15.41 32.22
N LEU A 1190 -37.00 16.60 32.01
CA LEU A 1190 -36.56 17.48 30.92
C LEU A 1190 -35.30 18.29 31.25
N GLY A 1191 -34.92 18.45 32.53
CA GLY A 1191 -33.73 19.21 32.92
C GLY A 1191 -33.70 20.63 32.33
N ARG A 1192 -32.54 21.04 31.81
CA ARG A 1192 -32.35 22.31 31.07
C ARG A 1192 -32.87 22.18 29.65
N VAL A 1193 -33.96 22.89 29.36
CA VAL A 1193 -34.61 22.84 28.04
C VAL A 1193 -34.07 23.94 27.12
N TYR A 1194 -33.53 23.58 25.96
CA TYR A 1194 -33.22 24.52 24.89
C TYR A 1194 -34.44 24.74 24.00
N VAL A 1195 -34.90 25.98 23.86
CA VAL A 1195 -36.07 26.34 23.04
C VAL A 1195 -35.61 26.84 21.67
N GLU A 1196 -35.93 26.11 20.60
CA GLU A 1196 -35.63 26.50 19.22
C GLU A 1196 -36.79 27.30 18.61
N THR A 1197 -36.50 28.53 18.18
CA THR A 1197 -37.49 29.50 17.65
C THR A 1197 -37.30 29.80 16.16
N ARG A 1198 -36.20 29.33 15.51
CA ARG A 1198 -35.82 29.69 14.13
C ARG A 1198 -36.39 28.78 13.04
N TYR A 1199 -37.71 28.57 13.03
CA TYR A 1199 -38.39 27.82 11.96
C TYR A 1199 -38.62 28.64 10.64
N THR A 1200 -38.05 29.85 10.51
CA THR A 1200 -38.68 30.95 9.73
C THR A 1200 -38.44 31.05 8.21
N LYS A 1201 -37.91 30.07 7.45
CA LYS A 1201 -37.81 30.25 5.97
C LYS A 1201 -38.13 29.01 5.14
N TRP A 1202 -39.40 28.87 4.78
CA TRP A 1202 -39.88 27.96 3.73
C TRP A 1202 -40.12 28.75 2.42
N ARG A 1203 -39.14 28.73 1.51
CA ARG A 1203 -39.32 29.05 0.08
C ARG A 1203 -38.41 28.13 -0.73
N GLY A 1204 -38.99 27.26 -1.56
CA GLY A 1204 -38.27 26.54 -2.61
C GLY A 1204 -37.90 25.06 -2.37
N GLY A 1205 -38.66 24.29 -1.59
CA GLY A 1205 -38.70 22.83 -1.72
C GLY A 1205 -37.43 22.01 -1.35
N ARG A 1206 -36.39 22.60 -0.74
CA ARG A 1206 -35.25 21.86 -0.15
C ARG A 1206 -34.99 22.30 1.29
N LEU A 1207 -34.94 21.35 2.22
CA LEU A 1207 -34.60 21.57 3.63
C LEU A 1207 -33.11 21.98 3.71
N LYS A 1208 -32.80 23.26 3.95
CA LYS A 1208 -31.45 23.62 4.43
C LYS A 1208 -31.29 23.01 5.82
N ARG A 1209 -30.30 22.10 5.96
CA ARG A 1209 -29.92 21.43 7.22
C ARG A 1209 -29.93 22.44 8.39
N MET A 1210 -30.77 22.20 9.39
CA MET A 1210 -30.78 22.93 10.66
C MET A 1210 -29.47 22.64 11.41
N VAL A 1211 -28.50 23.55 11.35
CA VAL A 1211 -27.17 23.36 11.96
C VAL A 1211 -27.15 23.60 13.47
N SER A 1212 -28.19 24.16 14.09
CA SER A 1212 -28.03 24.75 15.44
C SER A 1212 -28.51 23.94 16.66
N ALA A 1213 -29.26 22.84 16.52
CA ALA A 1213 -29.70 22.06 17.70
C ALA A 1213 -28.72 20.92 18.07
N LYS A 1214 -28.06 20.32 17.07
CA LYS A 1214 -27.17 19.14 17.22
C LYS A 1214 -25.88 19.43 18.02
N HIS A 1215 -25.40 20.68 17.99
CA HIS A 1215 -24.21 21.11 18.73
C HIS A 1215 -24.52 21.46 20.19
N VAL A 1216 -25.71 22.00 20.46
CA VAL A 1216 -26.06 22.56 21.77
C VAL A 1216 -26.22 21.50 22.86
N VAL A 1217 -26.81 20.34 22.51
CA VAL A 1217 -26.93 19.20 23.43
C VAL A 1217 -25.61 18.42 23.55
N LYS A 1218 -24.82 18.33 22.47
CA LYS A 1218 -23.49 17.66 22.48
C LYS A 1218 -22.44 18.41 23.31
N GLU A 1219 -22.57 19.72 23.44
CA GLU A 1219 -21.75 20.56 24.33
C GLU A 1219 -22.09 20.39 25.82
N GLY A 1220 -23.14 19.63 26.16
CA GLY A 1220 -23.52 19.35 27.56
C GLY A 1220 -24.15 20.53 28.30
N LYS A 1221 -24.59 21.58 27.60
CA LYS A 1221 -25.20 22.77 28.23
C LYS A 1221 -26.71 22.63 28.48
N PHE A 1222 -27.40 21.79 27.73
CA PHE A 1222 -28.85 21.57 27.82
C PHE A 1222 -29.17 20.08 27.75
N ASP A 1223 -30.21 19.66 28.48
CA ASP A 1223 -30.60 18.25 28.67
C ASP A 1223 -31.69 17.81 27.68
N SER A 1224 -32.56 18.72 27.25
CA SER A 1224 -33.62 18.45 26.27
C SER A 1224 -33.86 19.63 25.31
N VAL A 1225 -34.51 19.37 24.18
CA VAL A 1225 -34.80 20.37 23.14
C VAL A 1225 -36.31 20.50 22.96
N LEU A 1226 -36.82 21.74 23.01
CA LEU A 1226 -38.20 22.10 22.72
C LEU A 1226 -38.29 22.81 21.36
N GLY A 1227 -39.09 22.26 20.45
CA GLY A 1227 -39.50 22.93 19.22
C GLY A 1227 -40.87 23.58 19.39
N ASP A 1228 -40.92 24.92 19.42
CA ASP A 1228 -42.20 25.64 19.46
C ASP A 1228 -42.68 25.96 18.03
N ARG A 1229 -43.69 25.22 17.54
CA ARG A 1229 -44.22 25.40 16.17
C ARG A 1229 -45.17 26.59 16.01
N LYS A 1230 -45.51 27.28 17.11
CA LYS A 1230 -46.45 28.41 17.11
C LYS A 1230 -46.01 29.56 16.18
N PHE A 1231 -44.71 29.79 16.06
CA PHE A 1231 -44.13 30.85 15.20
C PHE A 1231 -43.97 30.48 13.72
N ALA A 1232 -44.04 29.18 13.38
CA ALA A 1232 -43.64 28.64 12.08
C ALA A 1232 -44.81 28.34 11.15
N PHE A 1233 -45.85 27.73 11.72
CA PHE A 1233 -46.96 27.13 10.99
C PHE A 1233 -48.32 27.54 11.56
N ASN A 1234 -48.35 28.54 12.45
CA ASN A 1234 -49.55 29.05 13.13
C ASN A 1234 -50.41 27.93 13.76
N THR A 1235 -49.74 26.91 14.34
CA THR A 1235 -50.35 25.76 15.02
C THR A 1235 -49.77 25.65 16.44
N ASP A 1236 -50.61 25.45 17.45
CA ASP A 1236 -50.24 25.47 18.87
C ASP A 1236 -49.53 24.19 19.38
N ALA A 1237 -48.90 23.40 18.50
CA ALA A 1237 -48.36 22.09 18.88
C ALA A 1237 -46.84 22.14 19.16
N ARG A 1238 -46.45 21.88 20.41
CA ARG A 1238 -45.03 21.78 20.83
C ARG A 1238 -44.54 20.35 20.88
N GLU A 1239 -43.29 20.17 20.45
CA GLU A 1239 -42.59 18.88 20.44
C GLU A 1239 -41.32 18.95 21.27
N TYR A 1240 -41.07 17.88 22.02
CA TYR A 1240 -39.89 17.71 22.86
C TYR A 1240 -39.03 16.60 22.28
N CYS A 1241 -37.72 16.81 22.28
CA CYS A 1241 -36.73 15.83 21.87
C CYS A 1241 -35.78 15.59 23.06
N VAL A 1242 -35.75 14.34 23.54
CA VAL A 1242 -34.91 13.90 24.67
C VAL A 1242 -33.90 12.90 24.16
N SER A 1243 -32.61 13.20 24.32
CA SER A 1243 -31.52 12.40 23.75
C SER A 1243 -31.02 11.30 24.68
N ASN A 1244 -31.32 11.36 25.98
CA ASN A 1244 -30.90 10.36 26.96
C ASN A 1244 -32.09 9.48 27.36
N THR A 1245 -31.99 8.17 27.17
CA THR A 1245 -33.04 7.21 27.55
C THR A 1245 -33.23 7.14 29.05
N GLY A 1246 -32.17 7.31 29.85
CA GLY A 1246 -32.29 7.32 31.30
C GLY A 1246 -33.21 8.43 31.83
N GLN A 1247 -33.52 9.46 31.04
CA GLN A 1247 -34.45 10.53 31.42
C GLN A 1247 -35.93 10.20 31.13
N LEU A 1248 -36.24 8.99 30.66
CA LEU A 1248 -37.56 8.61 30.15
C LEU A 1248 -38.07 7.35 30.83
N TYR A 1249 -39.27 7.42 31.39
CA TYR A 1249 -39.95 6.27 31.97
C TYR A 1249 -41.34 6.11 31.34
N PRO A 1250 -41.59 5.06 30.52
CA PRO A 1250 -42.90 4.83 29.93
C PRO A 1250 -43.88 4.32 31.00
N GLU A 1251 -44.57 5.24 31.67
CA GLU A 1251 -45.39 4.91 32.85
C GLU A 1251 -46.73 4.25 32.49
N TYR A 1252 -47.40 4.72 31.43
CA TYR A 1252 -48.66 4.14 30.98
C TYR A 1252 -48.69 3.88 29.47
N MET A 1253 -49.33 2.79 29.09
CA MET A 1253 -49.71 2.47 27.73
C MET A 1253 -51.23 2.52 27.59
N CYS A 1254 -51.71 3.45 26.77
CA CYS A 1254 -53.12 3.69 26.51
C CYS A 1254 -53.54 2.97 25.24
N LEU A 1255 -54.44 1.99 25.36
CA LEU A 1255 -55.14 1.37 24.24
C LEU A 1255 -56.50 2.02 24.06
N TYR A 1256 -56.74 2.68 22.94
CA TYR A 1256 -57.94 3.49 22.71
C TYR A 1256 -58.54 3.28 21.32
N SER A 1257 -59.82 3.62 21.17
CA SER A 1257 -60.50 3.71 19.87
C SER A 1257 -60.99 5.14 19.61
N ARG A 1258 -61.08 5.53 18.34
CA ARG A 1258 -61.69 6.80 17.93
C ARG A 1258 -63.20 6.62 17.85
N GLN A 1259 -63.96 7.55 18.44
CA GLN A 1259 -65.41 7.61 18.23
C GLN A 1259 -65.72 8.48 17.02
N ASP A 1260 -66.32 7.91 15.99
CA ASP A 1260 -66.80 8.67 14.84
C ASP A 1260 -67.94 9.62 15.25
N PRO A 1261 -67.99 10.86 14.74
CA PRO A 1261 -69.03 11.83 15.11
C PRO A 1261 -70.46 11.42 14.72
N GLN A 1262 -70.66 10.36 13.94
CA GLN A 1262 -71.95 10.02 13.33
C GLN A 1262 -72.83 9.07 14.16
N ASN A 1263 -72.40 8.55 15.31
CA ASN A 1263 -73.18 7.54 16.04
C ASN A 1263 -73.21 7.69 17.57
N SER A 1264 -73.42 8.91 18.07
CA SER A 1264 -73.88 9.12 19.46
C SER A 1264 -75.18 9.91 19.47
N GLN A 1265 -76.24 9.26 19.94
CA GLN A 1265 -77.49 9.92 20.31
C GLN A 1265 -77.19 11.09 21.25
N LYS A 1266 -77.75 12.26 20.97
CA LYS A 1266 -77.75 13.43 21.86
C LYS A 1266 -78.29 13.05 23.24
N PRO A 1267 -77.63 13.48 24.32
CA PRO A 1267 -78.30 14.06 25.46
C PRO A 1267 -77.94 15.55 25.51
N GLY A 1268 -78.98 16.40 25.45
CA GLY A 1268 -78.82 17.83 25.37
C GLY A 1268 -78.23 18.44 26.64
N TRP A 1269 -77.39 19.46 26.45
CA TRP A 1269 -77.24 20.55 27.41
C TRP A 1269 -77.32 21.87 26.65
N GLN A 1270 -78.13 22.75 27.21
CA GLN A 1270 -78.73 23.92 26.60
C GLN A 1270 -77.70 25.01 26.28
N SER A 1271 -77.96 25.72 25.19
CA SER A 1271 -77.43 27.06 24.98
C SER A 1271 -78.04 28.01 26.01
N GLU A 1272 -77.21 28.62 26.85
CA GLU A 1272 -77.50 29.96 27.35
C GLU A 1272 -76.33 30.90 27.03
N SER A 1273 -76.69 31.90 26.27
CA SER A 1273 -76.00 33.14 25.97
C SER A 1273 -75.56 33.89 27.22
N GLY A 1274 -74.35 34.47 27.20
CA GLY A 1274 -74.00 35.53 28.14
C GLY A 1274 -72.57 36.05 28.00
N GLY A 1275 -72.42 37.24 27.42
CA GLY A 1275 -71.50 38.26 27.93
C GLY A 1275 -70.04 38.22 27.51
N THR A 1276 -69.69 39.10 26.57
CA THR A 1276 -68.42 39.84 26.49
C THR A 1276 -67.85 40.23 27.87
N THR A 1277 -66.53 40.13 28.09
CA THR A 1277 -65.56 41.26 28.21
C THR A 1277 -64.19 40.84 28.77
N SER A 1278 -63.16 41.56 28.27
CA SER A 1278 -61.74 41.72 28.68
C SER A 1278 -60.78 40.55 28.52
#